data_AF-A0A970PWP8-F1
#
_entry.id   AF-A0A970PWP8-F1
#
_cell.length_a   1.000
_cell.length_b   1.000
_cell.length_c   1.000
_cell.angle_alpha   90.00
_cell.angle_beta   90.00
_cell.angle_gamma   90.00
#
_symmetry.space_group_name_H-M   'P 1'
#
loop_
_entity.id
_entity.type
_entity.pdbx_description
1 polymer ?
#
loop_
_entity_poly.entity_id
_entity_poly.type
_entity_poly.pdbx_seq_one_letter_code
_entity_poly.pdbx_strand_id
1 'polypeptide(L)'
;MQSFLSGFYEFLSHSNGKSFLFEKAFEESESFALQLNDYNSIEKASIYKVNESSIKNIEKNPELLIITHEKFSDFAKKYADFRAEKSSLSYDIVQVEDIYNEFNFGKKSPHSIKGYLKYCYQNKSPAPKYVVLIGGASWDARFILPSSFKKDYIPSYGKPVSDFWYSLLEGDDYVPELIVARIPLQSEEQGDIYLEKLKEYERTDYAPWQKDFLLLAGGSNAFERASFLSLMIDIARLIANSNLCADTTIINKKDGSAVAENEAGEIIRNVNGGKLWTIFFGHGSATLLDLDGWQAERLNNAGRYGLFSAFSCNTGAFAEPNVVSRNEDYLFTANRGFIAATSSTGVGFVDIQSTLLKRTIEEFIAGGNITYLEAINKAKIGLSKNLQQINTILQYNFIGDPLVSIKISDKPNLYFVENSVEVRNLRNEKIIVESDSVVQISGVIFNQGRRFDDKIDFLLIREYSGFVDTLFMEFPSFCHSDAFTCFLDITNMIGMHNFWIIIDPENKSQSEELANKIYSGTFEVLNTGLLPLDPLNLWDISAKNPAFRFINPLGNNSDFEYIFRIWDNPDTSSIPISLSDNKDIKIRENYIDWQPSISLMQNAAYWLEATAFIQGINGESKSLFLSFRADDNNSTDGIAHWQVFGKDQLEQGSMQNLCFSKINGNDALTLDSLFLSYKIGAASEYSKRYIEIIVGDTIYAITPPTRRGFNALVLSSENFSPKNLKQFDTWGKGTKLELDSTGVELVSFLRDSIEKGDYLLLGTSDESTRLLTYHKKLNTSGSVDTLQAVLREYGSVLIDSIEFGSTFVLVARKGYPEFAKELWSKEGDSCRLQGRFVKHLKNGTYASPNIGPAKNWLSLGSAIPRSDDSVLIEIIGLNKNSFPTSLKKLYFKNESIDLSDISALDYPYLRLVIHLERESIFENPYFSGIRCSFVPTPELAIVKSQTKLSENEVLRADDLSISYQVENISKRVGSSPAKSVLSNISVDGKSFFIESNFPAILKSDKNEIEFNFDSEQLIGKIDALFEVNPENELSELYSFNNRALNSYTVYEDRTKPQIKLYIDEQEIEDGSCVPIRPSFKVELYDNSRLAIQGEDNLKVRINSRMQLADNTEDYTFLSKGKDIPLKAVLSFIPDTLDWDDNVITVYASDASGNRDTLRLTVFCSLNGLVKDLLNYPNPFAAQTTFSFQIEAPSQDNIAIIDIYDIFGRKIKTIRKAAKVGVNNLLWDGKNEEGTQVATGVYYYMLKFEGNTYFEPTSSTLQIVR
;
A
#
# COMPACT_ATOMS: atom_id res chain seq x y z
N MET A 1 -62.77 -47.88 13.06
CA MET A 1 -62.68 -47.30 11.71
C MET A 1 -63.47 -48.20 10.74
N GLN A 2 -64.78 -48.30 10.92
CA GLN A 2 -65.67 -49.19 10.13
C GLN A 2 -66.88 -48.41 9.55
N SER A 3 -66.91 -47.08 9.69
CA SER A 3 -68.05 -46.22 9.30
C SER A 3 -67.80 -45.31 8.09
N PHE A 4 -66.66 -45.42 7.40
CA PHE A 4 -66.28 -44.55 6.28
C PHE A 4 -66.41 -45.17 4.88
N LEU A 5 -66.87 -46.42 4.75
CA LEU A 5 -66.96 -47.12 3.47
C LEU A 5 -68.27 -46.91 2.69
N SER A 6 -69.16 -46.01 3.13
CA SER A 6 -70.49 -45.83 2.50
C SER A 6 -70.58 -44.71 1.46
N GLY A 7 -69.48 -44.04 1.08
CA GLY A 7 -69.49 -42.82 0.24
C GLY A 7 -68.73 -42.86 -1.08
N PHE A 8 -68.17 -44.00 -1.49
CA PHE A 8 -67.49 -44.14 -2.79
C PHE A 8 -68.47 -44.75 -3.80
N TYR A 9 -68.87 -43.98 -4.82
CA TYR A 9 -69.99 -44.37 -5.69
C TYR A 9 -69.59 -44.74 -7.13
N GLU A 10 -68.44 -44.29 -7.64
CA GLU A 10 -68.04 -44.64 -9.02
C GLU A 10 -66.52 -44.58 -9.28
N PHE A 11 -66.08 -45.41 -10.22
CA PHE A 11 -64.71 -45.46 -10.75
C PHE A 11 -64.67 -44.74 -12.10
N LEU A 12 -63.95 -43.62 -12.22
CA LEU A 12 -63.81 -42.92 -13.49
C LEU A 12 -62.53 -43.39 -14.19
N SER A 13 -62.66 -44.05 -15.34
CA SER A 13 -61.51 -44.42 -16.16
C SER A 13 -60.96 -43.19 -16.88
N HIS A 14 -59.70 -42.85 -16.65
CA HIS A 14 -58.98 -41.82 -17.41
C HIS A 14 -57.81 -42.47 -18.15
N SER A 15 -57.44 -41.90 -19.30
CA SER A 15 -56.31 -42.36 -20.13
C SER A 15 -54.97 -42.47 -19.40
N ASN A 16 -54.79 -41.76 -18.26
CA ASN A 16 -53.50 -41.63 -17.56
C ASN A 16 -53.56 -42.12 -16.10
N GLY A 17 -54.63 -42.83 -15.67
CA GLY A 17 -54.73 -43.33 -14.30
C GLY A 17 -56.15 -43.66 -13.83
N LYS A 18 -56.25 -44.00 -12.54
CA LYS A 18 -57.49 -44.36 -11.83
C LYS A 18 -57.94 -43.21 -10.93
N SER A 19 -59.14 -42.67 -11.12
CA SER A 19 -59.69 -41.57 -10.31
C SER A 19 -60.88 -42.05 -9.47
N PHE A 20 -61.05 -41.50 -8.26
CA PHE A 20 -62.20 -41.76 -7.40
C PHE A 20 -63.07 -40.50 -7.28
N LEU A 21 -64.40 -40.66 -7.42
CA LEU A 21 -65.36 -39.61 -7.12
C LEU A 21 -65.99 -39.89 -5.74
N PHE A 22 -66.00 -38.87 -4.88
CA PHE A 22 -66.59 -38.90 -3.54
C PHE A 22 -67.48 -37.68 -3.37
N GLU A 23 -68.70 -37.89 -2.88
CA GLU A 23 -69.67 -36.82 -2.62
C GLU A 23 -70.13 -36.91 -1.16
N LYS A 24 -70.01 -35.81 -0.42
CA LYS A 24 -70.37 -35.71 1.00
C LYS A 24 -71.00 -34.34 1.24
N ALA A 25 -72.23 -34.35 1.74
CA ALA A 25 -72.87 -33.14 2.25
C ALA A 25 -72.28 -32.81 3.63
N PHE A 26 -71.78 -31.59 3.79
CA PHE A 26 -71.28 -31.04 5.04
C PHE A 26 -72.31 -30.06 5.61
N GLU A 27 -72.56 -30.09 6.91
CA GLU A 27 -73.42 -29.10 7.59
C GLU A 27 -72.64 -27.80 7.83
N GLU A 28 -73.27 -26.62 7.65
CA GLU A 28 -72.60 -25.31 7.71
C GLU A 28 -71.96 -24.95 9.08
N SER A 29 -72.31 -25.66 10.16
CA SER A 29 -71.85 -25.36 11.52
C SER A 29 -70.57 -26.07 11.97
N GLU A 30 -69.99 -26.94 11.14
CA GLU A 30 -68.80 -27.73 11.52
C GLU A 30 -67.64 -27.53 10.55
N SER A 31 -66.43 -27.43 11.09
CA SER A 31 -65.19 -27.44 10.30
C SER A 31 -64.76 -28.88 10.07
N PHE A 32 -64.72 -29.30 8.81
CA PHE A 32 -64.29 -30.64 8.43
C PHE A 32 -62.87 -30.62 7.84
N ALA A 33 -62.09 -31.66 8.12
CA ALA A 33 -60.83 -31.94 7.44
C ALA A 33 -60.91 -33.33 6.79
N LEU A 34 -60.68 -33.38 5.48
CA LEU A 34 -60.57 -34.64 4.74
C LEU A 34 -59.08 -35.00 4.61
N GLN A 35 -58.69 -36.18 5.09
CA GLN A 35 -57.32 -36.68 4.95
C GLN A 35 -57.33 -37.95 4.11
N LEU A 36 -56.65 -37.90 2.97
CA LEU A 36 -56.41 -39.03 2.08
C LEU A 36 -54.96 -39.48 2.25
N ASN A 37 -54.76 -40.74 2.66
CA ASN A 37 -53.44 -41.30 2.95
C ASN A 37 -53.27 -42.63 2.20
N ASP A 38 -52.09 -42.83 1.60
CA ASP A 38 -51.66 -44.13 1.11
C ASP A 38 -51.29 -45.04 2.30
N TYR A 39 -51.45 -46.36 2.20
CA TYR A 39 -50.97 -47.31 3.20
C TYR A 39 -49.48 -47.14 3.50
N ASN A 40 -48.67 -46.77 2.50
CA ASN A 40 -47.24 -46.49 2.68
C ASN A 40 -46.97 -45.24 3.53
N SER A 41 -47.97 -44.36 3.70
CA SER A 41 -47.86 -43.15 4.52
C SER A 41 -48.21 -43.37 6.00
N ILE A 42 -48.60 -44.58 6.40
CA ILE A 42 -48.91 -44.90 7.80
C ILE A 42 -47.63 -45.42 8.49
N GLU A 43 -47.17 -44.71 9.51
CA GLU A 43 -46.03 -45.15 10.32
C GLU A 43 -46.43 -46.38 11.16
N LYS A 44 -45.58 -47.41 11.18
CA LYS A 44 -45.78 -48.54 12.10
C LYS A 44 -45.47 -48.05 13.51
N ALA A 45 -46.44 -48.16 14.42
CA ALA A 45 -46.23 -47.81 15.82
C ALA A 45 -45.07 -48.62 16.41
N SER A 46 -44.08 -47.93 16.97
CA SER A 46 -42.93 -48.51 17.67
C SER A 46 -42.83 -47.92 19.07
N ILE A 47 -42.47 -48.75 20.06
CA ILE A 47 -42.19 -48.31 21.44
C ILE A 47 -40.71 -48.53 21.70
N TYR A 48 -40.02 -47.50 22.19
CA TYR A 48 -38.63 -47.58 22.61
C TYR A 48 -38.43 -46.76 23.90
N LYS A 49 -37.37 -47.07 24.65
CA LYS A 49 -37.00 -46.34 25.85
C LYS A 49 -36.34 -45.01 25.44
N VAL A 50 -36.79 -43.92 26.02
CA VAL A 50 -36.26 -42.56 25.81
C VAL A 50 -35.14 -42.31 26.83
N ASN A 51 -34.04 -41.70 26.40
CA ASN A 51 -32.95 -41.31 27.30
C ASN A 51 -33.41 -40.15 28.22
N GLU A 52 -32.87 -40.09 29.44
CA GLU A 52 -33.13 -38.96 30.33
C GLU A 52 -32.44 -37.69 29.80
N SER A 53 -33.16 -36.56 29.84
CA SER A 53 -32.65 -35.22 29.50
C SER A 53 -32.88 -34.30 30.69
N SER A 54 -31.98 -33.33 30.87
CA SER A 54 -32.02 -32.35 31.97
C SER A 54 -31.89 -30.91 31.47
N ILE A 55 -32.25 -30.63 30.21
CA ILE A 55 -32.06 -29.32 29.60
C ILE A 55 -32.92 -28.21 30.23
N LYS A 56 -34.00 -28.53 30.95
CA LYS A 56 -34.70 -27.55 31.81
C LYS A 56 -33.89 -27.12 33.03
N ASN A 57 -33.01 -27.99 33.55
CA ASN A 57 -32.22 -27.75 34.76
C ASN A 57 -30.89 -27.02 34.51
N ILE A 58 -30.53 -26.74 33.25
CA ILE A 58 -29.32 -26.01 32.91
C ILE A 58 -29.47 -24.53 33.29
N GLU A 59 -28.68 -24.02 34.25
CA GLU A 59 -28.80 -22.62 34.73
C GLU A 59 -28.20 -21.56 33.77
N LYS A 60 -27.64 -21.95 32.62
CA LYS A 60 -27.13 -20.99 31.63
C LYS A 60 -28.26 -20.13 31.05
N ASN A 61 -27.98 -18.84 30.88
CA ASN A 61 -28.84 -17.86 30.21
C ASN A 61 -28.13 -17.33 28.94
N PRO A 62 -28.15 -18.10 27.84
CA PRO A 62 -27.45 -17.71 26.61
C PRO A 62 -28.22 -16.65 25.83
N GLU A 63 -27.53 -15.66 25.28
CA GLU A 63 -28.10 -14.73 24.29
C GLU A 63 -28.21 -15.35 22.89
N LEU A 64 -27.26 -16.23 22.54
CA LEU A 64 -27.25 -17.05 21.32
C LEU A 64 -27.50 -18.53 21.68
N LEU A 65 -28.66 -19.04 21.29
CA LEU A 65 -29.00 -20.45 21.47
C LEU A 65 -28.73 -21.23 20.18
N ILE A 66 -27.80 -22.18 20.23
CA ILE A 66 -27.44 -23.04 19.11
C ILE A 66 -28.13 -24.38 19.30
N ILE A 67 -29.10 -24.69 18.44
CA ILE A 67 -29.78 -25.99 18.43
C ILE A 67 -29.23 -26.80 17.27
N THR A 68 -28.60 -27.92 17.57
CA THR A 68 -27.91 -28.77 16.59
C THR A 68 -28.32 -30.22 16.74
N HIS A 69 -28.13 -31.01 15.68
CA HIS A 69 -28.23 -32.47 15.74
C HIS A 69 -26.83 -33.04 15.99
N GLU A 70 -26.71 -34.18 16.70
CA GLU A 70 -25.42 -34.77 17.11
C GLU A 70 -24.37 -34.83 15.98
N LYS A 71 -24.79 -35.23 14.77
CA LYS A 71 -24.00 -35.21 13.52
C LYS A 71 -23.21 -33.92 13.26
N PHE A 72 -23.69 -32.75 13.69
CA PHE A 72 -23.09 -31.44 13.42
C PHE A 72 -22.52 -30.78 14.69
N SER A 73 -22.20 -31.58 15.71
CA SER A 73 -21.70 -31.07 16.98
C SER A 73 -20.33 -30.41 16.84
N ASP A 74 -19.47 -30.93 15.95
CA ASP A 74 -18.14 -30.38 15.74
C ASP A 74 -18.23 -29.01 15.05
N PHE A 75 -19.01 -28.89 13.98
CA PHE A 75 -19.28 -27.58 13.38
C PHE A 75 -19.96 -26.62 14.35
N ALA A 76 -20.97 -27.07 15.10
CA ALA A 76 -21.66 -26.21 16.07
C ALA A 76 -20.70 -25.62 17.11
N LYS A 77 -19.72 -26.42 17.56
CA LYS A 77 -18.65 -25.95 18.44
C LYS A 77 -17.72 -24.96 17.74
N LYS A 78 -17.20 -25.27 16.55
CA LYS A 78 -16.34 -24.35 15.77
C LYS A 78 -17.03 -23.00 15.52
N TYR A 79 -18.31 -23.04 15.17
CA TYR A 79 -19.15 -21.87 14.96
C TYR A 79 -19.32 -21.06 16.24
N ALA A 80 -19.58 -21.72 17.37
CA ALA A 80 -19.72 -21.06 18.66
C ALA A 80 -18.41 -20.41 19.13
N ASP A 81 -17.28 -21.12 18.98
CA ASP A 81 -15.95 -20.61 19.31
C ASP A 81 -15.64 -19.36 18.46
N PHE A 82 -15.91 -19.40 17.15
CA PHE A 82 -15.77 -18.23 16.27
C PHE A 82 -16.64 -17.05 16.71
N ARG A 83 -17.92 -17.28 17.07
CA ARG A 83 -18.80 -16.20 17.54
C ARG A 83 -18.42 -15.65 18.91
N ALA A 84 -17.78 -16.46 19.76
CA ALA A 84 -17.20 -16.02 21.03
C ALA A 84 -15.96 -15.13 20.86
N GLU A 85 -15.16 -15.36 19.80
CA GLU A 85 -14.04 -14.48 19.46
C GLU A 85 -14.49 -13.11 18.94
N LYS A 86 -15.63 -13.05 18.26
CA LYS A 86 -16.12 -11.84 17.57
C LYS A 86 -17.15 -11.03 18.35
N SER A 87 -17.82 -11.64 19.33
CA SER A 87 -18.87 -10.97 20.10
C SER A 87 -18.78 -11.33 21.57
N SER A 88 -19.24 -10.43 22.44
CA SER A 88 -19.38 -10.70 23.87
C SER A 88 -20.64 -11.50 24.22
N LEU A 89 -21.36 -12.03 23.22
CA LEU A 89 -22.62 -12.74 23.43
C LEU A 89 -22.36 -14.07 24.14
N SER A 90 -23.14 -14.35 25.18
CA SER A 90 -23.16 -15.69 25.79
C SER A 90 -23.87 -16.67 24.86
N TYR A 91 -23.35 -17.90 24.76
CA TYR A 91 -23.96 -18.94 23.94
C TYR A 91 -24.17 -20.25 24.71
N ASP A 92 -25.09 -21.08 24.21
CA ASP A 92 -25.23 -22.48 24.63
C ASP A 92 -25.55 -23.36 23.43
N ILE A 93 -25.00 -24.58 23.45
CA ILE A 93 -25.23 -25.59 22.41
C ILE A 93 -26.14 -26.67 22.99
N VAL A 94 -27.27 -26.91 22.33
CA VAL A 94 -28.29 -27.86 22.77
C VAL A 94 -28.53 -28.88 21.66
N GLN A 95 -28.44 -30.16 22.02
CA GLN A 95 -28.77 -31.24 21.11
C GLN A 95 -30.29 -31.33 20.92
N VAL A 96 -30.74 -31.40 19.68
CA VAL A 96 -32.15 -31.40 19.35
C VAL A 96 -32.86 -32.66 19.86
N GLU A 97 -32.14 -33.77 19.98
CA GLU A 97 -32.60 -35.02 20.58
C GLU A 97 -33.02 -34.82 22.05
N ASP A 98 -32.27 -34.04 22.83
CA ASP A 98 -32.61 -33.75 24.23
C ASP A 98 -33.91 -32.94 24.34
N ILE A 99 -34.12 -32.02 23.38
CA ILE A 99 -35.38 -31.29 23.26
C ILE A 99 -36.55 -32.24 22.99
N TYR A 100 -36.38 -33.22 22.10
CA TYR A 100 -37.41 -34.22 21.83
C TYR A 100 -37.69 -35.08 23.06
N ASN A 101 -36.64 -35.54 23.74
CA ASN A 101 -36.73 -36.37 24.95
C ASN A 101 -37.58 -35.67 26.02
N GLU A 102 -37.35 -34.38 26.25
CA GLU A 102 -37.95 -33.65 27.36
C GLU A 102 -39.27 -32.92 27.05
N PHE A 103 -39.49 -32.51 25.79
CA PHE A 103 -40.69 -31.76 25.39
C PHE A 103 -41.69 -32.58 24.55
N ASN A 104 -41.35 -33.81 24.15
CA ASN A 104 -42.26 -34.68 23.41
C ASN A 104 -41.93 -36.18 23.56
N PHE A 105 -41.38 -36.59 24.72
CA PHE A 105 -41.13 -37.99 25.06
C PHE A 105 -40.32 -38.75 23.99
N GLY A 106 -39.26 -38.11 23.48
CA GLY A 106 -38.36 -38.65 22.46
C GLY A 106 -38.87 -38.57 21.03
N LYS A 107 -40.15 -38.21 20.83
CA LYS A 107 -40.72 -38.09 19.49
C LYS A 107 -40.27 -36.80 18.82
N LYS A 108 -39.59 -36.95 17.68
CA LYS A 108 -39.24 -35.85 16.79
C LYS A 108 -40.47 -35.02 16.40
N SER A 109 -40.45 -33.72 16.66
CA SER A 109 -41.54 -32.81 16.30
C SER A 109 -41.06 -31.35 16.29
N PRO A 110 -41.49 -30.53 15.31
CA PRO A 110 -41.27 -29.09 15.36
C PRO A 110 -41.91 -28.46 16.61
N HIS A 111 -43.01 -29.01 17.13
CA HIS A 111 -43.66 -28.49 18.33
C HIS A 111 -42.81 -28.64 19.60
N SER A 112 -41.93 -29.66 19.67
CA SER A 112 -40.99 -29.83 20.80
C SER A 112 -40.00 -28.67 20.86
N ILE A 113 -39.44 -28.31 19.70
CA ILE A 113 -38.50 -27.19 19.55
C ILE A 113 -39.20 -25.89 19.95
N LYS A 114 -40.41 -25.66 19.44
CA LYS A 114 -41.23 -24.51 19.82
C LYS A 114 -41.50 -24.44 21.32
N GLY A 115 -41.84 -25.57 21.94
CA GLY A 115 -42.07 -25.69 23.37
C GLY A 115 -40.83 -25.35 24.20
N TYR A 116 -39.66 -25.82 23.76
CA TYR A 116 -38.38 -25.48 24.39
C TYR A 116 -38.04 -24.00 24.27
N LEU A 117 -38.17 -23.40 23.08
CA LEU A 117 -37.94 -21.98 22.87
C LEU A 117 -38.89 -21.12 23.73
N LYS A 118 -40.16 -21.49 23.81
CA LYS A 118 -41.14 -20.84 24.69
C LYS A 118 -40.76 -20.98 26.17
N TYR A 119 -40.32 -22.16 26.58
CA TYR A 119 -39.82 -22.39 27.94
C TYR A 119 -38.62 -21.48 28.24
N CYS A 120 -37.62 -21.41 27.35
CA CYS A 120 -36.46 -20.54 27.53
C CYS A 120 -36.86 -19.07 27.62
N TYR A 121 -37.71 -18.59 26.72
CA TYR A 121 -38.20 -17.22 26.72
C TYR A 121 -38.92 -16.84 28.04
N GLN A 122 -39.69 -17.75 28.61
CA GLN A 122 -40.47 -17.50 29.83
C GLN A 122 -39.68 -17.70 31.14
N ASN A 123 -38.61 -18.51 31.13
CA ASN A 123 -37.95 -18.97 32.36
C ASN A 123 -36.46 -18.62 32.46
N LYS A 124 -35.82 -18.08 31.40
CA LYS A 124 -34.42 -17.62 31.41
C LYS A 124 -34.35 -16.09 31.47
N SER A 125 -33.36 -15.55 32.18
CA SER A 125 -33.16 -14.10 32.31
C SER A 125 -31.66 -13.74 32.22
N PRO A 126 -31.21 -13.03 31.18
CA PRO A 126 -32.01 -12.62 30.02
C PRO A 126 -32.50 -13.83 29.19
N ALA A 127 -33.63 -13.67 28.50
CA ALA A 127 -34.09 -14.65 27.52
C ALA A 127 -33.15 -14.65 26.30
N PRO A 128 -32.99 -15.79 25.59
CA PRO A 128 -32.23 -15.81 24.35
C PRO A 128 -32.79 -14.79 23.35
N LYS A 129 -31.90 -14.09 22.62
CA LYS A 129 -32.30 -13.16 21.55
C LYS A 129 -32.21 -13.83 20.19
N TYR A 130 -31.13 -14.59 19.97
CA TYR A 130 -30.84 -15.27 18.70
C TYR A 130 -30.91 -16.78 18.87
N VAL A 131 -31.48 -17.43 17.86
CA VAL A 131 -31.50 -18.89 17.74
C VAL A 131 -30.96 -19.28 16.38
N VAL A 132 -30.00 -20.19 16.35
CA VAL A 132 -29.53 -20.80 15.11
C VAL A 132 -29.81 -22.30 15.13
N LEU A 133 -30.52 -22.77 14.11
CA LEU A 133 -30.76 -24.19 13.85
C LEU A 133 -29.67 -24.72 12.94
N ILE A 134 -28.80 -25.59 13.44
CA ILE A 134 -27.70 -26.20 12.69
C ILE A 134 -28.12 -27.61 12.27
N GLY A 135 -28.52 -27.74 11.01
CA GLY A 135 -28.97 -29.00 10.43
C GLY A 135 -30.10 -28.79 9.44
N GLY A 136 -30.05 -29.58 8.36
CA GLY A 136 -31.05 -29.59 7.31
C GLY A 136 -32.42 -30.06 7.79
N ALA A 137 -33.44 -29.64 7.06
CA ALA A 137 -34.81 -30.10 7.22
C ALA A 137 -35.26 -30.84 5.96
N SER A 138 -36.28 -31.68 6.07
CA SER A 138 -36.97 -32.25 4.91
C SER A 138 -38.44 -32.46 5.25
N TRP A 139 -39.34 -32.00 4.38
CA TRP A 139 -40.77 -32.27 4.56
C TRP A 139 -41.14 -33.73 4.23
N ASP A 140 -40.22 -34.50 3.64
CA ASP A 140 -40.30 -35.96 3.48
C ASP A 140 -39.38 -36.68 4.50
N ALA A 141 -39.62 -36.43 5.79
CA ALA A 141 -38.79 -36.96 6.88
C ALA A 141 -38.68 -38.49 6.95
N ARG A 142 -39.53 -39.23 6.22
CA ARG A 142 -39.56 -40.70 6.18
C ARG A 142 -39.00 -41.29 4.89
N PHE A 143 -38.49 -40.47 3.97
CA PHE A 143 -37.98 -40.92 2.66
C PHE A 143 -39.02 -41.75 1.89
N ILE A 144 -40.29 -41.29 1.87
CA ILE A 144 -41.35 -41.98 1.14
C ILE A 144 -41.18 -41.78 -0.37
N LEU A 145 -40.69 -40.61 -0.79
CA LEU A 145 -40.45 -40.33 -2.20
C LEU A 145 -39.12 -40.97 -2.63
N PRO A 146 -39.09 -41.73 -3.74
CA PRO A 146 -37.87 -42.39 -4.22
C PRO A 146 -36.72 -41.42 -4.55
N SER A 147 -37.04 -40.18 -4.90
CA SER A 147 -36.07 -39.13 -5.23
C SER A 147 -35.52 -38.38 -4.01
N SER A 148 -36.02 -38.66 -2.81
CA SER A 148 -35.60 -37.95 -1.59
C SER A 148 -34.19 -38.34 -1.20
N PHE A 149 -33.30 -37.35 -1.09
CA PHE A 149 -31.93 -37.53 -0.60
C PHE A 149 -31.61 -36.66 0.62
N LYS A 150 -32.37 -35.59 0.88
CA LYS A 150 -32.16 -34.76 2.06
C LYS A 150 -32.73 -35.42 3.30
N LYS A 151 -31.88 -35.58 4.31
CA LYS A 151 -32.32 -36.03 5.63
C LYS A 151 -32.91 -34.86 6.40
N ASP A 152 -34.05 -35.13 7.04
CA ASP A 152 -34.58 -34.25 8.06
C ASP A 152 -33.74 -34.45 9.32
N TYR A 153 -32.82 -33.53 9.64
CA TYR A 153 -32.05 -33.55 10.90
C TYR A 153 -32.83 -32.78 11.96
N ILE A 154 -33.14 -31.52 11.67
CA ILE A 154 -33.97 -30.66 12.53
C ILE A 154 -35.21 -30.27 11.72
N PRO A 155 -36.43 -30.65 12.15
CA PRO A 155 -37.65 -30.39 11.40
C PRO A 155 -37.92 -28.89 11.34
N SER A 156 -38.61 -28.47 10.28
CA SER A 156 -39.22 -27.15 10.17
C SER A 156 -40.75 -27.28 10.21
N TYR A 157 -41.46 -26.18 10.45
CA TYR A 157 -42.91 -26.21 10.59
C TYR A 157 -43.63 -26.01 9.25
N GLY A 158 -44.61 -26.87 8.94
CA GLY A 158 -45.50 -26.71 7.78
C GLY A 158 -44.98 -27.26 6.45
N LYS A 159 -45.83 -27.18 5.41
CA LYS A 159 -45.50 -27.43 4.00
C LYS A 159 -46.31 -26.46 3.13
N PRO A 160 -45.74 -25.36 2.60
CA PRO A 160 -44.34 -24.96 2.67
C PRO A 160 -43.80 -24.72 4.10
N VAL A 161 -42.49 -24.93 4.30
CA VAL A 161 -41.86 -24.85 5.62
C VAL A 161 -41.66 -23.41 6.10
N SER A 162 -41.64 -23.19 7.42
CA SER A 162 -41.45 -21.91 8.08
C SER A 162 -40.64 -22.06 9.36
N ASP A 163 -39.44 -21.49 9.39
CA ASP A 163 -38.69 -21.34 10.64
C ASP A 163 -39.02 -20.03 11.35
N PHE A 164 -39.55 -19.02 10.64
CA PHE A 164 -40.13 -17.83 11.27
C PHE A 164 -41.27 -18.19 12.23
N TRP A 165 -41.97 -19.29 12.01
CA TRP A 165 -42.93 -19.78 12.98
C TRP A 165 -42.30 -20.05 14.36
N TYR A 166 -41.02 -20.42 14.45
CA TYR A 166 -40.34 -20.63 15.74
C TYR A 166 -40.17 -19.36 16.58
N SER A 167 -40.18 -18.18 15.98
CA SER A 167 -40.03 -16.92 16.72
C SER A 167 -41.31 -16.41 17.39
N LEU A 168 -42.49 -16.92 17.01
CA LEU A 168 -43.82 -16.44 17.50
C LEU A 168 -44.28 -17.15 18.79
N LEU A 169 -43.77 -16.77 19.95
CA LEU A 169 -43.90 -17.52 21.21
C LEU A 169 -45.10 -17.10 22.07
N GLU A 170 -45.50 -15.85 21.97
CA GLU A 170 -46.58 -15.23 22.74
C GLU A 170 -47.44 -14.32 21.85
N GLY A 171 -48.65 -14.00 22.30
CA GLY A 171 -49.62 -13.25 21.50
C GLY A 171 -50.30 -14.10 20.42
N ASP A 172 -51.47 -13.65 19.97
CA ASP A 172 -52.09 -14.13 18.73
C ASP A 172 -51.78 -13.13 17.61
N ASP A 173 -50.48 -12.95 17.36
CA ASP A 173 -49.96 -12.05 16.34
C ASP A 173 -48.74 -12.65 15.60
N TYR A 174 -48.11 -11.84 14.76
CA TYR A 174 -46.98 -12.23 13.93
C TYR A 174 -45.73 -11.40 14.26
N VAL A 175 -45.62 -10.95 15.52
CA VAL A 175 -44.45 -10.27 16.05
C VAL A 175 -43.49 -11.34 16.58
N PRO A 176 -42.22 -11.37 16.13
CA PRO A 176 -41.26 -12.35 16.61
C PRO A 176 -40.65 -11.95 17.96
N GLU A 177 -40.71 -12.84 18.96
CA GLU A 177 -39.99 -12.68 20.24
C GLU A 177 -38.51 -13.04 20.13
N LEU A 178 -38.15 -13.91 19.18
CA LEU A 178 -36.78 -14.39 18.95
C LEU A 178 -36.36 -14.13 17.49
N ILE A 179 -35.06 -14.03 17.25
CA ILE A 179 -34.50 -14.00 15.89
C ILE A 179 -34.02 -15.42 15.55
N VAL A 180 -34.77 -16.12 14.71
CA VAL A 180 -34.48 -17.51 14.33
C VAL A 180 -33.91 -17.59 12.92
N ALA A 181 -32.77 -18.24 12.79
CA ALA A 181 -32.12 -18.57 11.51
C ALA A 181 -31.79 -20.06 11.43
N ARG A 182 -31.51 -20.54 10.21
CA ARG A 182 -31.06 -21.90 9.96
C ARG A 182 -29.80 -21.92 9.11
N ILE A 183 -28.84 -22.77 9.49
CA ILE A 183 -27.75 -23.23 8.64
C ILE A 183 -28.11 -24.68 8.23
N PRO A 184 -28.72 -24.90 7.04
CA PRO A 184 -29.37 -26.16 6.69
C PRO A 184 -28.37 -27.25 6.23
N LEU A 185 -27.43 -27.62 7.10
CA LEU A 185 -26.36 -28.58 6.79
C LEU A 185 -26.91 -29.99 6.49
N GLN A 186 -26.43 -30.60 5.42
CA GLN A 186 -26.57 -32.03 5.14
C GLN A 186 -25.28 -32.81 5.45
N SER A 187 -24.13 -32.13 5.59
CA SER A 187 -22.82 -32.70 5.96
C SER A 187 -21.95 -31.71 6.76
N GLU A 188 -20.94 -32.21 7.48
CA GLU A 188 -19.98 -31.37 8.21
C GLU A 188 -19.08 -30.55 7.25
N GLU A 189 -18.73 -31.10 6.08
CA GLU A 189 -17.96 -30.40 5.03
C GLU A 189 -18.65 -29.09 4.58
N GLN A 190 -19.97 -29.13 4.41
CA GLN A 190 -20.76 -27.92 4.11
C GLN A 190 -20.66 -26.88 5.23
N GLY A 191 -20.57 -27.33 6.48
CA GLY A 191 -20.36 -26.48 7.63
C GLY A 191 -19.01 -25.79 7.57
N ASP A 192 -17.93 -26.55 7.36
CA ASP A 192 -16.58 -25.99 7.27
C ASP A 192 -16.46 -24.98 6.10
N ILE A 193 -17.02 -25.29 4.92
CA ILE A 193 -17.08 -24.35 3.78
C ILE A 193 -17.79 -23.05 4.17
N TYR A 194 -18.95 -23.16 4.82
CA TYR A 194 -19.73 -21.99 5.22
C TYR A 194 -19.00 -21.15 6.28
N LEU A 195 -18.36 -21.79 7.27
CA LEU A 195 -17.63 -21.11 8.33
C LEU A 195 -16.43 -20.33 7.80
N GLU A 196 -15.67 -20.90 6.86
CA GLU A 196 -14.52 -20.21 6.28
C GLU A 196 -14.95 -18.98 5.48
N LYS A 197 -16.02 -19.07 4.68
CA LYS A 197 -16.61 -17.90 4.01
C LYS A 197 -17.06 -16.82 5.00
N LEU A 198 -17.69 -17.24 6.09
CA LEU A 198 -18.16 -16.33 7.13
C LEU A 198 -16.98 -15.63 7.83
N LYS A 199 -15.92 -16.36 8.17
CA LYS A 199 -14.68 -15.80 8.73
C LYS A 199 -14.04 -14.80 7.78
N GLU A 200 -13.96 -15.12 6.50
CA GLU A 200 -13.40 -14.26 5.46
C GLU A 200 -14.21 -12.97 5.30
N TYR A 201 -15.54 -13.07 5.22
CA TYR A 201 -16.44 -11.90 5.21
C TYR A 201 -16.23 -11.00 6.42
N GLU A 202 -16.07 -11.58 7.61
CA GLU A 202 -15.89 -10.82 8.85
C GLU A 202 -14.51 -10.16 8.97
N ARG A 203 -13.48 -10.73 8.33
CA ARG A 203 -12.11 -10.20 8.29
C ARG A 203 -11.88 -9.19 7.16
N THR A 204 -12.76 -9.13 6.17
CA THR A 204 -12.56 -8.25 5.00
C THR A 204 -12.61 -6.78 5.43
N ASP A 205 -11.52 -6.05 5.19
CA ASP A 205 -11.45 -4.62 5.43
C ASP A 205 -12.45 -3.84 4.57
N TYR A 206 -12.66 -2.59 4.94
CA TYR A 206 -13.54 -1.69 4.21
C TYR A 206 -13.07 -1.49 2.77
N ALA A 207 -13.89 -1.91 1.80
CA ALA A 207 -13.55 -1.88 0.38
C ALA A 207 -14.71 -1.33 -0.45
N PRO A 208 -14.49 -0.57 -1.54
CA PRO A 208 -15.56 0.18 -2.25
C PRO A 208 -16.82 -0.65 -2.59
N TRP A 209 -16.64 -1.92 -2.95
CA TRP A 209 -17.74 -2.83 -3.31
C TRP A 209 -18.76 -3.09 -2.19
N GLN A 210 -18.39 -2.88 -0.93
CA GLN A 210 -19.30 -3.03 0.23
C GLN A 210 -20.32 -1.88 0.32
N LYS A 211 -20.22 -0.85 -0.53
CA LYS A 211 -21.23 0.22 -0.66
C LYS A 211 -21.89 0.22 -2.04
N ASP A 212 -21.99 -0.97 -2.64
CA ASP A 212 -22.51 -1.17 -3.98
C ASP A 212 -23.55 -2.31 -3.99
N PHE A 213 -24.72 -2.04 -4.57
CA PHE A 213 -25.88 -2.93 -4.62
C PHE A 213 -26.10 -3.41 -6.05
N LEU A 214 -26.48 -4.69 -6.19
CA LEU A 214 -26.89 -5.25 -7.47
C LEU A 214 -28.39 -5.56 -7.45
N LEU A 215 -29.13 -4.89 -8.32
CA LEU A 215 -30.58 -5.01 -8.43
C LEU A 215 -30.94 -5.74 -9.73
N LEU A 216 -31.57 -6.90 -9.60
CA LEU A 216 -31.88 -7.80 -10.70
C LEU A 216 -33.40 -7.84 -10.93
N ALA A 217 -33.84 -7.39 -12.11
CA ALA A 217 -35.26 -7.35 -12.50
C ALA A 217 -35.59 -8.44 -13.55
N GLY A 218 -36.41 -9.42 -13.15
CA GLY A 218 -36.92 -10.48 -14.02
C GLY A 218 -38.16 -10.08 -14.83
N GLY A 219 -39.02 -11.07 -15.11
CA GLY A 219 -40.33 -10.88 -15.73
C GLY A 219 -40.57 -11.74 -16.96
N SER A 220 -41.71 -12.44 -17.00
CA SER A 220 -42.06 -13.38 -18.07
C SER A 220 -42.63 -12.68 -19.31
N ASN A 221 -43.30 -11.54 -19.12
CA ASN A 221 -43.97 -10.77 -20.16
C ASN A 221 -43.59 -9.28 -20.11
N ALA A 222 -43.97 -8.52 -21.14
CA ALA A 222 -43.56 -7.12 -21.28
C ALA A 222 -44.07 -6.22 -20.14
N PHE A 223 -45.26 -6.49 -19.61
CA PHE A 223 -45.82 -5.73 -18.49
C PHE A 223 -45.02 -5.99 -17.21
N GLU A 224 -44.78 -7.26 -16.87
CA GLU A 224 -43.98 -7.65 -15.70
C GLU A 224 -42.56 -7.08 -15.78
N ARG A 225 -41.88 -7.21 -16.92
CA ARG A 225 -40.52 -6.67 -17.09
C ARG A 225 -40.48 -5.16 -16.85
N ALA A 226 -41.47 -4.41 -17.34
CA ALA A 226 -41.55 -2.97 -17.11
C ALA A 226 -41.84 -2.63 -15.64
N SER A 227 -42.79 -3.34 -15.01
CA SER A 227 -43.16 -3.12 -13.60
C SER A 227 -42.02 -3.48 -12.63
N PHE A 228 -41.32 -4.60 -12.84
CA PHE A 228 -40.23 -5.05 -11.97
C PHE A 228 -39.00 -4.14 -12.12
N LEU A 229 -38.69 -3.70 -13.35
CA LEU A 229 -37.66 -2.69 -13.57
C LEU A 229 -38.01 -1.37 -12.89
N SER A 230 -39.26 -0.90 -13.00
CA SER A 230 -39.70 0.32 -12.32
C SER A 230 -39.52 0.22 -10.79
N LEU A 231 -39.87 -0.93 -10.20
CA LEU A 231 -39.65 -1.18 -8.78
C LEU A 231 -38.15 -1.12 -8.42
N MET A 232 -37.28 -1.78 -9.18
CA MET A 232 -35.83 -1.73 -8.92
C MET A 232 -35.26 -0.31 -9.07
N ILE A 233 -35.76 0.49 -10.01
CA ILE A 233 -35.38 1.91 -10.15
C ILE A 233 -35.80 2.71 -8.91
N ASP A 234 -37.00 2.47 -8.38
CA ASP A 234 -37.47 3.17 -7.18
C ASP A 234 -36.67 2.75 -5.94
N ILE A 235 -36.30 1.47 -5.82
CA ILE A 235 -35.38 0.98 -4.79
C ILE A 235 -33.99 1.60 -4.93
N ALA A 236 -33.46 1.68 -6.15
CA ALA A 236 -32.17 2.33 -6.42
C ALA A 236 -32.17 3.80 -5.97
N ARG A 237 -33.23 4.54 -6.30
CA ARG A 237 -33.41 5.93 -5.85
C ARG A 237 -33.53 6.05 -4.34
N LEU A 238 -34.24 5.12 -3.69
CA LEU A 238 -34.38 5.10 -2.22
C LEU A 238 -33.01 4.92 -1.55
N ILE A 239 -32.20 3.99 -2.06
CA ILE A 239 -30.83 3.74 -1.58
C ILE A 239 -29.95 4.98 -1.80
N ALA A 240 -29.90 5.50 -3.03
CA ALA A 240 -29.04 6.61 -3.42
C ALA A 240 -29.38 7.94 -2.72
N ASN A 241 -30.68 8.23 -2.50
CA ASN A 241 -31.13 9.49 -1.90
C ASN A 241 -31.18 9.48 -0.36
N SER A 242 -30.93 8.32 0.26
CA SER A 242 -30.86 8.23 1.72
C SER A 242 -29.47 8.60 2.24
N ASN A 243 -29.31 8.67 3.57
CA ASN A 243 -28.01 8.83 4.20
C ASN A 243 -27.07 7.62 3.95
N LEU A 244 -27.60 6.49 3.48
CA LEU A 244 -26.81 5.36 3.02
C LEU A 244 -26.00 5.72 1.78
N CYS A 245 -26.62 6.44 0.84
CA CYS A 245 -26.01 6.97 -0.38
C CYS A 245 -25.10 5.96 -1.12
N ALA A 246 -25.55 4.72 -1.22
CA ALA A 246 -24.81 3.63 -1.85
C ALA A 246 -25.05 3.58 -3.37
N ASP A 247 -24.06 3.06 -4.08
CA ASP A 247 -24.13 2.86 -5.52
C ASP A 247 -25.03 1.66 -5.86
N THR A 248 -25.65 1.71 -7.04
CA THR A 248 -26.60 0.69 -7.47
C THR A 248 -26.36 0.37 -8.94
N THR A 249 -26.30 -0.93 -9.25
CA THR A 249 -26.29 -1.45 -10.62
C THR A 249 -27.59 -2.19 -10.86
N ILE A 250 -28.29 -1.86 -11.95
CA ILE A 250 -29.55 -2.54 -12.32
C ILE A 250 -29.33 -3.37 -13.58
N ILE A 251 -29.59 -4.67 -13.49
CA ILE A 251 -29.63 -5.58 -14.65
C ILE A 251 -31.05 -6.11 -14.77
N ASN A 252 -31.62 -5.99 -15.97
CA ASN A 252 -32.99 -6.41 -16.24
C ASN A 252 -33.05 -7.39 -17.41
N LYS A 253 -33.95 -8.35 -17.31
CA LYS A 253 -34.26 -9.27 -18.40
C LYS A 253 -34.75 -8.50 -19.62
N LYS A 254 -34.16 -8.73 -20.80
CA LYS A 254 -34.51 -7.97 -22.02
C LYS A 254 -35.79 -8.46 -22.70
N ASP A 255 -36.01 -9.76 -22.78
CA ASP A 255 -37.18 -10.34 -23.45
C ASP A 255 -37.76 -11.57 -22.72
N GLY A 256 -38.69 -12.29 -23.36
CA GLY A 256 -39.34 -13.47 -22.79
C GLY A 256 -38.58 -14.79 -23.01
N SER A 257 -37.42 -14.75 -23.66
CA SER A 257 -36.63 -15.94 -23.99
C SER A 257 -35.76 -16.40 -22.81
N ALA A 258 -35.01 -17.48 -23.02
CA ALA A 258 -33.97 -17.90 -22.09
C ALA A 258 -32.91 -16.80 -21.98
N VAL A 259 -32.38 -16.58 -20.78
CA VAL A 259 -31.40 -15.53 -20.53
C VAL A 259 -30.19 -15.70 -21.43
N ALA A 260 -29.80 -14.62 -22.10
CA ALA A 260 -28.65 -14.66 -22.98
C ALA A 260 -27.34 -14.65 -22.18
N GLU A 261 -26.29 -15.27 -22.73
CA GLU A 261 -24.99 -15.44 -22.07
C GLU A 261 -24.34 -14.09 -21.70
N ASN A 262 -24.70 -13.01 -22.39
CA ASN A 262 -24.25 -11.65 -22.07
C ASN A 262 -24.86 -11.11 -20.77
N GLU A 263 -26.16 -11.30 -20.54
CA GLU A 263 -26.87 -10.90 -19.30
C GLU A 263 -26.33 -11.70 -18.11
N ALA A 264 -26.23 -13.01 -18.26
CA ALA A 264 -25.62 -13.90 -17.26
C ALA A 264 -24.17 -13.49 -16.96
N GLY A 265 -23.38 -13.23 -18.00
CA GLY A 265 -21.99 -12.76 -17.87
C GLY A 265 -21.87 -11.40 -17.18
N GLU A 266 -22.83 -10.48 -17.37
CA GLU A 266 -22.87 -9.19 -16.67
C GLU A 266 -23.16 -9.36 -15.18
N ILE A 267 -24.11 -10.24 -14.83
CA ILE A 267 -24.41 -10.57 -13.44
C ILE A 267 -23.18 -11.20 -12.78
N ILE A 268 -22.56 -12.18 -13.44
CA ILE A 268 -21.34 -12.84 -12.94
C ILE A 268 -20.22 -11.82 -12.71
N ARG A 269 -19.96 -10.91 -13.67
CA ARG A 269 -18.93 -9.86 -13.49
C ARG A 269 -19.22 -8.97 -12.30
N ASN A 270 -20.47 -8.57 -12.10
CA ASN A 270 -20.86 -7.72 -10.98
C ASN A 270 -20.70 -8.45 -9.64
N VAL A 271 -21.22 -9.68 -9.52
CA VAL A 271 -21.08 -10.48 -8.28
C VAL A 271 -19.60 -10.78 -7.99
N ASN A 272 -18.80 -11.11 -9.03
CA ASN A 272 -17.36 -11.36 -8.90
C ASN A 272 -16.57 -10.11 -8.51
N GLY A 273 -17.00 -8.93 -8.97
CA GLY A 273 -16.45 -7.63 -8.55
C GLY A 273 -16.75 -7.26 -7.09
N GLY A 274 -17.63 -8.02 -6.44
CA GLY A 274 -18.13 -7.75 -5.10
C GLY A 274 -19.35 -6.83 -5.14
N LYS A 275 -20.39 -7.23 -4.42
CA LYS A 275 -21.59 -6.41 -4.15
C LYS A 275 -22.02 -6.70 -2.74
N LEU A 276 -22.30 -5.67 -1.95
CA LEU A 276 -22.77 -5.86 -0.58
C LEU A 276 -24.05 -6.68 -0.57
N TRP A 277 -25.00 -6.31 -1.41
CA TRP A 277 -26.33 -6.92 -1.42
C TRP A 277 -26.83 -7.07 -2.86
N THR A 278 -27.05 -8.31 -3.26
CA THR A 278 -27.71 -8.68 -4.50
C THR A 278 -29.20 -8.94 -4.24
N ILE A 279 -30.06 -8.20 -4.92
CA ILE A 279 -31.51 -8.27 -4.76
C ILE A 279 -32.11 -8.68 -6.09
N PHE A 280 -32.79 -9.82 -6.12
CA PHE A 280 -33.52 -10.30 -7.28
C PHE A 280 -35.03 -10.16 -7.07
N PHE A 281 -35.74 -9.66 -8.07
CA PHE A 281 -37.20 -9.59 -8.11
C PHE A 281 -37.71 -10.14 -9.43
N GLY A 282 -38.42 -11.27 -9.38
CA GLY A 282 -38.85 -11.99 -10.58
C GLY A 282 -39.44 -13.36 -10.26
N HIS A 283 -39.56 -14.21 -11.29
CA HIS A 283 -40.02 -15.59 -11.11
C HIS A 283 -38.87 -16.50 -10.69
N GLY A 284 -39.19 -17.51 -9.87
CA GLY A 284 -38.21 -18.45 -9.34
C GLY A 284 -38.83 -19.82 -9.08
N SER A 285 -37.99 -20.84 -9.07
CA SER A 285 -38.28 -22.18 -8.57
C SER A 285 -37.25 -22.55 -7.50
N ALA A 286 -37.30 -23.77 -6.96
CA ALA A 286 -36.28 -24.22 -6.03
C ALA A 286 -34.85 -24.11 -6.60
N THR A 287 -34.66 -24.29 -7.90
CA THR A 287 -33.33 -24.36 -8.53
C THR A 287 -33.07 -23.32 -9.62
N LEU A 288 -34.10 -22.59 -10.09
CA LEU A 288 -34.00 -21.68 -11.23
C LEU A 288 -34.52 -20.28 -10.90
N LEU A 289 -33.95 -19.28 -11.57
CA LEU A 289 -34.45 -17.91 -11.60
C LEU A 289 -34.89 -17.59 -13.04
N ASP A 290 -35.80 -16.64 -13.27
CA ASP A 290 -36.12 -16.25 -14.65
C ASP A 290 -35.03 -15.38 -15.31
N LEU A 291 -34.20 -14.72 -14.50
CA LEU A 291 -32.92 -14.09 -14.85
C LEU A 291 -31.76 -14.95 -14.31
N ASP A 292 -31.61 -16.17 -14.85
CA ASP A 292 -30.61 -17.17 -14.46
C ASP A 292 -29.24 -17.04 -15.19
N GLY A 293 -28.41 -18.09 -15.08
CA GLY A 293 -27.12 -18.22 -15.78
C GLY A 293 -25.91 -17.91 -14.90
N TRP A 294 -26.12 -17.70 -13.60
CA TRP A 294 -25.10 -17.30 -12.63
C TRP A 294 -25.20 -18.18 -11.37
N GLN A 295 -25.23 -19.50 -11.60
CA GLN A 295 -25.17 -20.52 -10.56
C GLN A 295 -23.91 -20.35 -9.71
N ALA A 296 -23.92 -20.81 -8.46
CA ALA A 296 -22.81 -20.59 -7.53
C ALA A 296 -21.47 -21.05 -8.12
N GLU A 297 -21.44 -22.17 -8.84
CA GLU A 297 -20.25 -22.71 -9.51
C GLU A 297 -19.61 -21.77 -10.54
N ARG A 298 -20.37 -20.86 -11.16
CA ARG A 298 -19.89 -19.90 -12.17
C ARG A 298 -19.29 -18.62 -11.57
N LEU A 299 -19.39 -18.45 -10.26
CA LEU A 299 -18.90 -17.28 -9.54
C LEU A 299 -17.44 -17.45 -9.12
N ASN A 300 -16.73 -16.33 -8.98
CA ASN A 300 -15.37 -16.22 -8.48
C ASN A 300 -15.22 -14.95 -7.63
N ASN A 301 -15.97 -14.93 -6.51
CA ASN A 301 -16.05 -13.80 -5.59
C ASN A 301 -15.47 -14.14 -4.20
N ALA A 302 -14.44 -14.99 -4.15
CA ALA A 302 -13.65 -15.18 -2.93
C ALA A 302 -13.16 -13.82 -2.40
N GLY A 303 -13.21 -13.63 -1.08
CA GLY A 303 -12.93 -12.35 -0.42
C GLY A 303 -13.97 -11.26 -0.63
N ARG A 304 -15.04 -11.52 -1.41
CA ARG A 304 -16.07 -10.54 -1.79
C ARG A 304 -17.47 -11.13 -1.70
N TYR A 305 -17.75 -11.84 -0.60
CA TYR A 305 -19.07 -12.42 -0.36
C TYR A 305 -20.06 -11.34 0.06
N GLY A 306 -21.22 -11.30 -0.59
CA GLY A 306 -22.32 -10.40 -0.22
C GLY A 306 -23.49 -11.11 0.45
N LEU A 307 -24.61 -10.40 0.46
CA LEU A 307 -25.94 -10.85 0.84
C LEU A 307 -26.79 -11.12 -0.40
N PHE A 308 -27.68 -12.10 -0.33
CA PHE A 308 -28.63 -12.37 -1.41
C PHE A 308 -30.09 -12.36 -0.94
N SER A 309 -30.94 -11.56 -1.55
CA SER A 309 -32.40 -11.63 -1.38
C SER A 309 -33.07 -11.93 -2.71
N ALA A 310 -33.84 -13.02 -2.76
CA ALA A 310 -34.72 -13.31 -3.88
C ALA A 310 -36.18 -13.06 -3.45
N PHE A 311 -36.78 -12.02 -4.01
CA PHE A 311 -38.21 -11.76 -3.98
C PHE A 311 -38.86 -12.51 -5.15
N SER A 312 -39.00 -13.82 -4.94
CA SER A 312 -39.54 -14.78 -5.91
C SER A 312 -40.22 -15.95 -5.20
N CYS A 313 -40.62 -16.98 -5.96
CA CYS A 313 -41.18 -18.23 -5.42
C CYS A 313 -40.06 -19.26 -5.15
N ASN A 314 -40.18 -20.02 -4.07
CA ASN A 314 -39.47 -21.28 -3.79
C ASN A 314 -37.92 -21.33 -3.80
N THR A 315 -37.17 -20.27 -4.14
CA THR A 315 -35.69 -20.36 -4.19
C THR A 315 -35.06 -20.57 -2.80
N GLY A 316 -35.83 -20.26 -1.74
CA GLY A 316 -35.47 -20.48 -0.35
C GLY A 316 -36.02 -21.79 0.22
N ALA A 317 -36.55 -22.70 -0.60
CA ALA A 317 -37.16 -23.95 -0.17
C ALA A 317 -36.12 -25.00 0.32
N PHE A 318 -35.42 -24.67 1.41
CA PHE A 318 -34.32 -25.46 1.97
C PHE A 318 -34.73 -26.89 2.41
N ALA A 319 -36.02 -27.11 2.64
CA ALA A 319 -36.56 -28.42 3.05
C ALA A 319 -37.12 -29.27 1.89
N GLU A 320 -36.91 -28.86 0.64
CA GLU A 320 -37.25 -29.71 -0.51
C GLU A 320 -36.41 -30.99 -0.50
N PRO A 321 -37.02 -32.18 -0.53
CA PRO A 321 -36.34 -33.42 -0.20
C PRO A 321 -35.43 -33.94 -1.32
N ASN A 322 -35.69 -33.52 -2.55
CA ASN A 322 -35.11 -34.08 -3.78
C ASN A 322 -34.30 -33.06 -4.60
N VAL A 323 -34.07 -31.85 -4.10
CA VAL A 323 -33.23 -30.83 -4.75
C VAL A 323 -32.48 -30.00 -3.70
N VAL A 324 -31.28 -29.53 -4.04
CA VAL A 324 -30.61 -28.44 -3.31
C VAL A 324 -31.16 -27.13 -3.87
N SER A 325 -31.72 -26.28 -3.01
CA SER A 325 -32.29 -25.01 -3.45
C SER A 325 -31.20 -24.04 -3.88
N ARG A 326 -31.54 -23.06 -4.74
CA ARG A 326 -30.60 -22.06 -5.23
C ARG A 326 -29.93 -21.28 -4.10
N ASN A 327 -30.68 -20.96 -3.05
CA ASN A 327 -30.11 -20.28 -1.89
C ASN A 327 -29.10 -21.18 -1.14
N GLU A 328 -29.37 -22.47 -0.98
CA GLU A 328 -28.41 -23.41 -0.35
C GLU A 328 -27.14 -23.57 -1.19
N ASP A 329 -27.27 -23.64 -2.52
CA ASP A 329 -26.14 -23.73 -3.46
C ASP A 329 -25.16 -22.55 -3.27
N TYR A 330 -25.68 -21.33 -3.16
CA TYR A 330 -24.85 -20.15 -2.89
C TYR A 330 -24.17 -20.13 -1.52
N LEU A 331 -24.76 -20.78 -0.51
CA LEU A 331 -24.18 -20.82 0.84
C LEU A 331 -23.05 -21.85 0.93
N PHE A 332 -23.23 -23.02 0.33
CA PHE A 332 -22.36 -24.18 0.56
C PHE A 332 -21.36 -24.48 -0.56
N THR A 333 -21.29 -23.63 -1.60
CA THR A 333 -20.23 -23.73 -2.61
C THR A 333 -18.95 -23.04 -2.12
N ALA A 334 -17.83 -23.78 -2.11
CA ALA A 334 -16.54 -23.28 -1.63
C ALA A 334 -16.00 -22.09 -2.43
N ASN A 335 -15.48 -21.09 -1.70
CA ASN A 335 -14.81 -19.88 -2.20
C ASN A 335 -15.66 -19.00 -3.14
N ARG A 336 -16.99 -19.10 -3.06
CA ARG A 336 -17.93 -18.32 -3.89
C ARG A 336 -19.34 -18.24 -3.32
N GLY A 337 -20.17 -17.42 -3.95
CA GLY A 337 -21.58 -17.23 -3.58
C GLY A 337 -21.75 -16.18 -2.47
N PHE A 338 -22.66 -16.44 -1.53
CA PHE A 338 -23.09 -15.47 -0.52
C PHE A 338 -22.98 -16.08 0.88
N ILE A 339 -22.90 -15.22 1.91
CA ILE A 339 -22.84 -15.67 3.31
C ILE A 339 -24.21 -15.76 3.98
N ALA A 340 -25.26 -15.21 3.36
CA ALA A 340 -26.63 -15.30 3.83
C ALA A 340 -27.59 -15.10 2.66
N ALA A 341 -28.72 -15.80 2.70
CA ALA A 341 -29.71 -15.75 1.62
C ALA A 341 -31.15 -15.77 2.16
N THR A 342 -32.03 -14.97 1.55
CA THR A 342 -33.46 -14.95 1.89
C THR A 342 -34.36 -15.15 0.69
N SER A 343 -35.42 -15.93 0.85
CA SER A 343 -36.50 -16.04 -0.13
C SER A 343 -37.70 -16.78 0.43
N SER A 344 -38.78 -16.83 -0.36
CA SER A 344 -39.95 -17.64 -0.06
C SER A 344 -39.63 -19.14 -0.17
N THR A 345 -40.08 -19.94 0.79
CA THR A 345 -40.17 -21.41 0.71
C THR A 345 -41.40 -21.89 -0.05
N GLY A 346 -42.34 -20.98 -0.34
CA GLY A 346 -43.59 -21.23 -1.02
C GLY A 346 -43.90 -20.21 -2.12
N VAL A 347 -45.19 -20.08 -2.45
CA VAL A 347 -45.68 -19.15 -3.48
C VAL A 347 -45.52 -17.70 -3.02
N GLY A 348 -44.91 -16.88 -3.89
CA GLY A 348 -44.78 -15.44 -3.71
C GLY A 348 -45.89 -14.65 -4.41
N PHE A 349 -46.26 -13.51 -3.86
CA PHE A 349 -47.22 -12.57 -4.43
C PHE A 349 -46.53 -11.26 -4.77
N VAL A 350 -46.66 -10.79 -6.02
CA VAL A 350 -45.89 -9.65 -6.56
C VAL A 350 -46.10 -8.36 -5.74
N ASP A 351 -47.34 -8.00 -5.45
CA ASP A 351 -47.71 -6.80 -4.70
C ASP A 351 -47.17 -6.84 -3.25
N ILE A 352 -47.30 -7.99 -2.59
CA ILE A 352 -46.85 -8.17 -1.20
C ILE A 352 -45.32 -8.21 -1.13
N GLN A 353 -44.66 -8.92 -2.03
CA GLN A 353 -43.20 -8.98 -2.07
C GLN A 353 -42.58 -7.65 -2.46
N SER A 354 -43.22 -6.85 -3.33
CA SER A 354 -42.74 -5.49 -3.64
C SER A 354 -42.79 -4.59 -2.40
N THR A 355 -43.85 -4.72 -1.60
CA THR A 355 -44.00 -4.02 -0.31
C THR A 355 -42.96 -4.50 0.70
N LEU A 356 -42.74 -5.82 0.80
CA LEU A 356 -41.74 -6.40 1.69
C LEU A 356 -40.33 -5.90 1.33
N LEU A 357 -39.95 -5.94 0.05
CA LEU A 357 -38.66 -5.42 -0.42
C LEU A 357 -38.47 -3.95 -0.03
N LYS A 358 -39.43 -3.09 -0.38
CA LYS A 358 -39.34 -1.66 -0.08
C LYS A 358 -39.14 -1.43 1.41
N ARG A 359 -39.93 -2.10 2.25
CA ARG A 359 -39.83 -1.98 3.70
C ARG A 359 -38.53 -2.55 4.25
N THR A 360 -38.01 -3.65 3.70
CA THR A 360 -36.70 -4.18 4.08
C THR A 360 -35.59 -3.15 3.86
N ILE A 361 -35.62 -2.44 2.73
CA ILE A 361 -34.66 -1.37 2.45
C ILE A 361 -34.88 -0.16 3.36
N GLU A 362 -36.12 0.24 3.64
CA GLU A 362 -36.43 1.32 4.59
C GLU A 362 -35.96 1.00 6.02
N GLU A 363 -36.21 -0.22 6.52
CA GLU A 363 -35.76 -0.67 7.84
C GLU A 363 -34.23 -0.75 7.91
N PHE A 364 -33.56 -1.12 6.81
CA PHE A 364 -32.10 -1.08 6.74
C PHE A 364 -31.56 0.35 6.77
N ILE A 365 -32.15 1.25 5.99
CA ILE A 365 -31.79 2.67 6.00
C ILE A 365 -32.04 3.28 7.38
N ALA A 366 -33.11 2.92 8.08
CA ALA A 366 -33.45 3.47 9.39
C ALA A 366 -32.69 2.82 10.55
N GLY A 367 -32.36 1.53 10.44
CA GLY A 367 -31.99 0.68 11.58
C GLY A 367 -30.60 0.87 12.14
N GLY A 368 -29.71 1.58 11.43
CA GLY A 368 -28.30 1.65 11.81
C GLY A 368 -27.68 0.24 11.88
N ASN A 369 -27.12 -0.11 13.03
CA ASN A 369 -26.45 -1.36 13.36
C ASN A 369 -27.44 -2.52 13.59
N ILE A 370 -28.20 -2.87 12.55
CA ILE A 370 -29.06 -4.06 12.52
C ILE A 370 -28.44 -5.18 11.68
N THR A 371 -28.69 -6.41 12.08
CA THR A 371 -28.35 -7.59 11.27
C THR A 371 -29.23 -7.67 10.02
N TYR A 372 -28.75 -8.39 9.02
CA TYR A 372 -29.51 -8.64 7.78
C TYR A 372 -30.88 -9.27 8.06
N LEU A 373 -30.95 -10.22 9.00
CA LEU A 373 -32.20 -10.87 9.39
C LEU A 373 -33.14 -9.94 10.18
N GLU A 374 -32.62 -9.09 11.07
CA GLU A 374 -33.44 -8.12 11.79
C GLU A 374 -34.16 -7.15 10.85
N ALA A 375 -33.48 -6.67 9.79
CA ALA A 375 -34.07 -5.80 8.78
C ALA A 375 -35.30 -6.45 8.12
N ILE A 376 -35.19 -7.73 7.78
CA ILE A 376 -36.27 -8.50 7.15
C ILE A 376 -37.39 -8.77 8.14
N ASN A 377 -37.08 -9.15 9.38
CA ASN A 377 -38.09 -9.43 10.39
C ASN A 377 -38.90 -8.18 10.75
N LYS A 378 -38.26 -7.01 10.87
CA LYS A 378 -38.98 -5.72 11.04
C LYS A 378 -39.86 -5.39 9.84
N ALA A 379 -39.36 -5.66 8.62
CA ALA A 379 -40.14 -5.49 7.40
C ALA A 379 -41.36 -6.42 7.34
N LYS A 380 -41.33 -7.62 7.96
CA LYS A 380 -42.51 -8.49 8.04
C LYS A 380 -43.60 -7.94 8.98
N ILE A 381 -43.24 -7.36 10.12
CA ILE A 381 -44.18 -6.93 11.17
C ILE A 381 -45.22 -5.92 10.67
N GLY A 382 -44.83 -4.97 9.83
CA GLY A 382 -45.76 -3.95 9.32
C GLY A 382 -46.53 -4.34 8.05
N LEU A 383 -46.51 -5.61 7.62
CA LEU A 383 -47.42 -6.09 6.59
C LEU A 383 -48.83 -6.26 7.19
N SER A 384 -49.88 -5.92 6.44
CA SER A 384 -51.25 -6.15 6.92
C SER A 384 -51.58 -7.65 7.00
N LYS A 385 -52.63 -8.03 7.73
CA LYS A 385 -52.87 -9.43 8.15
C LYS A 385 -53.95 -10.14 7.32
N ASN A 386 -53.93 -10.05 5.99
CA ASN A 386 -54.74 -10.94 5.14
C ASN A 386 -54.02 -12.29 4.90
N LEU A 387 -54.72 -13.30 4.39
CA LEU A 387 -54.17 -14.67 4.25
C LEU A 387 -52.89 -14.73 3.40
N GLN A 388 -52.83 -13.99 2.28
CA GLN A 388 -51.65 -13.98 1.39
C GLN A 388 -50.44 -13.31 2.07
N GLN A 389 -50.68 -12.28 2.86
CA GLN A 389 -49.64 -11.58 3.61
C GLN A 389 -49.12 -12.42 4.77
N ILE A 390 -50.02 -13.11 5.50
CA ILE A 390 -49.65 -14.09 6.53
C ILE A 390 -48.76 -15.19 5.93
N ASN A 391 -49.14 -15.74 4.77
CA ASN A 391 -48.33 -16.72 4.07
C ASN A 391 -46.93 -16.17 3.73
N THR A 392 -46.84 -14.93 3.25
CA THR A 392 -45.55 -14.29 2.94
C THR A 392 -44.69 -14.10 4.20
N ILE A 393 -45.28 -13.64 5.32
CA ILE A 393 -44.60 -13.46 6.61
C ILE A 393 -43.97 -14.79 7.08
N LEU A 394 -44.75 -15.87 7.02
CA LEU A 394 -44.32 -17.20 7.47
C LEU A 394 -43.32 -17.85 6.50
N GLN A 395 -43.51 -17.71 5.19
CA GLN A 395 -42.76 -18.48 4.19
C GLN A 395 -41.50 -17.77 3.69
N TYR A 396 -41.35 -16.46 3.86
CA TYR A 396 -40.13 -15.74 3.48
C TYR A 396 -39.02 -16.00 4.51
N ASN A 397 -38.22 -17.04 4.29
CA ASN A 397 -37.24 -17.54 5.26
C ASN A 397 -35.83 -17.01 4.98
N PHE A 398 -34.99 -17.14 6.01
CA PHE A 398 -33.59 -16.79 6.01
C PHE A 398 -32.76 -18.05 6.25
N ILE A 399 -31.71 -18.23 5.44
CA ILE A 399 -30.68 -19.23 5.69
C ILE A 399 -29.31 -18.56 5.80
N GLY A 400 -28.50 -19.08 6.73
CA GLY A 400 -27.23 -18.50 7.14
C GLY A 400 -27.21 -18.20 8.63
N ASP A 401 -26.31 -17.31 9.02
CA ASP A 401 -26.05 -16.95 10.41
C ASP A 401 -26.86 -15.70 10.82
N PRO A 402 -27.62 -15.76 11.93
CA PRO A 402 -28.48 -14.66 12.37
C PRO A 402 -27.72 -13.39 12.80
N LEU A 403 -26.44 -13.49 13.08
CA LEU A 403 -25.55 -12.41 13.55
C LEU A 403 -24.78 -11.73 12.42
N VAL A 404 -25.02 -12.11 11.16
CA VAL A 404 -24.43 -11.43 10.00
C VAL A 404 -24.87 -9.96 10.01
N SER A 405 -23.89 -9.09 10.27
CA SER A 405 -24.05 -7.65 10.11
C SER A 405 -23.91 -7.25 8.65
N ILE A 406 -24.60 -6.18 8.28
CA ILE A 406 -24.41 -5.54 6.99
C ILE A 406 -23.17 -4.66 7.14
N LYS A 407 -22.12 -4.88 6.32
CA LYS A 407 -20.81 -4.20 6.41
C LYS A 407 -20.87 -2.75 5.92
N ILE A 408 -21.67 -1.93 6.59
CA ILE A 408 -21.74 -0.47 6.42
C ILE A 408 -21.73 0.15 7.81
N SER A 409 -20.84 1.12 8.03
CA SER A 409 -20.78 1.80 9.33
C SER A 409 -21.94 2.79 9.49
N ASP A 410 -22.49 2.85 10.71
CA ASP A 410 -23.54 3.82 11.08
C ASP A 410 -23.05 5.26 11.09
N LYS A 411 -21.75 5.41 11.35
CA LYS A 411 -21.05 6.69 11.31
C LYS A 411 -20.23 6.77 10.02
N PRO A 412 -19.76 7.95 9.63
CA PRO A 412 -18.81 8.07 8.53
C PRO A 412 -17.58 7.20 8.77
N ASN A 413 -17.10 6.54 7.73
CA ASN A 413 -15.88 5.75 7.80
C ASN A 413 -14.99 6.08 6.60
N LEU A 414 -14.10 7.04 6.80
CA LEU A 414 -13.27 7.64 5.75
C LEU A 414 -11.94 6.91 5.62
N TYR A 415 -11.55 6.55 4.40
CA TYR A 415 -10.33 5.82 4.13
C TYR A 415 -9.77 6.09 2.73
N PHE A 416 -8.50 5.75 2.53
CA PHE A 416 -7.86 5.75 1.21
C PHE A 416 -7.89 4.34 0.61
N VAL A 417 -8.05 4.26 -0.71
CA VAL A 417 -7.82 3.02 -1.46
C VAL A 417 -6.36 3.01 -1.92
N GLU A 418 -5.74 1.83 -1.96
CA GLU A 418 -4.36 1.66 -2.44
C GLU A 418 -4.16 2.29 -3.82
N ASN A 419 -3.05 3.02 -3.98
CA ASN A 419 -2.69 3.76 -5.20
C ASN A 419 -3.70 4.85 -5.62
N SER A 420 -4.63 5.27 -4.74
CA SER A 420 -5.54 6.36 -5.08
C SER A 420 -4.86 7.73 -5.06
N VAL A 421 -3.65 7.86 -4.51
CA VAL A 421 -2.90 9.11 -4.38
C VAL A 421 -1.72 9.14 -5.36
N GLU A 422 -1.63 10.23 -6.12
CA GLU A 422 -0.57 10.51 -7.09
C GLU A 422 0.17 11.80 -6.73
N VAL A 423 1.45 11.86 -7.12
CA VAL A 423 2.32 13.04 -6.97
C VAL A 423 2.83 13.47 -8.34
N ARG A 424 2.62 14.73 -8.71
CA ARG A 424 2.97 15.30 -10.03
C ARG A 424 3.40 16.75 -9.90
N ASN A 425 4.12 17.30 -10.87
CA ASN A 425 4.35 18.75 -10.95
C ASN A 425 3.17 19.47 -11.62
N LEU A 426 3.21 20.81 -11.67
CA LEU A 426 2.15 21.62 -12.30
C LEU A 426 2.01 21.41 -13.81
N ARG A 427 2.97 20.73 -14.46
CA ARG A 427 2.91 20.31 -15.86
C ARG A 427 2.34 18.90 -16.04
N ASN A 428 1.86 18.28 -14.96
CA ASN A 428 1.29 16.92 -14.91
C ASN A 428 2.33 15.79 -15.13
N GLU A 429 3.61 16.08 -14.93
CA GLU A 429 4.73 15.13 -15.04
C GLU A 429 5.00 14.47 -13.67
N LYS A 430 5.44 13.20 -13.66
CA LYS A 430 5.80 12.49 -12.42
C LYS A 430 7.20 12.82 -11.91
N ILE A 431 8.03 13.42 -12.75
CA ILE A 431 9.38 13.85 -12.40
C ILE A 431 9.28 15.25 -11.81
N ILE A 432 9.76 15.42 -10.58
CA ILE A 432 9.75 16.70 -9.89
C ILE A 432 11.19 17.21 -9.84
N VAL A 433 11.42 18.43 -10.32
CA VAL A 433 12.75 19.07 -10.32
C VAL A 433 12.75 20.31 -9.42
N GLU A 434 13.94 20.71 -8.93
CA GLU A 434 14.11 21.90 -8.07
C GLU A 434 13.49 23.18 -8.68
N SER A 435 13.45 23.29 -10.01
CA SER A 435 12.86 24.42 -10.72
C SER A 435 11.32 24.44 -10.76
N ASP A 436 10.63 23.37 -10.35
CA ASP A 436 9.16 23.33 -10.37
C ASP A 436 8.51 24.19 -9.29
N SER A 437 9.25 24.52 -8.22
CA SER A 437 8.84 25.29 -7.03
C SER A 437 7.63 24.73 -6.26
N VAL A 438 6.72 24.00 -6.91
CA VAL A 438 5.50 23.43 -6.34
C VAL A 438 5.29 22.02 -6.87
N VAL A 439 4.94 21.09 -5.98
CA VAL A 439 4.45 19.75 -6.31
C VAL A 439 2.96 19.65 -6.00
N GLN A 440 2.21 18.93 -6.84
CA GLN A 440 0.80 18.61 -6.69
C GLN A 440 0.65 17.16 -6.18
N ILE A 441 -0.09 16.98 -5.09
CA ILE A 441 -0.49 15.66 -4.58
C ILE A 441 -2.01 15.56 -4.67
N SER A 442 -2.53 14.55 -5.35
CA SER A 442 -3.96 14.38 -5.61
C SER A 442 -4.40 12.94 -5.40
N GLY A 443 -5.62 12.71 -4.93
CA GLY A 443 -6.15 11.35 -4.86
C GLY A 443 -7.62 11.26 -4.54
N VAL A 444 -8.12 10.05 -4.23
CA VAL A 444 -9.54 9.80 -3.95
C VAL A 444 -9.72 9.18 -2.57
N ILE A 445 -10.75 9.63 -1.88
CA ILE A 445 -11.10 9.26 -0.51
C ILE A 445 -12.46 8.63 -0.53
N PHE A 446 -12.61 7.53 0.18
CA PHE A 446 -13.83 6.74 0.20
C PHE A 446 -14.50 6.83 1.57
N ASN A 447 -15.83 6.69 1.60
CA ASN A 447 -16.65 6.66 2.79
C ASN A 447 -17.48 5.37 2.81
N GLN A 448 -17.06 4.39 3.63
CA GLN A 448 -17.80 3.14 3.86
C GLN A 448 -18.89 3.24 4.94
N GLY A 449 -19.09 4.45 5.47
CA GLY A 449 -20.12 4.76 6.43
C GLY A 449 -21.32 5.47 5.80
N ARG A 450 -22.28 5.85 6.64
CA ARG A 450 -23.35 6.76 6.23
C ARG A 450 -22.80 8.17 5.96
N ARG A 451 -23.47 8.91 5.08
CA ARG A 451 -23.18 10.33 4.85
C ARG A 451 -23.44 11.13 6.13
N PHE A 452 -22.54 12.06 6.40
CA PHE A 452 -22.63 13.12 7.41
C PHE A 452 -22.70 14.46 6.70
N ASP A 453 -23.13 15.52 7.37
CA ASP A 453 -23.37 16.83 6.71
C ASP A 453 -22.26 17.86 6.97
N ASP A 454 -21.35 17.59 7.90
CA ASP A 454 -20.23 18.49 8.22
C ASP A 454 -19.08 18.39 7.22
N LYS A 455 -18.24 19.42 7.20
CA LYS A 455 -16.98 19.43 6.45
C LYS A 455 -15.95 18.51 7.09
N ILE A 456 -15.02 18.04 6.28
CA ILE A 456 -13.92 17.16 6.66
C ILE A 456 -12.64 17.95 6.67
N ASP A 457 -11.90 17.87 7.77
CA ASP A 457 -10.58 18.47 7.85
C ASP A 457 -9.53 17.51 7.28
N PHE A 458 -8.52 18.08 6.64
CA PHE A 458 -7.42 17.36 6.03
C PHE A 458 -6.11 17.95 6.49
N LEU A 459 -5.20 17.08 6.93
CA LEU A 459 -3.87 17.46 7.31
C LEU A 459 -2.86 16.72 6.43
N LEU A 460 -2.12 17.45 5.61
CA LEU A 460 -0.94 16.90 4.95
C LEU A 460 0.29 17.31 5.74
N ILE A 461 1.04 16.34 6.24
CA ILE A 461 2.32 16.53 6.92
C ILE A 461 3.42 16.09 5.95
N ARG A 462 4.47 16.88 5.77
CA ARG A 462 5.65 16.48 4.99
C ARG A 462 6.88 16.51 5.89
N GLU A 463 7.76 15.54 5.71
CA GLU A 463 9.10 15.47 6.31
C GLU A 463 10.16 15.44 5.20
N TYR A 464 11.16 16.32 5.33
CA TYR A 464 12.29 16.42 4.41
C TYR A 464 13.55 16.82 5.18
N SER A 465 14.61 16.01 5.14
CA SER A 465 15.89 16.27 5.84
C SER A 465 15.75 16.67 7.32
N GLY A 466 14.78 16.07 8.04
CA GLY A 466 14.46 16.38 9.44
C GLY A 466 13.65 17.67 9.66
N PHE A 467 13.32 18.40 8.60
CA PHE A 467 12.33 19.49 8.61
C PHE A 467 10.93 18.91 8.42
N VAL A 468 9.95 19.38 9.19
CA VAL A 468 8.55 18.97 9.10
C VAL A 468 7.67 20.20 8.91
N ASP A 469 6.80 20.17 7.91
CA ASP A 469 5.76 21.19 7.70
C ASP A 469 4.39 20.55 7.43
N THR A 470 3.35 21.38 7.48
CA THR A 470 1.97 20.90 7.53
C THR A 470 1.03 21.83 6.77
N LEU A 471 0.19 21.25 5.91
CA LEU A 471 -0.85 21.92 5.15
C LEU A 471 -2.22 21.45 5.65
N PHE A 472 -3.09 22.41 5.97
CA PHE A 472 -4.47 22.16 6.38
C PHE A 472 -5.45 22.49 5.25
N MET A 473 -6.44 21.63 5.02
CA MET A 473 -7.51 21.84 4.04
C MET A 473 -8.87 21.43 4.62
N GLU A 474 -9.95 22.05 4.14
CA GLU A 474 -11.32 21.61 4.42
C GLU A 474 -11.97 21.06 3.14
N PHE A 475 -12.63 19.91 3.25
CA PHE A 475 -13.40 19.28 2.19
C PHE A 475 -14.89 19.26 2.52
N PRO A 476 -15.78 19.41 1.53
CA PRO A 476 -17.19 19.16 1.73
C PRO A 476 -17.42 17.68 2.06
N SER A 477 -18.53 17.40 2.75
CA SER A 477 -18.97 16.02 2.94
C SER A 477 -19.34 15.38 1.59
N PHE A 478 -19.09 14.08 1.48
CA PHE A 478 -19.41 13.28 0.30
C PHE A 478 -20.03 11.93 0.66
N CYS A 479 -20.71 11.34 -0.33
CA CYS A 479 -21.46 10.11 -0.19
C CYS A 479 -20.55 8.87 -0.21
N HIS A 480 -20.04 8.52 -1.39
CA HIS A 480 -19.23 7.33 -1.62
C HIS A 480 -17.74 7.65 -1.63
N SER A 481 -17.35 8.62 -2.47
CA SER A 481 -15.97 9.08 -2.56
C SER A 481 -15.89 10.50 -3.07
N ASP A 482 -14.77 11.18 -2.81
CA ASP A 482 -14.43 12.47 -3.43
C ASP A 482 -12.93 12.57 -3.68
N ALA A 483 -12.56 13.40 -4.66
CA ALA A 483 -11.18 13.63 -5.04
C ALA A 483 -10.60 14.86 -4.33
N PHE A 484 -9.37 14.75 -3.86
CA PHE A 484 -8.61 15.87 -3.29
C PHE A 484 -7.43 16.24 -4.18
N THR A 485 -6.96 17.48 -4.05
CA THR A 485 -5.71 17.95 -4.64
C THR A 485 -5.10 19.00 -3.73
N CYS A 486 -3.80 18.87 -3.49
CA CYS A 486 -3.03 19.79 -2.65
C CYS A 486 -1.70 20.13 -3.33
N PHE A 487 -1.15 21.28 -2.94
CA PHE A 487 0.05 21.85 -3.54
C PHE A 487 1.06 22.15 -2.43
N LEU A 488 2.29 21.65 -2.57
CA LEU A 488 3.38 21.88 -1.62
C LEU A 488 4.51 22.65 -2.27
N ASP A 489 5.02 23.68 -1.59
CA ASP A 489 6.21 24.40 -1.99
C ASP A 489 7.47 23.55 -1.73
N ILE A 490 8.26 23.33 -2.78
CA ILE A 490 9.49 22.52 -2.78
C ILE A 490 10.74 23.37 -3.09
N THR A 491 10.63 24.69 -3.05
CA THR A 491 11.73 25.61 -3.36
C THR A 491 12.93 25.35 -2.44
N ASN A 492 14.09 25.03 -3.02
CA ASN A 492 15.34 24.63 -2.33
C ASN A 492 15.24 23.34 -1.49
N MET A 493 14.31 22.43 -1.79
CA MET A 493 14.14 21.18 -1.05
C MET A 493 14.43 19.96 -1.93
N ILE A 494 15.71 19.77 -2.28
CA ILE A 494 16.19 18.68 -3.15
C ILE A 494 16.35 17.37 -2.39
N GLY A 495 15.85 16.27 -2.95
CA GLY A 495 16.01 14.91 -2.42
C GLY A 495 14.68 14.27 -2.09
N MET A 496 14.71 13.24 -1.25
CA MET A 496 13.52 12.48 -0.87
C MET A 496 12.65 13.22 0.15
N HIS A 497 11.35 13.29 -0.14
CA HIS A 497 10.30 13.80 0.73
C HIS A 497 9.41 12.64 1.17
N ASN A 498 9.14 12.56 2.47
CA ASN A 498 8.09 11.70 3.01
C ASN A 498 6.87 12.58 3.30
N PHE A 499 5.66 12.06 3.09
CA PHE A 499 4.45 12.77 3.48
C PHE A 499 3.38 11.84 4.03
N TRP A 500 2.53 12.40 4.87
CA TRP A 500 1.35 11.78 5.44
C TRP A 500 0.13 12.63 5.17
N ILE A 501 -0.98 12.01 4.80
CA ILE A 501 -2.29 12.68 4.69
C ILE A 501 -3.18 12.07 5.75
N ILE A 502 -3.63 12.90 6.69
CA ILE A 502 -4.52 12.52 7.78
C ILE A 502 -5.89 13.14 7.51
N ILE A 503 -6.88 12.27 7.36
CA ILE A 503 -8.29 12.66 7.24
C ILE A 503 -8.84 12.89 8.65
N ASP A 504 -9.58 13.97 8.84
CA ASP A 504 -10.30 14.30 10.05
C ASP A 504 -9.46 14.08 11.33
N PRO A 505 -8.33 14.81 11.48
CA PRO A 505 -7.36 14.59 12.56
C PRO A 505 -7.93 14.81 13.97
N GLU A 506 -8.97 15.65 14.10
CA GLU A 506 -9.68 15.89 15.36
C GLU A 506 -10.84 14.91 15.60
N ASN A 507 -11.06 13.97 14.67
CA ASN A 507 -12.16 13.02 14.66
C ASN A 507 -13.55 13.68 14.82
N LYS A 508 -13.78 14.83 14.16
CA LYS A 508 -15.06 15.55 14.16
C LYS A 508 -16.20 14.68 13.62
N SER A 509 -15.91 13.79 12.68
CA SER A 509 -16.87 12.81 12.15
C SER A 509 -17.23 11.69 13.14
N GLN A 510 -16.53 11.58 14.28
CA GLN A 510 -16.69 10.53 15.30
C GLN A 510 -16.59 9.10 14.77
N SER A 511 -15.87 8.89 13.67
CA SER A 511 -15.63 7.56 13.10
C SER A 511 -14.83 6.67 14.06
N GLU A 512 -14.96 5.35 13.91
CA GLU A 512 -14.44 4.37 14.87
C GLU A 512 -13.02 3.86 14.56
N GLU A 513 -12.55 3.96 13.31
CA GLU A 513 -11.22 3.51 12.90
C GLU A 513 -10.31 4.68 12.48
N LEU A 514 -9.28 4.97 13.28
CA LEU A 514 -8.32 6.04 13.03
C LEU A 514 -7.16 5.64 12.11
N ALA A 515 -6.81 4.35 12.03
CA ALA A 515 -5.65 3.86 11.28
C ALA A 515 -5.81 4.01 9.76
N ASN A 516 -7.02 3.75 9.24
CA ASN A 516 -7.35 3.80 7.81
C ASN A 516 -7.47 5.24 7.27
N LYS A 517 -7.36 6.25 8.14
CA LYS A 517 -7.42 7.68 7.81
C LYS A 517 -6.07 8.30 7.45
N ILE A 518 -4.99 7.53 7.56
CA ILE A 518 -3.63 8.01 7.31
C ILE A 518 -3.10 7.35 6.05
N TYR A 519 -2.79 8.15 5.04
CA TYR A 519 -2.00 7.72 3.89
C TYR A 519 -0.56 8.17 4.07
N SER A 520 0.42 7.33 3.77
CA SER A 520 1.84 7.71 3.71
C SER A 520 2.39 7.51 2.30
N GLY A 521 3.11 8.48 1.78
CA GLY A 521 3.77 8.39 0.47
C GLY A 521 5.13 9.07 0.47
N THR A 522 5.87 8.90 -0.62
CA THR A 522 7.16 9.56 -0.83
C THR A 522 7.26 10.12 -2.25
N PHE A 523 8.06 11.16 -2.44
CA PHE A 523 8.44 11.67 -3.76
C PHE A 523 9.85 12.28 -3.71
N GLU A 524 10.54 12.30 -4.84
CA GLU A 524 11.90 12.86 -4.95
C GLU A 524 11.88 14.17 -5.74
N VAL A 525 12.52 15.20 -5.21
CA VAL A 525 12.78 16.46 -5.93
C VAL A 525 14.22 16.43 -6.45
N LEU A 526 14.37 16.35 -7.76
CA LEU A 526 15.68 16.22 -8.41
C LEU A 526 16.41 17.56 -8.47
N ASN A 527 17.72 17.52 -8.18
CA ASN A 527 18.61 18.66 -8.36
C ASN A 527 18.82 18.93 -9.85
N THR A 528 18.74 20.19 -10.26
CA THR A 528 19.17 20.59 -11.62
C THR A 528 20.60 21.11 -11.66
N GLY A 529 21.16 21.49 -10.51
CA GLY A 529 22.56 21.93 -10.36
C GLY A 529 23.55 20.76 -10.40
N LEU A 530 24.70 21.00 -11.03
CA LEU A 530 25.78 20.01 -11.13
C LEU A 530 26.47 19.82 -9.77
N LEU A 531 26.65 18.57 -9.35
CA LEU A 531 27.33 18.22 -8.10
C LEU A 531 28.76 17.76 -8.41
N PRO A 532 29.82 18.39 -7.88
CA PRO A 532 31.20 18.03 -8.21
C PRO A 532 31.58 16.70 -7.56
N LEU A 533 32.33 15.88 -8.30
CA LEU A 533 32.91 14.62 -7.79
C LEU A 533 34.44 14.68 -7.78
N ASP A 534 35.05 15.22 -8.83
CA ASP A 534 36.51 15.44 -8.89
C ASP A 534 36.83 16.59 -9.85
N PRO A 535 37.49 17.68 -9.40
CA PRO A 535 37.90 17.97 -8.02
C PRO A 535 36.73 18.50 -7.18
N LEU A 536 36.78 18.27 -5.86
CA LEU A 536 35.99 19.06 -4.91
C LEU A 536 36.66 20.42 -4.65
N ASN A 537 35.96 21.30 -3.93
CA ASN A 537 36.48 22.63 -3.64
C ASN A 537 37.86 22.57 -2.96
N LEU A 538 38.78 23.38 -3.47
CA LEU A 538 40.18 23.54 -3.05
C LEU A 538 41.08 22.32 -3.27
N TRP A 539 40.62 21.32 -4.03
CA TRP A 539 41.46 20.19 -4.45
C TRP A 539 42.40 20.57 -5.60
N ASP A 540 43.41 19.73 -5.80
CA ASP A 540 44.35 19.80 -6.90
C ASP A 540 43.83 19.10 -8.15
N ILE A 541 44.26 19.56 -9.31
CA ILE A 541 44.03 18.93 -10.62
C ILE A 541 45.30 19.03 -11.47
N SER A 542 45.47 18.11 -12.42
CA SER A 542 46.58 18.21 -13.37
C SER A 542 46.50 19.52 -14.15
N ALA A 543 47.65 20.19 -14.29
CA ALA A 543 47.77 21.41 -15.06
C ALA A 543 47.65 21.16 -16.56
N LYS A 544 47.93 19.94 -17.04
CA LYS A 544 47.82 19.55 -18.45
C LYS A 544 46.56 18.73 -18.68
N ASN A 545 45.64 19.21 -19.51
CA ASN A 545 44.37 18.55 -19.83
C ASN A 545 43.58 18.19 -18.56
N PRO A 546 43.23 19.20 -17.73
CA PRO A 546 42.48 18.97 -16.49
C PRO A 546 41.19 18.22 -16.77
N ALA A 547 40.83 17.27 -15.92
CA ALA A 547 39.65 16.43 -16.09
C ALA A 547 38.70 16.60 -14.91
N PHE A 548 37.49 17.09 -15.20
CA PHE A 548 36.44 17.33 -14.22
C PHE A 548 35.38 16.24 -14.31
N ARG A 549 34.80 15.84 -13.18
CA ARG A 549 33.66 14.92 -13.12
C ARG A 549 32.60 15.44 -12.17
N PHE A 550 31.36 15.33 -12.58
CA PHE A 550 30.17 15.75 -11.83
C PHE A 550 29.16 14.59 -11.78
N ILE A 551 28.36 14.50 -10.73
CA ILE A 551 27.19 13.61 -10.73
C ILE A 551 26.20 14.10 -11.80
N ASN A 552 25.60 13.16 -12.51
CA ASN A 552 24.46 13.44 -13.38
C ASN A 552 23.17 13.07 -12.63
N PRO A 553 22.47 14.04 -12.02
CA PRO A 553 21.24 13.76 -11.28
C PRO A 553 20.06 13.37 -12.18
N LEU A 554 20.19 13.49 -13.51
CA LEU A 554 19.08 13.44 -14.47
C LEU A 554 19.13 12.22 -15.41
N GLY A 555 20.15 11.36 -15.29
CA GLY A 555 20.29 10.16 -16.12
C GLY A 555 20.62 10.47 -17.59
N ASN A 556 20.26 9.56 -18.50
CA ASN A 556 20.53 9.70 -19.94
C ASN A 556 19.60 10.67 -20.69
N ASN A 557 18.99 11.67 -20.02
CA ASN A 557 18.01 12.53 -20.65
C ASN A 557 18.67 13.53 -21.65
N SER A 558 18.15 13.60 -22.88
CA SER A 558 18.71 14.40 -23.99
C SER A 558 18.39 15.90 -23.92
N ASP A 559 17.56 16.32 -22.97
CA ASP A 559 17.01 17.68 -22.94
C ASP A 559 17.92 18.70 -22.23
N PHE A 560 19.10 18.28 -21.77
CA PHE A 560 20.03 19.12 -21.01
C PHE A 560 21.32 19.41 -21.79
N GLU A 561 21.72 20.67 -21.82
CA GLU A 561 23.02 21.14 -22.30
C GLU A 561 23.87 21.62 -21.12
N TYR A 562 25.16 21.30 -21.10
CA TYR A 562 26.04 21.65 -19.98
C TYR A 562 27.10 22.65 -20.42
N ILE A 563 27.26 23.72 -19.63
CA ILE A 563 28.23 24.78 -19.90
C ILE A 563 29.23 24.83 -18.74
N PHE A 564 30.52 24.65 -19.06
CA PHE A 564 31.61 24.74 -18.10
C PHE A 564 32.57 25.87 -18.48
N ARG A 565 33.05 26.60 -17.47
CA ARG A 565 34.02 27.69 -17.63
C ARG A 565 35.13 27.57 -16.60
N ILE A 566 36.36 27.87 -17.01
CA ILE A 566 37.49 28.05 -16.08
C ILE A 566 37.86 29.53 -16.06
N TRP A 567 38.09 30.05 -14.87
CA TRP A 567 38.47 31.43 -14.58
C TRP A 567 39.82 31.45 -13.86
N ASP A 568 40.63 32.47 -14.14
CA ASP A 568 41.91 32.72 -13.46
C ASP A 568 41.78 33.66 -12.25
N ASN A 569 40.56 34.14 -11.98
CA ASN A 569 40.20 34.98 -10.86
C ASN A 569 38.73 34.69 -10.45
N PRO A 570 38.31 35.03 -9.22
CA PRO A 570 36.94 34.78 -8.75
C PRO A 570 35.88 35.73 -9.35
N ASP A 571 36.28 36.79 -10.05
CA ASP A 571 35.39 37.76 -10.68
C ASP A 571 35.04 37.33 -12.12
N THR A 572 33.81 36.82 -12.27
CA THR A 572 33.28 36.30 -13.54
C THR A 572 32.90 37.40 -14.55
N SER A 573 33.20 38.67 -14.28
CA SER A 573 33.03 39.77 -15.26
C SER A 573 34.08 39.78 -16.38
N SER A 574 35.14 38.97 -16.24
CA SER A 574 36.22 38.79 -17.22
C SER A 574 35.86 37.80 -18.34
N ILE A 575 36.78 37.48 -19.25
CA ILE A 575 36.58 36.40 -20.23
C ILE A 575 37.14 35.11 -19.62
N PRO A 576 36.40 33.99 -19.60
CA PRO A 576 36.91 32.74 -19.05
C PRO A 576 38.12 32.26 -19.87
N ILE A 577 39.12 31.70 -19.19
CA ILE A 577 40.32 31.15 -19.83
C ILE A 577 40.04 29.85 -20.59
N SER A 578 38.92 29.19 -20.27
CA SER A 578 38.39 28.04 -21.03
C SER A 578 36.87 28.05 -20.97
N LEU A 579 36.23 27.71 -22.10
CA LEU A 579 34.79 27.49 -22.23
C LEU A 579 34.59 26.10 -22.85
N SER A 580 33.63 25.33 -22.35
CA SER A 580 33.35 23.98 -22.86
C SER A 580 32.83 23.96 -24.29
N ASP A 581 33.32 23.00 -25.09
CA ASP A 581 32.71 22.55 -26.34
C ASP A 581 32.04 21.18 -26.10
N ASN A 582 30.94 20.89 -26.81
CA ASN A 582 30.23 19.61 -26.71
C ASN A 582 31.14 18.39 -26.97
N LYS A 583 32.24 18.54 -27.71
CA LYS A 583 33.23 17.46 -27.94
C LYS A 583 34.06 17.12 -26.71
N ASP A 584 34.20 18.07 -25.77
CA ASP A 584 34.98 17.91 -24.54
C ASP A 584 34.13 17.35 -23.39
N ILE A 585 32.81 17.24 -23.60
CA ILE A 585 31.83 16.79 -22.61
C ILE A 585 31.39 15.36 -22.95
N LYS A 586 31.43 14.46 -21.96
CA LYS A 586 30.87 13.11 -22.05
C LYS A 586 29.80 12.94 -20.99
N ILE A 587 28.55 12.88 -21.42
CA ILE A 587 27.40 12.63 -20.56
C ILE A 587 27.21 11.12 -20.43
N ARG A 588 27.13 10.63 -19.20
CA ARG A 588 26.72 9.26 -18.87
C ARG A 588 25.59 9.31 -17.85
N GLU A 589 24.96 8.17 -17.61
CA GLU A 589 23.79 8.11 -16.74
C GLU A 589 24.05 8.66 -15.33
N ASN A 590 25.11 8.23 -14.66
CA ASN A 590 25.39 8.67 -13.28
C ASN A 590 26.36 9.84 -13.17
N TYR A 591 27.10 10.18 -14.24
CA TYR A 591 28.09 11.26 -14.18
C TYR A 591 28.34 11.93 -15.54
N ILE A 592 28.84 13.16 -15.47
CA ILE A 592 29.28 13.97 -16.61
C ILE A 592 30.78 14.20 -16.47
N ASP A 593 31.55 13.91 -17.52
CA ASP A 593 32.96 14.26 -17.63
C ASP A 593 33.14 15.49 -18.50
N TRP A 594 33.95 16.44 -18.05
CA TRP A 594 34.46 17.53 -18.90
C TRP A 594 35.99 17.52 -18.88
N GLN A 595 36.61 17.49 -20.07
CA GLN A 595 38.07 17.47 -20.21
C GLN A 595 38.53 18.47 -21.27
N PRO A 596 38.68 19.76 -20.92
CA PRO A 596 39.14 20.77 -21.86
C PRO A 596 40.60 20.55 -22.26
N SER A 597 40.91 20.80 -23.53
CA SER A 597 42.27 20.75 -24.06
C SER A 597 43.04 22.05 -23.75
N ILE A 598 43.35 22.28 -22.46
CA ILE A 598 44.06 23.46 -21.94
C ILE A 598 45.29 23.08 -21.11
N SER A 599 46.30 23.96 -21.10
CA SER A 599 47.44 23.89 -20.17
C SER A 599 47.41 25.08 -19.21
N LEU A 600 47.22 24.79 -17.92
CA LEU A 600 47.17 25.75 -16.83
C LEU A 600 48.57 26.02 -16.26
N MET A 601 48.73 27.15 -15.57
CA MET A 601 49.98 27.49 -14.91
C MET A 601 50.18 26.63 -13.66
N GLN A 602 51.36 26.03 -13.54
CA GLN A 602 51.73 25.24 -12.37
C GLN A 602 51.66 26.04 -11.07
N ASN A 603 51.14 25.42 -10.01
CA ASN A 603 50.96 25.98 -8.68
C ASN A 603 50.04 27.21 -8.60
N ALA A 604 49.19 27.46 -9.61
CA ALA A 604 48.23 28.57 -9.62
C ALA A 604 46.82 28.11 -9.24
N ALA A 605 46.04 29.04 -8.68
CA ALA A 605 44.63 28.84 -8.34
C ALA A 605 43.72 29.24 -9.51
N TYR A 606 42.62 28.51 -9.67
CA TYR A 606 41.61 28.73 -10.71
C TYR A 606 40.22 28.50 -10.12
N TRP A 607 39.18 28.91 -10.86
CA TRP A 607 37.79 28.72 -10.49
C TRP A 607 37.03 28.03 -11.62
N LEU A 608 36.23 27.04 -11.26
CA LEU A 608 35.34 26.31 -12.15
C LEU A 608 33.92 26.81 -11.95
N GLU A 609 33.29 27.25 -13.03
CA GLU A 609 31.86 27.48 -13.11
C GLU A 609 31.22 26.38 -13.95
N ALA A 610 30.13 25.78 -13.46
CA ALA A 610 29.39 24.75 -14.18
C ALA A 610 27.88 24.96 -14.07
N THR A 611 27.19 24.95 -15.21
CA THR A 611 25.74 25.21 -15.30
C THR A 611 25.09 24.20 -16.24
N ALA A 612 23.88 23.73 -15.92
CA ALA A 612 23.05 22.94 -16.81
C ALA A 612 21.90 23.79 -17.37
N PHE A 613 21.56 23.59 -18.64
CA PHE A 613 20.54 24.33 -19.38
C PHE A 613 19.48 23.37 -19.91
N ILE A 614 18.20 23.69 -19.73
CA ILE A 614 17.07 22.84 -20.16
C ILE A 614 16.52 23.32 -21.51
N GLN A 615 16.60 22.48 -22.54
CA GLN A 615 15.97 22.76 -23.82
C GLN A 615 14.43 22.75 -23.69
N GLY A 616 13.78 23.83 -24.14
CA GLY A 616 12.31 23.96 -24.17
C GLY A 616 11.69 24.79 -23.04
N ILE A 617 12.39 25.01 -21.93
CA ILE A 617 11.88 25.77 -20.76
C ILE A 617 12.58 27.13 -20.59
N ASN A 618 13.67 27.42 -21.32
CA ASN A 618 14.50 28.62 -21.14
C ASN A 618 14.94 28.82 -19.67
N GLY A 619 15.27 27.71 -18.98
CA GLY A 619 15.70 27.71 -17.58
C GLY A 619 17.15 27.27 -17.44
N GLU A 620 17.93 28.00 -16.63
CA GLU A 620 19.28 27.65 -16.20
C GLU A 620 19.24 27.07 -14.78
N SER A 621 20.02 26.01 -14.54
CA SER A 621 20.29 25.54 -13.18
C SER A 621 21.05 26.60 -12.39
N LYS A 622 21.07 26.48 -11.07
CA LYS A 622 22.05 27.22 -10.25
C LYS A 622 23.47 26.84 -10.70
N SER A 623 24.33 27.83 -10.95
CA SER A 623 25.74 27.59 -11.27
C SER A 623 26.49 27.04 -10.07
N LEU A 624 27.19 25.92 -10.26
CA LEU A 624 28.23 25.45 -9.37
C LEU A 624 29.46 26.34 -9.56
N PHE A 625 30.02 26.86 -8.45
CA PHE A 625 31.26 27.64 -8.48
C PHE A 625 32.22 27.11 -7.41
N LEU A 626 33.37 26.57 -7.82
CA LEU A 626 34.39 26.04 -6.91
C LEU A 626 35.80 26.48 -7.31
N SER A 627 36.69 26.60 -6.32
CA SER A 627 38.11 26.88 -6.54
C SER A 627 38.91 25.58 -6.60
N PHE A 628 39.97 25.53 -7.41
CA PHE A 628 40.89 24.40 -7.48
C PHE A 628 42.32 24.90 -7.77
N ARG A 629 43.33 24.04 -7.58
CA ARG A 629 44.73 24.37 -7.86
C ARG A 629 45.30 23.48 -8.95
N ALA A 630 45.96 24.07 -9.95
CA ALA A 630 46.63 23.31 -11.01
C ALA A 630 48.04 22.90 -10.57
N ASP A 631 48.31 21.61 -10.47
CA ASP A 631 49.60 21.08 -9.99
C ASP A 631 49.89 19.65 -10.52
N ASP A 632 50.88 19.51 -11.41
CA ASP A 632 51.25 18.18 -11.96
C ASP A 632 52.17 17.38 -11.01
N ASN A 633 52.85 18.03 -10.07
CA ASN A 633 53.79 17.35 -9.17
C ASN A 633 53.06 16.62 -8.04
N ASN A 634 51.82 17.05 -7.73
CA ASN A 634 51.03 16.54 -6.62
C ASN A 634 49.76 15.81 -7.08
N SER A 635 49.26 16.05 -8.31
CA SER A 635 48.17 15.28 -8.93
C SER A 635 48.59 13.82 -9.17
N THR A 636 48.58 13.00 -8.13
CA THR A 636 48.90 11.58 -8.18
C THR A 636 47.61 10.77 -8.17
N ASP A 637 47.63 9.67 -8.94
CA ASP A 637 46.53 8.72 -8.98
C ASP A 637 46.29 8.14 -7.58
N GLY A 638 45.11 8.40 -7.00
CA GLY A 638 44.72 7.92 -5.67
C GLY A 638 44.86 8.88 -4.49
N ILE A 639 45.42 10.08 -4.68
CA ILE A 639 45.58 11.09 -3.61
C ILE A 639 44.92 12.40 -4.03
N ALA A 640 44.25 13.05 -3.08
CA ALA A 640 43.75 14.42 -3.22
C ALA A 640 44.53 15.36 -2.29
N HIS A 641 44.89 16.53 -2.79
CA HIS A 641 45.57 17.57 -2.04
C HIS A 641 44.66 18.79 -1.90
N TRP A 642 44.01 18.92 -0.75
CA TRP A 642 43.24 20.11 -0.39
C TRP A 642 44.20 21.23 0.04
N GLN A 643 44.04 22.43 -0.54
CA GLN A 643 44.97 23.54 -0.34
C GLN A 643 44.26 24.89 -0.26
N VAL A 644 44.63 25.70 0.73
CA VAL A 644 44.29 27.13 0.76
C VAL A 644 45.56 27.95 0.69
N PHE A 645 45.63 28.84 -0.29
CA PHE A 645 46.77 29.73 -0.48
C PHE A 645 46.36 31.07 -1.09
N GLY A 646 46.94 32.15 -0.57
CA GLY A 646 46.64 33.50 -1.04
C GLY A 646 45.25 33.98 -0.63
N LYS A 647 44.95 35.25 -0.92
CA LYS A 647 43.77 35.94 -0.42
C LYS A 647 42.46 35.21 -0.79
N ASP A 648 42.27 34.93 -2.09
CA ASP A 648 40.97 34.46 -2.61
C ASP A 648 40.58 33.04 -2.15
N GLN A 649 41.56 32.19 -1.81
CA GLN A 649 41.29 30.86 -1.24
C GLN A 649 41.17 30.90 0.28
N LEU A 650 41.95 31.75 0.96
CA LEU A 650 41.84 31.94 2.41
C LEU A 650 40.51 32.58 2.81
N GLU A 651 39.96 33.48 1.99
CA GLU A 651 38.64 34.09 2.23
C GLU A 651 37.48 33.07 2.25
N GLN A 652 37.67 31.87 1.72
CA GLN A 652 36.65 30.81 1.76
C GLN A 652 36.49 30.16 3.14
N GLY A 653 37.41 30.41 4.08
CA GLY A 653 37.27 30.00 5.49
C GLY A 653 36.74 31.12 6.38
N SER A 654 36.36 30.79 7.61
CA SER A 654 35.87 31.79 8.57
C SER A 654 37.02 32.38 9.37
N MET A 655 37.11 33.70 9.41
CA MET A 655 38.14 34.44 10.13
C MET A 655 37.56 35.23 11.30
N GLN A 656 38.26 35.25 12.43
CA GLN A 656 37.96 36.11 13.56
C GLN A 656 39.21 36.86 13.98
N ASN A 657 39.13 38.19 14.08
CA ASN A 657 40.25 39.07 14.48
C ASN A 657 41.49 38.99 13.56
N LEU A 658 41.32 38.58 12.31
CA LEU A 658 42.37 38.49 11.30
C LEU A 658 42.09 39.42 10.12
N CYS A 659 43.15 39.90 9.47
CA CYS A 659 43.09 40.67 8.24
C CYS A 659 44.23 40.29 7.28
N PHE A 660 44.05 40.58 5.99
CA PHE A 660 45.06 40.32 4.96
C PHE A 660 46.16 41.38 4.96
N SER A 661 47.40 40.92 4.96
CA SER A 661 48.60 41.75 4.80
C SER A 661 49.54 41.13 3.76
N LYS A 662 50.35 41.98 3.11
CA LYS A 662 51.43 41.53 2.21
C LYS A 662 52.70 41.25 3.02
N ILE A 663 53.10 39.98 3.10
CA ILE A 663 54.36 39.56 3.72
C ILE A 663 55.25 38.98 2.62
N ASN A 664 56.42 39.61 2.39
CA ASN A 664 57.36 39.23 1.31
C ASN A 664 56.70 39.13 -0.09
N GLY A 665 55.69 39.97 -0.36
CA GLY A 665 54.96 39.99 -1.63
C GLY A 665 53.76 39.04 -1.72
N ASN A 666 53.61 38.11 -0.77
CA ASN A 666 52.49 37.16 -0.71
C ASN A 666 51.39 37.63 0.24
N ASP A 667 50.14 37.26 -0.05
CA ASP A 667 49.04 37.48 0.87
C ASP A 667 49.12 36.51 2.04
N ALA A 668 49.04 37.05 3.26
CA ALA A 668 49.01 36.29 4.49
C ALA A 668 47.96 36.86 5.45
N LEU A 669 47.38 36.00 6.27
CA LEU A 669 46.53 36.40 7.39
C LEU A 669 47.41 36.88 8.54
N THR A 670 47.05 38.03 9.10
CA THR A 670 47.71 38.66 10.26
C THR A 670 46.66 39.13 11.25
N LEU A 671 47.06 39.45 12.49
CA LEU A 671 46.12 39.95 13.50
C LEU A 671 45.62 41.36 13.18
N ASP A 672 44.30 41.53 13.21
CA ASP A 672 43.64 42.80 12.93
C ASP A 672 43.86 43.84 14.04
N SER A 673 43.54 45.10 13.74
CA SER A 673 43.59 46.23 14.68
C SER A 673 42.26 46.98 14.70
N LEU A 674 41.75 47.26 15.90
CA LEU A 674 40.51 48.02 16.08
C LEU A 674 40.80 49.53 16.05
N PHE A 675 39.99 50.26 15.29
CA PHE A 675 40.06 51.72 15.19
C PHE A 675 38.75 52.36 15.63
N LEU A 676 38.81 53.44 16.41
CA LEU A 676 37.63 54.25 16.74
C LEU A 676 37.92 55.74 16.54
N SER A 677 37.22 56.38 15.62
CA SER A 677 37.33 57.83 15.39
C SER A 677 36.77 58.64 16.54
N TYR A 678 37.29 59.85 16.75
CA TYR A 678 36.69 60.83 17.64
C TYR A 678 36.78 62.23 17.04
N LYS A 679 35.82 63.08 17.44
CA LYS A 679 35.77 64.50 17.18
C LYS A 679 35.27 65.22 18.43
N ILE A 680 36.00 66.21 18.90
CA ILE A 680 35.57 67.09 19.99
C ILE A 680 35.71 68.55 19.57
N GLY A 681 34.70 69.36 19.83
CA GLY A 681 34.68 70.77 19.49
C GLY A 681 33.96 71.61 20.54
N ALA A 682 34.36 72.88 20.65
CA ALA A 682 33.67 73.85 21.49
C ALA A 682 33.82 75.27 20.88
N ALA A 683 32.88 76.18 21.16
CA ALA A 683 32.93 77.57 20.68
C ALA A 683 32.28 78.58 21.64
N SER A 684 32.88 79.77 21.77
CA SER A 684 32.43 80.83 22.69
C SER A 684 31.50 81.91 22.07
N GLU A 685 31.31 81.96 20.74
CA GLU A 685 30.53 83.02 20.06
C GLU A 685 29.05 83.01 20.50
N TYR A 686 28.51 84.13 20.99
CA TYR A 686 27.18 84.23 21.63
C TYR A 686 26.02 83.71 20.77
N SER A 687 26.12 83.84 19.43
CA SER A 687 25.14 83.36 18.45
C SER A 687 25.35 81.91 18.00
N LYS A 688 26.51 81.30 18.32
CA LYS A 688 26.93 79.96 17.87
C LYS A 688 27.58 79.12 18.98
N ARG A 689 27.23 79.31 20.26
CA ARG A 689 27.81 78.53 21.37
C ARG A 689 27.43 77.05 21.22
N TYR A 690 28.42 76.17 21.20
CA TYR A 690 28.22 74.73 21.22
C TYR A 690 29.39 74.02 21.91
N ILE A 691 29.09 72.81 22.39
CA ILE A 691 30.07 71.79 22.73
C ILE A 691 29.65 70.54 21.96
N GLU A 692 30.59 69.93 21.26
CA GLU A 692 30.42 68.77 20.40
C GLU A 692 31.39 67.67 20.87
N ILE A 693 30.91 66.49 21.22
CA ILE A 693 31.71 65.28 21.46
C ILE A 693 31.08 64.15 20.67
N ILE A 694 31.80 63.65 19.67
CA ILE A 694 31.39 62.57 18.77
C ILE A 694 32.49 61.50 18.81
N VAL A 695 32.11 60.24 19.01
CA VAL A 695 33.04 59.10 18.97
C VAL A 695 32.40 58.00 18.12
N GLY A 696 33.15 57.49 17.15
CA GLY A 696 32.59 56.72 16.03
C GLY A 696 31.53 57.56 15.31
N ASP A 697 30.36 56.97 15.13
CA ASP A 697 29.15 57.65 14.61
C ASP A 697 28.22 58.15 15.72
N THR A 698 28.60 57.97 16.99
CA THR A 698 27.75 58.33 18.13
C THR A 698 28.03 59.74 18.62
N ILE A 699 26.98 60.55 18.68
CA ILE A 699 27.00 61.87 19.26
C ILE A 699 26.74 61.77 20.76
N TYR A 700 27.75 62.04 21.58
CA TYR A 700 27.64 61.99 23.05
C TYR A 700 27.25 63.34 23.64
N ALA A 701 27.69 64.44 23.05
CA ALA A 701 27.28 65.78 23.46
C ALA A 701 27.18 66.68 22.24
N ILE A 702 26.00 67.25 21.96
CA ILE A 702 25.80 68.43 21.12
C ILE A 702 24.80 69.30 21.85
N THR A 703 25.26 70.41 22.42
CA THR A 703 24.40 71.24 23.28
C THR A 703 24.05 72.58 22.62
N PRO A 704 22.76 73.00 22.58
CA PRO A 704 22.36 74.36 22.20
C PRO A 704 22.87 75.41 23.21
N PRO A 705 22.84 76.72 22.88
CA PRO A 705 23.69 77.77 23.47
C PRO A 705 23.48 78.11 24.97
N THR A 706 22.63 77.37 25.70
CA THR A 706 22.21 77.70 27.06
C THR A 706 22.78 76.81 28.17
N ARG A 707 23.45 75.69 27.87
CA ARG A 707 24.14 74.88 28.90
C ARG A 707 25.62 75.21 28.97
N ARG A 708 26.04 75.86 30.05
CA ARG A 708 27.41 76.33 30.35
C ARG A 708 28.12 75.26 31.19
N GLY A 709 29.44 75.14 31.12
CA GLY A 709 30.19 74.18 31.94
C GLY A 709 31.25 73.31 31.22
N PHE A 710 31.73 72.28 31.93
CA PHE A 710 32.65 71.25 31.41
C PHE A 710 31.89 69.98 31.05
N ASN A 711 32.17 69.38 29.90
CA ASN A 711 31.57 68.13 29.45
C ASN A 711 32.67 67.11 29.27
N ALA A 712 32.58 66.00 30.01
CA ALA A 712 33.58 64.95 30.06
C ALA A 712 32.97 63.62 29.62
N LEU A 713 33.54 63.02 28.57
CA LEU A 713 33.27 61.65 28.15
C LEU A 713 34.49 60.79 28.47
N VAL A 714 34.26 59.68 29.17
CA VAL A 714 35.28 58.67 29.52
C VAL A 714 35.01 57.41 28.73
N LEU A 715 36.00 56.91 28.00
CA LEU A 715 35.92 55.66 27.26
C LEU A 715 36.84 54.61 27.87
N SER A 716 36.33 53.38 27.95
CA SER A 716 37.08 52.20 28.36
C SER A 716 38.29 51.98 27.48
N SER A 717 39.45 51.74 28.08
CA SER A 717 40.64 51.36 27.34
C SER A 717 40.60 49.94 26.75
N GLU A 718 39.67 49.09 27.21
CA GLU A 718 39.57 47.70 26.78
C GLU A 718 38.80 47.53 25.48
N ASN A 719 37.69 48.25 25.30
CA ASN A 719 36.75 48.05 24.19
C ASN A 719 36.21 49.37 23.64
N PHE A 720 36.75 50.51 24.08
CA PHE A 720 36.30 51.86 23.73
C PHE A 720 34.84 52.18 24.08
N SER A 721 34.17 51.36 24.89
CA SER A 721 32.79 51.65 25.31
C SER A 721 32.76 52.87 26.23
N PRO A 722 31.74 53.73 26.14
CA PRO A 722 31.59 54.86 27.06
C PRO A 722 31.38 54.34 28.48
N LYS A 723 32.29 54.69 29.40
CA LYS A 723 32.16 54.38 30.82
C LYS A 723 31.38 55.46 31.56
N ASN A 724 31.56 56.72 31.18
CA ASN A 724 30.90 57.83 31.86
C ASN A 724 30.75 59.05 30.94
N LEU A 725 29.61 59.73 31.02
CA LEU A 725 29.37 61.02 30.39
C LEU A 725 28.85 61.97 31.48
N LYS A 726 29.64 62.96 31.85
CA LYS A 726 29.26 63.96 32.86
C LYS A 726 29.32 65.36 32.29
N GLN A 727 28.31 66.16 32.65
CA GLN A 727 28.25 67.60 32.39
C GLN A 727 28.27 68.32 33.74
N PHE A 728 29.21 69.25 33.91
CA PHE A 728 29.40 70.02 35.14
C PHE A 728 29.09 71.50 34.86
N ASP A 729 27.98 72.02 35.39
CA ASP A 729 27.63 73.45 35.27
C ASP A 729 28.40 74.31 36.28
N THR A 730 29.40 75.03 35.80
CA THR A 730 30.34 75.83 36.59
C THR A 730 30.12 77.34 36.44
N TRP A 731 28.88 77.79 36.22
CA TRP A 731 28.50 79.22 36.14
C TRP A 731 27.96 79.82 37.46
N GLY A 732 27.18 79.05 38.23
CA GLY A 732 26.69 79.37 39.58
C GLY A 732 25.37 80.18 39.65
N LYS A 733 24.22 79.50 39.83
CA LYS A 733 22.95 79.97 40.47
C LYS A 733 21.80 78.91 40.40
N GLY A 734 22.05 77.64 40.75
CA GLY A 734 21.04 76.57 40.65
C GLY A 734 20.74 75.90 41.98
N THR A 735 19.46 75.79 42.34
CA THR A 735 18.93 75.08 43.53
C THR A 735 18.66 73.58 43.28
N LYS A 736 19.30 72.95 42.28
CA LYS A 736 19.17 71.53 41.96
C LYS A 736 20.43 70.75 42.35
N LEU A 737 20.26 69.59 42.98
CA LEU A 737 21.33 68.72 43.50
C LEU A 737 22.27 68.12 42.43
N GLU A 738 21.94 68.22 41.14
CA GLU A 738 22.71 67.62 40.03
C GLU A 738 23.67 68.61 39.33
N LEU A 739 23.90 69.79 39.91
CA LEU A 739 24.77 70.83 39.33
C LEU A 739 25.96 71.08 40.26
N ASP A 740 27.20 70.97 39.76
CA ASP A 740 28.43 71.21 40.53
C ASP A 740 28.59 72.70 40.90
N SER A 741 27.93 73.07 42.00
CA SER A 741 27.90 74.43 42.53
C SER A 741 29.19 74.86 43.25
N THR A 742 30.21 74.00 43.32
CA THR A 742 31.48 74.29 44.02
C THR A 742 32.75 74.09 43.19
N GLY A 743 32.65 73.43 42.02
CA GLY A 743 33.80 73.02 41.20
C GLY A 743 34.55 71.79 41.74
N VAL A 744 34.19 71.29 42.93
CA VAL A 744 34.86 70.16 43.58
C VAL A 744 34.50 68.85 42.90
N GLU A 745 33.28 68.71 42.38
CA GLU A 745 32.82 67.47 41.75
C GLU A 745 33.54 67.22 40.42
N LEU A 746 33.77 68.25 39.61
CA LEU A 746 34.57 68.17 38.40
C LEU A 746 36.00 67.70 38.71
N VAL A 747 36.65 68.32 39.70
CA VAL A 747 38.04 68.01 40.07
C VAL A 747 38.14 66.58 40.64
N SER A 748 37.23 66.17 41.52
CA SER A 748 37.22 64.81 42.08
C SER A 748 36.88 63.75 41.03
N PHE A 749 35.99 64.05 40.08
CA PHE A 749 35.70 63.14 38.98
C PHE A 749 36.95 62.88 38.13
N LEU A 750 37.64 63.94 37.71
CA LEU A 750 38.84 63.83 36.89
C LEU A 750 39.98 63.12 37.65
N ARG A 751 40.16 63.39 38.95
CA ARG A 751 41.24 62.80 39.75
C ARG A 751 40.94 61.37 40.20
N ASP A 752 39.73 61.09 40.68
CA ASP A 752 39.42 59.89 41.46
C ASP A 752 38.54 58.89 40.70
N SER A 753 37.71 59.33 39.74
CA SER A 753 36.68 58.47 39.12
C SER A 753 37.10 57.83 37.78
N ILE A 754 38.16 58.32 37.13
CA ILE A 754 38.65 57.79 35.85
C ILE A 754 39.76 56.76 36.13
N GLU A 755 39.73 55.58 35.52
CA GLU A 755 40.75 54.53 35.73
C GLU A 755 42.01 54.78 34.90
N LYS A 756 43.17 54.27 35.35
CA LYS A 756 44.42 54.35 34.59
C LYS A 756 44.27 53.60 33.27
N GLY A 757 44.62 54.26 32.16
CA GLY A 757 44.51 53.73 30.81
C GLY A 757 43.26 54.18 30.05
N ASP A 758 42.20 54.61 30.73
CA ASP A 758 40.99 55.10 30.06
C ASP A 758 41.19 56.44 29.36
N TYR A 759 40.41 56.65 28.29
CA TYR A 759 40.45 57.87 27.50
C TYR A 759 39.46 58.89 28.04
N LEU A 760 39.87 60.16 28.07
CA LEU A 760 39.07 61.30 28.49
C LEU A 760 38.94 62.27 27.32
N LEU A 761 37.71 62.62 26.95
CA LEU A 761 37.40 63.74 26.06
C LEU A 761 36.70 64.81 26.90
N LEU A 762 37.30 65.98 27.02
CA LEU A 762 36.83 67.07 27.87
C LEU A 762 36.67 68.35 27.05
N GLY A 763 35.49 68.97 27.08
CA GLY A 763 35.18 70.19 26.32
C GLY A 763 34.47 71.25 27.16
N THR A 764 34.87 72.51 27.00
CA THR A 764 34.27 73.66 27.69
C THR A 764 34.36 74.94 26.84
N SER A 765 33.47 75.90 27.10
CA SER A 765 33.40 77.16 26.34
C SER A 765 32.99 78.36 27.20
N ASP A 766 33.38 79.56 26.76
CA ASP A 766 32.87 80.86 27.21
C ASP A 766 32.95 81.04 28.74
N GLU A 767 31.80 81.10 29.39
CA GLU A 767 31.61 81.51 30.76
C GLU A 767 31.91 80.40 31.81
N SER A 768 32.29 79.22 31.34
CA SER A 768 32.37 77.99 32.14
C SER A 768 33.41 78.01 33.26
N THR A 769 34.44 78.86 33.22
CA THR A 769 35.46 78.92 34.29
C THR A 769 35.13 79.91 35.40
N ARG A 770 33.97 80.61 35.33
CA ARG A 770 33.59 81.65 36.31
C ARG A 770 33.59 81.16 37.75
N LEU A 771 32.91 80.05 38.03
CA LEU A 771 32.78 79.52 39.39
C LEU A 771 34.15 79.08 39.91
N LEU A 772 34.92 78.36 39.10
CA LEU A 772 36.29 77.93 39.43
C LEU A 772 37.22 79.12 39.73
N THR A 773 37.07 80.22 38.98
CA THR A 773 37.80 81.48 39.21
C THR A 773 37.34 82.18 40.49
N TYR A 774 36.05 82.12 40.83
CA TYR A 774 35.53 82.63 42.10
C TYR A 774 36.07 81.82 43.29
N HIS A 775 36.07 80.49 43.17
CA HIS A 775 36.57 79.56 44.18
C HIS A 775 38.09 79.62 44.38
N LYS A 776 38.85 80.12 43.39
CA LYS A 776 40.26 80.51 43.55
C LYS A 776 40.43 81.65 44.55
N LYS A 777 39.57 82.67 44.52
CA LYS A 777 39.61 83.77 45.50
C LYS A 777 39.27 83.31 46.93
N LEU A 778 38.48 82.22 47.04
CA LEU A 778 38.10 81.61 48.32
C LEU A 778 39.06 80.50 48.79
N ASN A 779 40.10 80.20 48.00
CA ASN A 779 41.11 79.17 48.29
C ASN A 779 40.53 77.76 48.57
N THR A 780 39.49 77.37 47.82
CA THR A 780 38.82 76.07 47.97
C THR A 780 39.33 75.02 46.97
N SER A 781 39.08 73.73 47.23
CA SER A 781 39.51 72.60 46.39
C SER A 781 38.82 72.49 45.02
N GLY A 782 37.79 73.30 44.76
CA GLY A 782 37.11 73.44 43.47
C GLY A 782 37.55 74.69 42.70
N SER A 783 38.78 75.16 42.92
CA SER A 783 39.33 76.32 42.23
C SER A 783 39.89 75.97 40.85
N VAL A 784 40.13 76.99 40.03
CA VAL A 784 40.82 76.81 38.73
C VAL A 784 42.25 76.27 38.91
N ASP A 785 42.95 76.59 40.01
CA ASP A 785 44.32 76.10 40.28
C ASP A 785 44.34 74.58 40.52
N THR A 786 43.34 74.07 41.22
CA THR A 786 43.17 72.63 41.45
C THR A 786 42.76 71.87 40.20
N LEU A 787 41.93 72.47 39.33
CA LEU A 787 41.60 71.89 38.02
C LEU A 787 42.84 71.82 37.11
N GLN A 788 43.62 72.91 37.06
CA GLN A 788 44.89 72.97 36.34
C GLN A 788 45.84 71.87 36.80
N ALA A 789 46.01 71.71 38.12
CA ALA A 789 46.87 70.67 38.68
C ALA A 789 46.46 69.26 38.23
N VAL A 790 45.16 68.92 38.30
CA VAL A 790 44.68 67.58 37.89
C VAL A 790 44.86 67.35 36.40
N LEU A 791 44.55 68.32 35.54
CA LEU A 791 44.67 68.14 34.09
C LEU A 791 46.13 68.12 33.60
N ARG A 792 47.09 68.71 34.34
CA ARG A 792 48.52 68.50 34.06
C ARG A 792 48.95 67.05 34.20
N GLU A 793 48.37 66.30 35.14
CA GLU A 793 48.63 64.84 35.27
C GLU A 793 48.13 64.05 34.04
N TYR A 794 47.16 64.60 33.31
CA TYR A 794 46.71 64.06 32.02
C TYR A 794 47.58 64.49 30.83
N GLY A 795 48.63 65.29 31.06
CA GLY A 795 49.53 65.79 30.02
C GLY A 795 49.12 67.14 29.41
N SER A 796 48.11 67.82 29.96
CA SER A 796 47.68 69.13 29.47
C SER A 796 48.70 70.21 29.84
N VAL A 797 49.17 70.95 28.83
CA VAL A 797 50.03 72.14 28.94
C VAL A 797 49.26 73.44 28.70
N LEU A 798 48.16 73.42 27.93
CA LEU A 798 47.34 74.59 27.63
C LEU A 798 46.32 74.91 28.74
N ILE A 799 46.06 74.02 29.70
CA ILE A 799 45.14 74.30 30.81
C ILE A 799 45.55 75.52 31.64
N ASP A 800 46.85 75.85 31.67
CA ASP A 800 47.37 77.03 32.37
C ASP A 800 46.92 78.34 31.74
N SER A 801 46.49 78.30 30.47
CA SER A 801 45.97 79.45 29.72
C SER A 801 44.46 79.63 29.89
N ILE A 802 43.76 78.73 30.58
CA ILE A 802 42.31 78.80 30.71
C ILE A 802 41.88 79.93 31.66
N GLU A 803 41.05 80.82 31.17
CA GLU A 803 40.47 81.94 31.92
C GLU A 803 38.99 82.15 31.57
N PHE A 804 38.35 83.12 32.22
CA PHE A 804 36.97 83.48 31.91
C PHE A 804 36.83 83.89 30.44
N GLY A 805 35.87 83.31 29.71
CA GLY A 805 35.64 83.55 28.27
C GLY A 805 36.37 82.56 27.34
N SER A 806 37.23 81.69 27.89
CA SER A 806 38.02 80.74 27.10
C SER A 806 37.19 79.57 26.56
N THR A 807 37.56 79.08 25.38
CA THR A 807 37.17 77.76 24.89
C THR A 807 38.34 76.80 25.01
N PHE A 808 38.09 75.59 25.51
CA PHE A 808 39.10 74.55 25.70
C PHE A 808 38.55 73.17 25.38
N VAL A 809 39.31 72.38 24.63
CA VAL A 809 39.05 70.97 24.39
C VAL A 809 40.31 70.15 24.64
N LEU A 810 40.16 68.97 25.25
CA LEU A 810 41.23 68.04 25.56
C LEU A 810 40.78 66.62 25.24
N VAL A 811 41.66 65.86 24.61
CA VAL A 811 41.59 64.41 24.49
C VAL A 811 42.85 63.83 25.12
N ALA A 812 42.70 63.10 26.21
CA ALA A 812 43.81 62.58 26.99
C ALA A 812 43.59 61.12 27.38
N ARG A 813 44.63 60.47 27.92
CA ARG A 813 44.56 59.10 28.43
C ARG A 813 45.18 59.06 29.82
N LYS A 814 44.42 58.61 30.82
CA LYS A 814 44.87 58.70 32.21
C LYS A 814 46.12 57.85 32.45
N GLY A 815 47.18 58.46 32.97
CA GLY A 815 48.47 57.79 33.22
C GLY A 815 49.37 57.64 31.99
N TYR A 816 49.01 58.25 30.86
CA TYR A 816 49.80 58.32 29.61
C TYR A 816 49.83 59.79 29.12
N PRO A 817 50.56 60.68 29.80
CA PRO A 817 50.53 62.13 29.53
C PRO A 817 50.97 62.49 28.11
N GLU A 818 51.82 61.68 27.47
CA GLU A 818 52.26 61.85 26.08
C GLU A 818 51.12 61.72 25.04
N PHE A 819 49.96 61.18 25.43
CA PHE A 819 48.80 61.04 24.55
C PHE A 819 47.97 62.33 24.42
N ALA A 820 48.15 63.29 25.33
CA ALA A 820 47.31 64.48 25.42
C ALA A 820 47.31 65.30 24.12
N LYS A 821 46.10 65.60 23.63
CA LYS A 821 45.86 66.52 22.51
C LYS A 821 44.85 67.56 22.97
N GLU A 822 45.18 68.82 22.80
CA GLU A 822 44.37 69.92 23.33
C GLU A 822 44.40 71.15 22.43
N LEU A 823 43.36 71.96 22.53
CA LEU A 823 43.27 73.26 21.89
C LEU A 823 42.60 74.26 22.84
N TRP A 824 43.08 75.49 22.80
CA TRP A 824 42.56 76.61 23.58
C TRP A 824 42.39 77.85 22.69
N SER A 825 41.37 78.66 22.95
CA SER A 825 41.19 79.97 22.32
C SER A 825 40.44 80.96 23.24
N LYS A 826 40.61 82.27 22.96
CA LYS A 826 40.02 83.39 23.71
C LYS A 826 39.07 84.20 22.82
N GLU A 827 37.92 84.61 23.36
CA GLU A 827 36.93 85.54 22.78
C GLU A 827 36.55 85.30 21.30
N GLY A 828 35.52 84.48 21.07
CA GLY A 828 34.79 84.41 19.79
C GLY A 828 35.17 83.27 18.82
N ASP A 829 36.31 82.62 19.02
CA ASP A 829 36.78 81.50 18.18
C ASP A 829 36.35 80.11 18.67
N SER A 830 36.47 79.09 17.80
CA SER A 830 36.15 77.68 18.09
C SER A 830 37.37 76.78 18.13
N CYS A 831 37.44 75.85 19.09
CA CYS A 831 38.44 74.79 19.14
C CYS A 831 37.84 73.47 18.63
N ARG A 832 38.56 72.73 17.77
CA ARG A 832 38.13 71.42 17.27
C ARG A 832 39.31 70.45 17.13
N LEU A 833 39.20 69.27 17.74
CA LEU A 833 40.12 68.15 17.59
C LEU A 833 39.41 66.97 16.94
N GLN A 834 40.13 66.25 16.07
CA GLN A 834 39.68 64.98 15.51
C GLN A 834 40.85 63.99 15.43
N GLY A 835 40.56 62.69 15.53
CA GLY A 835 41.58 61.64 15.49
C GLY A 835 40.97 60.24 15.54
N ARG A 836 41.80 59.23 15.80
CA ARG A 836 41.39 57.83 15.99
C ARG A 836 42.15 57.19 17.15
N PHE A 837 41.47 56.36 17.93
CA PHE A 837 42.07 55.41 18.87
C PHE A 837 42.43 54.12 18.12
N VAL A 838 43.55 53.48 18.47
CA VAL A 838 44.03 52.22 17.86
C VAL A 838 44.24 51.17 18.94
N LYS A 839 43.73 49.95 18.73
CA LYS A 839 43.98 48.78 19.60
C LYS A 839 44.47 47.59 18.77
N HIS A 840 45.66 47.09 19.10
CA HIS A 840 46.27 45.90 18.53
C HIS A 840 45.71 44.62 19.20
N LEU A 841 45.10 43.72 18.43
CA LEU A 841 44.52 42.46 18.96
C LEU A 841 45.60 41.45 19.36
N LYS A 842 45.33 40.59 20.35
CA LYS A 842 46.32 39.61 20.86
C LYS A 842 46.18 38.21 20.24
N ASN A 843 44.99 37.87 19.76
CA ASN A 843 44.66 36.56 19.23
C ASN A 843 43.68 36.68 18.05
N GLY A 844 43.74 35.70 17.16
CA GLY A 844 42.86 35.59 16.01
C GLY A 844 42.84 34.17 15.48
N THR A 845 41.74 33.80 14.86
CA THR A 845 41.49 32.42 14.44
C THR A 845 41.03 32.36 12.99
N TYR A 846 41.51 31.36 12.28
CA TYR A 846 41.04 30.98 10.95
C TYR A 846 40.54 29.54 11.01
N ALA A 847 39.27 29.32 10.71
CA ALA A 847 38.74 27.97 10.51
C ALA A 847 38.61 27.68 9.01
N SER A 848 39.23 26.60 8.55
CA SER A 848 39.12 26.15 7.17
C SER A 848 37.68 25.71 6.83
N PRO A 849 37.32 25.67 5.54
CA PRO A 849 36.29 24.77 5.05
C PRO A 849 36.50 23.32 5.50
N ASN A 850 35.46 22.50 5.39
CA ASN A 850 35.58 21.06 5.62
C ASN A 850 36.50 20.43 4.56
N ILE A 851 37.43 19.60 5.01
CA ILE A 851 38.37 18.84 4.21
C ILE A 851 37.86 17.40 4.16
N GLY A 852 37.87 16.77 2.99
CA GLY A 852 37.34 15.42 2.78
C GLY A 852 36.13 15.39 1.83
N PRO A 853 35.41 14.27 1.74
CA PRO A 853 35.56 13.08 2.57
C PRO A 853 36.81 12.25 2.21
N ALA A 854 37.44 11.67 3.23
CA ALA A 854 38.61 10.80 3.06
C ALA A 854 38.27 9.32 3.32
N LYS A 855 38.90 8.44 2.55
CA LYS A 855 39.05 7.01 2.86
C LYS A 855 40.20 6.77 3.83
N ASN A 856 41.29 7.53 3.69
CA ASN A 856 42.43 7.53 4.61
C ASN A 856 43.06 8.92 4.68
N TRP A 857 43.32 9.42 5.88
CA TRP A 857 44.11 10.64 6.08
C TRP A 857 45.61 10.34 5.89
N LEU A 858 46.37 11.25 5.27
CA LEU A 858 47.82 11.07 5.07
C LEU A 858 48.60 12.10 5.89
N SER A 859 48.61 13.37 5.47
CA SER A 859 49.48 14.37 6.09
C SER A 859 49.02 15.81 5.90
N LEU A 860 49.37 16.67 6.85
CA LEU A 860 49.24 18.12 6.78
C LEU A 860 50.62 18.75 6.52
N GLY A 861 50.78 19.56 5.48
CA GLY A 861 52.02 20.26 5.14
C GLY A 861 51.85 21.78 5.08
N SER A 862 52.91 22.53 5.36
CA SER A 862 52.90 24.00 5.23
C SER A 862 53.09 24.38 3.78
N ALA A 863 52.27 25.29 3.26
CA ALA A 863 52.37 25.68 1.85
C ALA A 863 53.44 26.76 1.59
N ILE A 864 53.70 27.75 2.48
CA ILE A 864 54.57 28.96 2.29
C ILE A 864 54.96 29.56 3.69
N PRO A 865 55.89 30.54 3.88
CA PRO A 865 56.40 30.96 5.21
C PRO A 865 55.34 31.38 6.23
N ARG A 866 55.71 31.25 7.50
CA ARG A 866 54.92 31.49 8.72
C ARG A 866 55.84 31.98 9.84
N SER A 867 55.28 32.46 10.95
CA SER A 867 56.04 32.73 12.18
C SER A 867 56.08 31.48 13.06
N ASP A 868 57.26 30.88 13.25
CA ASP A 868 57.42 29.50 13.75
C ASP A 868 56.82 29.24 15.15
N ASP A 869 56.78 30.25 16.03
CA ASP A 869 56.35 30.07 17.44
C ASP A 869 54.96 30.64 17.77
N SER A 870 54.21 31.17 16.80
CA SER A 870 52.93 31.88 17.04
C SER A 870 51.72 31.31 16.31
N VAL A 871 51.87 30.14 15.67
CA VAL A 871 50.80 29.45 14.93
C VAL A 871 50.48 28.09 15.57
N LEU A 872 49.34 28.01 16.25
CA LEU A 872 48.80 26.77 16.81
C LEU A 872 47.71 26.21 15.88
N ILE A 873 47.81 24.94 15.51
CA ILE A 873 46.79 24.25 14.69
C ILE A 873 46.02 23.27 15.55
N GLU A 874 44.70 23.41 15.49
CA GLU A 874 43.72 22.50 16.05
C GLU A 874 43.04 21.73 14.92
N ILE A 875 43.16 20.41 14.94
CA ILE A 875 42.53 19.49 13.98
C ILE A 875 41.22 19.00 14.60
N ILE A 876 40.11 19.34 13.97
CA ILE A 876 38.76 18.96 14.37
C ILE A 876 38.29 17.86 13.42
N GLY A 877 37.97 16.68 13.95
CA GLY A 877 37.29 15.62 13.22
C GLY A 877 35.78 15.83 13.25
N LEU A 878 35.13 15.67 12.11
CA LEU A 878 33.68 15.70 11.99
C LEU A 878 33.20 14.26 11.75
N ASN A 879 32.37 13.75 12.64
CA ASN A 879 31.77 12.43 12.45
C ASN A 879 30.70 12.45 11.35
N LYS A 880 30.12 11.30 11.02
CA LYS A 880 29.07 11.18 9.99
C LYS A 880 27.85 12.10 10.21
N ASN A 881 27.57 12.48 11.46
CA ASN A 881 26.51 13.42 11.83
C ASN A 881 26.98 14.88 11.89
N SER A 882 28.15 15.18 11.32
CA SER A 882 28.79 16.51 11.35
C SER A 882 29.09 17.06 12.76
N PHE A 883 29.17 16.20 13.78
CA PHE A 883 29.52 16.63 15.14
C PHE A 883 31.04 16.86 15.26
N PRO A 884 31.49 18.06 15.65
CA PRO A 884 32.91 18.39 15.74
C PRO A 884 33.57 17.82 17.01
N THR A 885 34.71 17.18 16.84
CA THR A 885 35.55 16.65 17.92
C THR A 885 36.98 17.14 17.74
N SER A 886 37.55 17.82 18.74
CA SER A 886 38.97 18.22 18.72
C SER A 886 39.85 16.97 18.86
N LEU A 887 40.59 16.62 17.82
CA LEU A 887 41.44 15.42 17.78
C LEU A 887 42.88 15.71 18.22
N LYS A 888 43.46 16.81 17.72
CA LYS A 888 44.87 17.17 17.95
C LYS A 888 45.04 18.70 18.04
N LYS A 889 45.90 19.17 18.95
CA LYS A 889 46.33 20.58 19.05
C LYS A 889 47.85 20.66 19.12
N LEU A 890 48.48 21.22 18.09
CA LEU A 890 49.93 21.20 17.94
C LEU A 890 50.43 22.56 17.44
N TYR A 891 51.56 23.02 17.98
CA TYR A 891 52.33 24.08 17.31
C TYR A 891 52.93 23.49 16.05
N PHE A 892 52.76 24.18 14.93
CA PHE A 892 53.37 23.73 13.69
C PHE A 892 54.88 23.98 13.82
N LYS A 893 55.70 22.92 13.94
CA LYS A 893 57.17 23.03 14.11
C LYS A 893 57.97 22.28 13.05
N ASN A 894 57.32 21.35 12.33
CA ASN A 894 57.91 20.50 11.30
C ASN A 894 57.36 20.88 9.92
N GLU A 895 58.00 20.46 8.84
CA GLU A 895 57.51 20.68 7.47
C GLU A 895 56.19 19.94 7.18
N SER A 896 55.94 18.81 7.86
CA SER A 896 54.71 18.01 7.76
C SER A 896 54.27 17.38 9.09
N ILE A 897 52.96 17.15 9.25
CA ILE A 897 52.31 16.44 10.36
C ILE A 897 51.60 15.20 9.79
N ASP A 898 51.84 14.04 10.38
CA ASP A 898 51.18 12.78 10.02
C ASP A 898 49.74 12.72 10.59
N LEU A 899 48.79 12.33 9.74
CA LEU A 899 47.37 12.20 10.05
C LEU A 899 46.86 10.76 9.90
N SER A 900 47.71 9.80 9.54
CA SER A 900 47.32 8.42 9.23
C SER A 900 46.74 7.64 10.41
N ASP A 901 46.94 8.12 11.64
CA ASP A 901 46.34 7.58 12.86
C ASP A 901 44.89 8.03 13.11
N ILE A 902 44.38 8.97 12.32
CA ILE A 902 42.98 9.41 12.40
C ILE A 902 42.12 8.47 11.56
N SER A 903 41.16 7.79 12.19
CA SER A 903 40.17 6.94 11.52
C SER A 903 39.26 7.78 10.63
N ALA A 904 39.38 7.60 9.31
CA ALA A 904 38.51 8.25 8.34
C ALA A 904 37.09 7.63 8.29
N LEU A 905 36.92 6.43 8.86
CA LEU A 905 35.60 5.81 9.04
C LEU A 905 34.79 6.55 10.12
N ASP A 906 35.45 6.94 11.22
CA ASP A 906 34.83 7.68 12.31
C ASP A 906 34.73 9.18 12.00
N TYR A 907 35.76 9.73 11.34
CA TYR A 907 35.88 11.14 10.98
C TYR A 907 36.18 11.30 9.49
N PRO A 908 35.18 11.14 8.60
CA PRO A 908 35.36 11.27 7.16
C PRO A 908 35.76 12.68 6.73
N TYR A 909 35.47 13.70 7.54
CA TYR A 909 35.87 15.08 7.29
C TYR A 909 36.75 15.62 8.42
N LEU A 910 37.70 16.48 8.06
CA LEU A 910 38.47 17.29 9.00
C LEU A 910 38.18 18.78 8.81
N ARG A 911 38.35 19.56 9.86
CA ARG A 911 38.39 21.02 9.84
C ARG A 911 39.62 21.48 10.59
N LEU A 912 40.34 22.45 10.04
CA LEU A 912 41.54 23.00 10.65
C LEU A 912 41.20 24.36 11.26
N VAL A 913 41.51 24.54 12.54
CA VAL A 913 41.43 25.84 13.21
C VAL A 913 42.84 26.32 13.52
N ILE A 914 43.22 27.44 12.93
CA ILE A 914 44.54 28.05 13.01
C ILE A 914 44.45 29.23 13.94
N HIS A 915 45.18 29.18 15.05
CA HIS A 915 45.24 30.23 16.06
C HIS A 915 46.54 31.00 15.88
N LEU A 916 46.42 32.33 15.68
CA LEU A 916 47.54 33.27 15.67
C LEU A 916 47.60 33.98 17.01
N GLU A 917 48.78 33.98 17.65
CA GLU A 917 48.99 34.62 18.95
C GLU A 917 50.13 35.64 18.90
N ARG A 918 49.88 36.84 19.45
CA ARG A 918 50.87 37.94 19.51
C ARG A 918 51.43 38.09 20.91
N GLU A 919 52.75 37.88 21.04
CA GLU A 919 53.49 38.05 22.29
C GLU A 919 53.87 39.51 22.57
N SER A 920 54.17 40.30 21.53
CA SER A 920 54.64 41.69 21.63
C SER A 920 53.93 42.60 20.61
N ILE A 921 53.75 43.89 20.94
CA ILE A 921 53.14 44.88 20.03
C ILE A 921 54.00 45.18 18.78
N PHE A 922 55.28 44.78 18.79
CA PHE A 922 56.20 44.98 17.68
C PHE A 922 56.21 43.81 16.68
N GLU A 923 55.54 42.71 17.01
CA GLU A 923 55.47 41.50 16.19
C GLU A 923 54.03 41.24 15.73
N ASN A 924 53.88 40.90 14.45
CA ASN A 924 52.59 40.53 13.88
C ASN A 924 52.69 39.12 13.29
N PRO A 925 52.18 38.09 13.99
CA PRO A 925 52.23 36.72 13.49
C PRO A 925 51.45 36.61 12.18
N TYR A 926 51.88 35.71 11.30
CA TYR A 926 51.28 35.55 9.99
C TYR A 926 51.14 34.10 9.54
N PHE A 927 50.09 33.84 8.76
CA PHE A 927 49.78 32.54 8.17
C PHE A 927 49.42 32.69 6.70
N SER A 928 50.14 31.99 5.81
CA SER A 928 50.04 32.20 4.36
C SER A 928 49.30 31.08 3.60
N GLY A 929 49.09 29.92 4.24
CA GLY A 929 48.40 28.79 3.63
C GLY A 929 48.81 27.42 4.16
N ILE A 930 47.98 26.42 3.89
CA ILE A 930 48.17 25.04 4.37
C ILE A 930 47.67 24.03 3.35
N ARG A 931 48.26 22.83 3.38
CA ARG A 931 47.91 21.71 2.51
C ARG A 931 47.57 20.48 3.36
N CYS A 932 46.47 19.82 3.04
CA CYS A 932 46.10 18.52 3.59
C CYS A 932 46.04 17.48 2.46
N SER A 933 46.73 16.35 2.65
CA SER A 933 46.78 15.25 1.69
C SER A 933 46.03 14.05 2.25
N PHE A 934 45.18 13.42 1.45
CA PHE A 934 44.38 12.27 1.85
C PHE A 934 44.00 11.42 0.64
N VAL A 935 43.66 10.15 0.91
CA VAL A 935 43.02 9.28 -0.08
C VAL A 935 41.53 9.62 -0.05
N PRO A 936 40.92 10.10 -1.15
CA PRO A 936 39.50 10.44 -1.18
C PRO A 936 38.63 9.19 -1.08
N THR A 937 37.34 9.41 -0.84
CA THR A 937 36.39 8.31 -0.72
C THR A 937 35.90 7.80 -2.09
N PRO A 938 35.60 6.49 -2.25
CA PRO A 938 34.96 5.98 -3.46
C PRO A 938 33.52 6.47 -3.53
N GLU A 939 32.93 6.40 -4.73
CA GLU A 939 31.54 6.80 -4.95
C GLU A 939 30.90 5.76 -5.84
N LEU A 940 29.97 4.99 -5.28
CA LEU A 940 29.17 4.00 -5.96
C LEU A 940 27.93 4.65 -6.55
N ALA A 941 27.44 4.12 -7.65
CA ALA A 941 26.19 4.53 -8.25
C ALA A 941 25.56 3.36 -8.99
N ILE A 942 24.25 3.20 -8.85
CA ILE A 942 23.50 2.20 -9.61
C ILE A 942 23.20 2.76 -11.00
N VAL A 943 23.53 1.99 -12.03
CA VAL A 943 23.17 2.30 -13.43
C VAL A 943 21.74 1.82 -13.67
N LYS A 944 20.75 2.66 -13.35
CA LYS A 944 19.31 2.34 -13.36
C LYS A 944 18.80 1.86 -14.72
N SER A 945 19.33 2.39 -15.83
CA SER A 945 18.96 1.95 -17.19
C SER A 945 19.44 0.54 -17.54
N GLN A 946 20.38 0.00 -16.78
CA GLN A 946 20.93 -1.35 -16.95
C GLN A 946 20.30 -2.36 -15.98
N THR A 947 19.29 -1.96 -15.19
CA THR A 947 18.51 -2.92 -14.42
C THR A 947 17.76 -3.83 -15.39
N LYS A 948 18.01 -5.14 -15.28
CA LYS A 948 17.28 -6.14 -16.06
C LYS A 948 16.40 -6.94 -15.12
N LEU A 949 15.11 -6.90 -15.41
CA LEU A 949 14.12 -7.78 -14.82
C LEU A 949 13.76 -8.85 -15.84
N SER A 950 13.70 -10.11 -15.43
CA SER A 950 13.36 -11.22 -16.33
C SER A 950 11.99 -11.02 -16.98
N GLU A 951 10.96 -10.65 -16.21
CA GLU A 951 9.62 -10.28 -16.68
C GLU A 951 8.94 -9.24 -15.76
N ASN A 952 8.16 -8.31 -16.34
CA ASN A 952 7.44 -7.27 -15.58
C ASN A 952 6.13 -7.78 -14.95
N GLU A 953 5.56 -8.83 -15.51
CA GLU A 953 4.39 -9.53 -15.01
C GLU A 953 4.78 -11.00 -14.90
N VAL A 954 4.70 -11.57 -13.71
CA VAL A 954 5.07 -12.97 -13.48
C VAL A 954 3.90 -13.69 -12.83
N LEU A 955 3.68 -14.93 -13.22
CA LEU A 955 2.69 -15.77 -12.58
C LEU A 955 3.24 -16.19 -11.21
N ARG A 956 2.40 -16.18 -10.18
CA ARG A 956 2.81 -16.57 -8.82
C ARG A 956 3.50 -17.96 -8.81
N ALA A 957 4.60 -18.04 -8.07
CA ALA A 957 5.51 -19.19 -7.97
C ALA A 957 6.40 -19.45 -9.21
N ASP A 958 6.37 -18.59 -10.23
CA ASP A 958 7.42 -18.57 -11.25
C ASP A 958 8.73 -17.98 -10.71
N ASP A 959 9.84 -18.42 -11.33
CA ASP A 959 11.18 -17.91 -11.05
C ASP A 959 11.32 -16.48 -11.60
N LEU A 960 11.91 -15.61 -10.80
CA LEU A 960 12.23 -14.25 -11.16
C LEU A 960 13.74 -14.03 -11.02
N SER A 961 14.30 -13.32 -12.00
CA SER A 961 15.66 -12.79 -11.92
C SER A 961 15.61 -11.27 -12.04
N ILE A 962 16.25 -10.59 -11.09
CA ILE A 962 16.50 -9.16 -11.17
C ILE A 962 17.98 -8.88 -11.00
N SER A 963 18.56 -8.14 -11.95
CA SER A 963 19.97 -7.80 -11.95
C SER A 963 20.17 -6.28 -11.93
N TYR A 964 21.17 -5.86 -11.16
CA TYR A 964 21.54 -4.46 -10.98
C TYR A 964 23.01 -4.28 -11.34
N GLN A 965 23.30 -3.24 -12.11
CA GLN A 965 24.67 -2.84 -12.41
C GLN A 965 25.06 -1.68 -11.50
N VAL A 966 26.15 -1.84 -10.74
CA VAL A 966 26.72 -0.81 -9.88
C VAL A 966 28.07 -0.41 -10.45
N GLU A 967 28.34 0.89 -10.55
CA GLU A 967 29.64 1.41 -10.95
C GLU A 967 30.28 2.24 -9.85
N ASN A 968 31.60 2.23 -9.78
CA ASN A 968 32.34 3.18 -8.96
C ASN A 968 32.72 4.38 -9.82
N ILE A 969 31.99 5.47 -9.66
CA ILE A 969 32.12 6.68 -10.48
C ILE A 969 33.28 7.58 -10.05
N SER A 970 33.98 7.26 -8.96
CA SER A 970 35.15 8.02 -8.53
C SER A 970 36.33 7.90 -9.53
N LYS A 971 37.10 8.99 -9.65
CA LYS A 971 38.26 9.07 -10.56
C LYS A 971 39.58 8.63 -9.94
N ARG A 972 39.70 8.69 -8.61
CA ARG A 972 40.99 8.47 -7.91
C ARG A 972 41.11 7.11 -7.25
N VAL A 973 40.02 6.49 -6.77
CA VAL A 973 40.13 5.34 -5.85
C VAL A 973 39.15 4.20 -6.14
N GLY A 974 39.54 2.96 -5.83
CA GLY A 974 38.62 1.82 -5.84
C GLY A 974 37.76 1.76 -4.57
N SER A 975 36.57 1.16 -4.68
CA SER A 975 35.74 0.83 -3.52
C SER A 975 36.30 -0.39 -2.78
N SER A 976 35.87 -0.57 -1.53
CA SER A 976 36.00 -1.85 -0.83
C SER A 976 34.69 -2.63 -1.04
N PRO A 977 34.63 -3.95 -0.73
CA PRO A 977 33.36 -4.66 -0.73
C PRO A 977 32.35 -4.00 0.22
N ALA A 978 31.07 -4.04 -0.14
CA ALA A 978 29.98 -3.48 0.66
C ALA A 978 28.79 -4.44 0.67
N LYS A 979 27.89 -4.32 1.65
CA LYS A 979 26.62 -5.05 1.62
C LYS A 979 25.70 -4.50 0.54
N SER A 980 24.79 -5.35 0.08
CA SER A 980 23.68 -4.99 -0.77
C SER A 980 22.43 -5.72 -0.34
N VAL A 981 21.28 -5.06 -0.48
CA VAL A 981 19.99 -5.58 -0.04
C VAL A 981 18.97 -5.38 -1.15
N LEU A 982 18.23 -6.43 -1.48
CA LEU A 982 17.02 -6.35 -2.28
C LEU A 982 15.81 -6.56 -1.36
N SER A 983 15.01 -5.53 -1.21
CA SER A 983 13.76 -5.55 -0.44
C SER A 983 12.58 -5.61 -1.41
N ASN A 984 11.89 -6.76 -1.46
CA ASN A 984 10.63 -6.90 -2.18
C ASN A 984 9.49 -6.69 -1.21
N ILE A 985 8.72 -5.63 -1.41
CA ILE A 985 7.59 -5.27 -0.54
C ILE A 985 6.32 -5.36 -1.38
N SER A 986 5.42 -6.27 -1.02
CA SER A 986 4.08 -6.32 -1.59
C SER A 986 3.20 -5.25 -0.94
N VAL A 987 2.14 -4.86 -1.65
CA VAL A 987 1.21 -3.82 -1.19
C VAL A 987 0.52 -4.18 0.14
N ASP A 988 0.33 -5.48 0.42
CA ASP A 988 -0.23 -5.98 1.69
C ASP A 988 0.77 -5.92 2.88
N GLY A 989 1.93 -5.29 2.68
CA GLY A 989 2.96 -5.10 3.70
C GLY A 989 3.83 -6.33 3.97
N LYS A 990 3.62 -7.45 3.25
CA LYS A 990 4.57 -8.56 3.33
C LYS A 990 5.88 -8.13 2.67
N SER A 991 6.97 -8.50 3.31
CA SER A 991 8.31 -8.14 2.88
C SER A 991 9.18 -9.37 2.80
N PHE A 992 9.92 -9.46 1.70
CA PHE A 992 10.88 -10.52 1.41
C PHE A 992 12.23 -9.86 1.09
N PHE A 993 13.24 -10.16 1.90
CA PHE A 993 14.55 -9.52 1.82
C PHE A 993 15.62 -10.53 1.39
N ILE A 994 16.48 -10.11 0.48
CA ILE A 994 17.67 -10.86 0.09
C ILE A 994 18.89 -9.98 0.34
N GLU A 995 19.76 -10.41 1.25
CA GLU A 995 21.06 -9.75 1.49
C GLU A 995 22.16 -10.45 0.70
N SER A 996 23.12 -9.69 0.18
CA SER A 996 24.29 -10.22 -0.50
C SER A 996 25.50 -9.29 -0.34
N ASN A 997 26.71 -9.86 -0.43
CA ASN A 997 27.94 -9.09 -0.43
C ASN A 997 28.28 -8.62 -1.85
N PHE A 998 28.34 -7.30 -2.03
CA PHE A 998 28.77 -6.69 -3.28
C PHE A 998 30.31 -6.55 -3.30
N PRO A 999 30.99 -7.02 -4.35
CA PRO A 999 32.45 -7.01 -4.43
C PRO A 999 33.03 -5.59 -4.55
N ALA A 1000 34.32 -5.44 -4.22
CA ALA A 1000 35.06 -4.21 -4.51
C ALA A 1000 35.08 -3.90 -6.01
N ILE A 1001 34.94 -2.62 -6.36
CA ILE A 1001 34.95 -2.13 -7.73
C ILE A 1001 36.15 -1.19 -7.92
N LEU A 1002 36.95 -1.45 -8.96
CA LEU A 1002 38.04 -0.54 -9.32
C LEU A 1002 37.49 0.85 -9.69
N LYS A 1003 38.36 1.88 -9.63
CA LYS A 1003 37.96 3.24 -10.02
C LYS A 1003 37.43 3.27 -11.45
N SER A 1004 36.33 4.00 -11.68
CA SER A 1004 35.69 4.13 -13.00
C SER A 1004 35.37 2.79 -13.69
N ASP A 1005 35.14 1.73 -12.91
CA ASP A 1005 34.75 0.39 -13.36
C ASP A 1005 33.37 0.03 -12.81
N LYS A 1006 32.82 -1.11 -13.23
CA LYS A 1006 31.47 -1.56 -12.88
C LYS A 1006 31.39 -3.05 -12.61
N ASN A 1007 30.39 -3.45 -11.84
CA ASN A 1007 30.06 -4.85 -11.60
C ASN A 1007 28.55 -5.07 -11.61
N GLU A 1008 28.11 -6.30 -11.83
CA GLU A 1008 26.70 -6.68 -11.89
C GLU A 1008 26.41 -7.68 -10.77
N ILE A 1009 25.24 -7.53 -10.15
CA ILE A 1009 24.70 -8.49 -9.19
C ILE A 1009 23.35 -8.95 -9.68
N GLU A 1010 23.09 -10.25 -9.57
CA GLU A 1010 21.84 -10.89 -9.98
C GLU A 1010 21.21 -11.60 -8.78
N PHE A 1011 19.93 -11.36 -8.57
CA PHE A 1011 19.11 -12.00 -7.54
C PHE A 1011 18.11 -12.93 -8.22
N ASN A 1012 18.20 -14.23 -7.89
CA ASN A 1012 17.28 -15.26 -8.37
C ASN A 1012 16.43 -15.76 -7.21
N PHE A 1013 15.11 -15.71 -7.34
CA PHE A 1013 14.15 -16.16 -6.33
C PHE A 1013 12.81 -16.53 -6.96
N ASP A 1014 11.98 -17.33 -6.28
CA ASP A 1014 10.62 -17.61 -6.71
C ASP A 1014 9.62 -16.60 -6.13
N SER A 1015 8.51 -16.42 -6.83
CA SER A 1015 7.47 -15.45 -6.47
C SER A 1015 6.35 -16.05 -5.59
N GLU A 1016 6.53 -17.23 -4.97
CA GLU A 1016 5.43 -17.95 -4.30
C GLU A 1016 4.80 -17.16 -3.13
N GLN A 1017 5.65 -16.44 -2.38
CA GLN A 1017 5.24 -15.63 -1.21
C GLN A 1017 4.76 -14.22 -1.57
N LEU A 1018 4.88 -13.83 -2.84
CA LEU A 1018 4.60 -12.48 -3.34
C LEU A 1018 3.28 -12.49 -4.11
N ILE A 1019 2.45 -11.46 -3.95
CA ILE A 1019 1.22 -11.29 -4.72
C ILE A 1019 0.91 -9.81 -4.94
N GLY A 1020 0.37 -9.49 -6.11
CA GLY A 1020 0.03 -8.14 -6.50
C GLY A 1020 1.24 -7.34 -6.97
N LYS A 1021 1.17 -6.02 -6.83
CA LYS A 1021 2.28 -5.14 -7.19
C LYS A 1021 3.38 -5.24 -6.15
N ILE A 1022 4.61 -5.46 -6.60
CA ILE A 1022 5.78 -5.56 -5.76
C ILE A 1022 6.69 -4.38 -6.03
N ASP A 1023 7.01 -3.63 -5.00
CA ASP A 1023 8.04 -2.60 -5.03
C ASP A 1023 9.36 -3.23 -4.57
N ALA A 1024 10.33 -3.27 -5.49
CA ALA A 1024 11.65 -3.87 -5.33
C ALA A 1024 12.69 -2.76 -5.13
N LEU A 1025 13.06 -2.52 -3.87
CA LEU A 1025 14.09 -1.56 -3.50
C LEU A 1025 15.43 -2.28 -3.39
N PHE A 1026 16.35 -1.96 -4.29
CA PHE A 1026 17.74 -2.37 -4.21
C PHE A 1026 18.60 -1.24 -3.63
N GLU A 1027 19.40 -1.59 -2.64
CA GLU A 1027 20.37 -0.69 -2.03
C GLU A 1027 21.76 -1.32 -2.04
N VAL A 1028 22.77 -0.55 -2.44
CA VAL A 1028 24.19 -0.88 -2.24
C VAL A 1028 24.76 -0.01 -1.12
N ASN A 1029 25.60 -0.58 -0.25
CA ASN A 1029 26.10 0.10 0.95
C ASN A 1029 24.97 0.69 1.86
N PRO A 1030 23.89 -0.05 2.18
CA PRO A 1030 22.75 0.49 2.94
C PRO A 1030 23.12 0.90 4.37
N GLU A 1031 24.12 0.24 4.98
CA GLU A 1031 24.62 0.54 6.33
C GLU A 1031 25.67 1.68 6.33
N ASN A 1032 25.98 2.27 5.17
CA ASN A 1032 26.98 3.32 5.00
C ASN A 1032 28.35 2.92 5.60
N GLU A 1033 28.74 1.65 5.41
CA GLU A 1033 30.02 1.07 5.84
C GLU A 1033 31.19 1.68 5.05
N LEU A 1034 30.95 2.03 3.78
CA LEU A 1034 31.82 2.92 3.01
C LEU A 1034 31.35 4.36 3.21
N SER A 1035 32.26 5.27 3.54
CA SER A 1035 31.97 6.70 3.44
C SER A 1035 31.80 7.08 1.97
N GLU A 1036 30.72 7.74 1.60
CA GLU A 1036 30.47 8.21 0.22
C GLU A 1036 30.08 9.69 0.26
N LEU A 1037 30.27 10.39 -0.87
CA LEU A 1037 29.92 11.80 -0.95
C LEU A 1037 28.42 11.97 -1.17
N TYR A 1038 27.83 11.10 -1.99
CA TYR A 1038 26.41 11.04 -2.25
C TYR A 1038 25.90 9.60 -2.04
N SER A 1039 24.80 9.44 -1.32
CA SER A 1039 24.20 8.12 -1.07
C SER A 1039 22.87 7.92 -1.79
N PHE A 1040 22.31 8.97 -2.41
CA PHE A 1040 21.03 8.88 -3.12
C PHE A 1040 21.12 8.02 -4.39
N ASN A 1041 22.30 7.98 -5.01
CA ASN A 1041 22.69 7.16 -6.16
C ASN A 1041 22.94 5.69 -5.82
N ASN A 1042 22.88 5.31 -4.54
CA ASN A 1042 23.03 3.93 -4.08
C ASN A 1042 21.70 3.18 -3.99
N ARG A 1043 20.61 3.78 -4.47
CA ARG A 1043 19.26 3.20 -4.41
C ARG A 1043 18.62 3.10 -5.78
N ALA A 1044 17.98 1.97 -6.05
CA ALA A 1044 17.14 1.77 -7.22
C ALA A 1044 15.81 1.15 -6.81
N LEU A 1045 14.72 1.80 -7.18
CA LEU A 1045 13.37 1.30 -7.00
C LEU A 1045 12.83 0.80 -8.33
N ASN A 1046 12.45 -0.46 -8.37
CA ASN A 1046 11.79 -1.09 -9.50
C ASN A 1046 10.43 -1.62 -9.03
N SER A 1047 9.53 -1.87 -9.98
CA SER A 1047 8.24 -2.47 -9.65
C SER A 1047 7.87 -3.52 -10.69
N TYR A 1048 7.30 -4.62 -10.22
CA TYR A 1048 6.77 -5.70 -11.06
C TYR A 1048 5.48 -6.23 -10.46
N THR A 1049 4.70 -6.96 -11.25
CA THR A 1049 3.42 -7.50 -10.79
C THR A 1049 3.48 -9.01 -10.75
N VAL A 1050 3.16 -9.58 -9.58
CA VAL A 1050 2.91 -11.01 -9.43
C VAL A 1050 1.41 -11.23 -9.49
N TYR A 1051 0.92 -11.88 -10.55
CA TYR A 1051 -0.51 -12.14 -10.72
C TYR A 1051 -0.84 -13.59 -10.40
N GLU A 1052 -2.08 -13.80 -9.94
CA GLU A 1052 -2.63 -15.14 -9.69
C GLU A 1052 -3.12 -15.76 -11.00
N ASP A 1053 -3.03 -17.09 -11.13
CA ASP A 1053 -3.48 -17.78 -12.35
C ASP A 1053 -4.97 -17.57 -12.59
N ARG A 1054 -5.34 -17.37 -13.85
CA ARG A 1054 -6.73 -17.20 -14.31
C ARG A 1054 -7.14 -18.19 -15.39
N THR A 1055 -6.21 -19.03 -15.84
CA THR A 1055 -6.46 -20.02 -16.88
C THR A 1055 -7.13 -21.23 -16.24
N LYS A 1056 -8.10 -21.83 -16.92
CA LYS A 1056 -8.73 -23.05 -16.41
C LYS A 1056 -7.78 -24.23 -16.62
N PRO A 1057 -7.74 -25.19 -15.70
CA PRO A 1057 -6.98 -26.41 -15.93
C PRO A 1057 -7.66 -27.25 -17.03
N GLN A 1058 -6.86 -28.03 -17.75
CA GLN A 1058 -7.34 -28.97 -18.77
C GLN A 1058 -7.51 -30.37 -18.17
N ILE A 1059 -8.70 -30.95 -18.36
CA ILE A 1059 -9.05 -32.29 -17.88
C ILE A 1059 -8.94 -33.28 -19.04
N LYS A 1060 -8.29 -34.42 -18.80
CA LYS A 1060 -8.36 -35.60 -19.67
C LYS A 1060 -8.89 -36.80 -18.92
N LEU A 1061 -9.85 -37.50 -19.52
CA LEU A 1061 -10.43 -38.73 -18.97
C LEU A 1061 -10.01 -39.92 -19.82
N TYR A 1062 -9.47 -40.93 -19.15
CA TYR A 1062 -9.17 -42.23 -19.72
C TYR A 1062 -10.02 -43.30 -19.04
N ILE A 1063 -10.54 -44.23 -19.84
CA ILE A 1063 -11.21 -45.45 -19.37
C ILE A 1063 -10.49 -46.63 -20.01
N ASP A 1064 -10.03 -47.59 -19.20
CA ASP A 1064 -9.20 -48.73 -19.63
C ASP A 1064 -7.99 -48.32 -20.50
N GLU A 1065 -7.26 -47.29 -20.06
CA GLU A 1065 -6.10 -46.70 -20.76
C GLU A 1065 -6.38 -46.04 -22.12
N GLN A 1066 -7.65 -45.86 -22.52
CA GLN A 1066 -8.04 -45.11 -23.72
C GLN A 1066 -8.68 -43.77 -23.35
N GLU A 1067 -8.27 -42.69 -24.04
CA GLU A 1067 -8.92 -41.38 -23.92
C GLU A 1067 -10.34 -41.46 -24.49
N ILE A 1068 -11.34 -40.98 -23.75
CA ILE A 1068 -12.76 -41.20 -24.06
C ILE A 1068 -13.43 -39.95 -24.61
N GLU A 1069 -14.26 -40.14 -25.64
CA GLU A 1069 -15.14 -39.11 -26.21
C GLU A 1069 -16.60 -39.31 -25.77
N ASP A 1070 -17.42 -38.25 -25.87
CA ASP A 1070 -18.85 -38.29 -25.56
C ASP A 1070 -19.58 -39.31 -26.46
N GLY A 1071 -20.41 -40.14 -25.85
CA GLY A 1071 -21.13 -41.24 -26.51
C GLY A 1071 -20.33 -42.54 -26.67
N SER A 1072 -19.16 -42.70 -26.05
CA SER A 1072 -18.37 -43.93 -26.15
C SER A 1072 -19.03 -45.13 -25.44
N CYS A 1073 -18.87 -46.33 -26.00
CA CYS A 1073 -19.28 -47.59 -25.36
C CYS A 1073 -18.18 -48.08 -24.40
N VAL A 1074 -18.53 -48.36 -23.14
CA VAL A 1074 -17.57 -48.82 -22.13
C VAL A 1074 -18.05 -50.09 -21.41
N PRO A 1075 -17.13 -50.89 -20.82
CA PRO A 1075 -17.52 -52.01 -19.98
C PRO A 1075 -18.26 -51.54 -18.72
N ILE A 1076 -19.08 -52.43 -18.14
CA ILE A 1076 -19.84 -52.12 -16.92
C ILE A 1076 -18.97 -51.89 -15.68
N ARG A 1077 -17.70 -52.32 -15.69
CA ARG A 1077 -16.76 -52.10 -14.59
C ARG A 1077 -15.36 -51.82 -15.15
N PRO A 1078 -15.10 -50.58 -15.59
CA PRO A 1078 -13.83 -50.24 -16.23
C PRO A 1078 -12.88 -49.51 -15.26
N SER A 1079 -11.59 -49.40 -15.58
CA SER A 1079 -10.66 -48.55 -14.82
C SER A 1079 -10.72 -47.11 -15.29
N PHE A 1080 -10.80 -46.16 -14.35
CA PHE A 1080 -10.81 -44.73 -14.61
C PHE A 1080 -9.43 -44.14 -14.30
N LYS A 1081 -8.95 -43.25 -15.17
CA LYS A 1081 -7.80 -42.38 -14.92
C LYS A 1081 -8.11 -40.97 -15.41
N VAL A 1082 -8.02 -40.00 -14.53
CA VAL A 1082 -8.21 -38.59 -14.82
C VAL A 1082 -6.87 -37.87 -14.66
N GLU A 1083 -6.47 -37.14 -15.69
CA GLU A 1083 -5.27 -36.32 -15.69
C GLU A 1083 -5.66 -34.84 -15.70
N LEU A 1084 -5.00 -34.05 -14.85
CA LEU A 1084 -5.19 -32.61 -14.75
C LEU A 1084 -3.94 -31.87 -15.19
N TYR A 1085 -4.08 -31.03 -16.20
CA TYR A 1085 -3.00 -30.21 -16.74
C TYR A 1085 -3.25 -28.74 -16.41
N ASP A 1086 -2.20 -28.01 -16.05
CA ASP A 1086 -2.29 -26.60 -15.70
C ASP A 1086 -0.96 -25.86 -15.97
N ASN A 1087 -1.04 -24.54 -16.21
CA ASN A 1087 0.13 -23.70 -16.46
C ASN A 1087 0.79 -23.18 -15.17
N SER A 1088 0.09 -23.10 -14.04
CA SER A 1088 0.66 -22.62 -12.77
C SER A 1088 1.72 -23.56 -12.21
N ARG A 1089 2.78 -23.03 -11.59
CA ARG A 1089 3.76 -23.85 -10.85
C ARG A 1089 3.29 -24.26 -9.45
N LEU A 1090 2.16 -23.74 -8.99
CA LEU A 1090 1.60 -24.07 -7.69
C LEU A 1090 1.24 -25.57 -7.61
N ALA A 1091 1.56 -26.18 -6.47
CA ALA A 1091 1.30 -27.60 -6.25
C ALA A 1091 -0.17 -27.85 -5.88
N ILE A 1092 -0.79 -28.85 -6.51
CA ILE A 1092 -2.12 -29.33 -6.12
C ILE A 1092 -1.96 -30.30 -4.96
N GLN A 1093 -2.44 -29.92 -3.78
CA GLN A 1093 -2.14 -30.65 -2.54
C GLN A 1093 -3.21 -31.65 -2.09
N GLY A 1094 -4.40 -31.68 -2.71
CA GLY A 1094 -5.51 -32.51 -2.23
C GLY A 1094 -6.44 -33.07 -3.30
N GLU A 1095 -7.14 -34.14 -2.94
CA GLU A 1095 -8.14 -34.82 -3.78
C GLU A 1095 -9.36 -33.94 -4.06
N ASP A 1096 -9.61 -32.92 -3.23
CA ASP A 1096 -10.70 -31.97 -3.42
C ASP A 1096 -10.62 -31.19 -4.74
N ASN A 1097 -9.41 -31.07 -5.28
CA ASN A 1097 -9.13 -30.44 -6.56
C ASN A 1097 -9.55 -31.30 -7.76
N LEU A 1098 -9.92 -32.57 -7.56
CA LEU A 1098 -10.29 -33.48 -8.64
C LEU A 1098 -11.37 -34.48 -8.19
N LYS A 1099 -12.63 -34.18 -8.48
CA LYS A 1099 -13.78 -34.99 -8.06
C LYS A 1099 -14.46 -35.62 -9.26
N VAL A 1100 -14.79 -36.90 -9.19
CA VAL A 1100 -15.51 -37.61 -10.26
C VAL A 1100 -16.88 -38.04 -9.75
N ARG A 1101 -17.92 -37.78 -10.54
CA ARG A 1101 -19.30 -38.17 -10.30
C ARG A 1101 -19.79 -39.02 -11.46
N ILE A 1102 -20.39 -40.16 -11.15
CA ILE A 1102 -21.01 -41.07 -12.12
C ILE A 1102 -22.48 -41.22 -11.74
N ASN A 1103 -23.40 -40.92 -12.66
CA ASN A 1103 -24.86 -41.01 -12.44
C ASN A 1103 -25.35 -40.36 -11.15
N SER A 1104 -24.85 -39.15 -10.88
CA SER A 1104 -25.11 -38.38 -9.66
C SER A 1104 -24.44 -38.91 -8.37
N ARG A 1105 -23.72 -40.03 -8.41
CA ARG A 1105 -22.97 -40.60 -7.27
C ARG A 1105 -21.49 -40.18 -7.32
N MET A 1106 -21.00 -39.60 -6.25
CA MET A 1106 -19.58 -39.23 -6.11
C MET A 1106 -18.72 -40.50 -5.97
N GLN A 1107 -17.60 -40.53 -6.68
CA GLN A 1107 -16.59 -41.59 -6.60
C GLN A 1107 -15.55 -41.18 -5.54
N LEU A 1108 -15.43 -41.99 -4.49
CA LEU A 1108 -14.60 -41.76 -3.31
C LEU A 1108 -13.82 -43.04 -2.99
N ALA A 1109 -12.75 -42.93 -2.21
CA ALA A 1109 -11.94 -44.08 -1.79
C ALA A 1109 -12.77 -45.21 -1.12
N ASP A 1110 -13.83 -44.87 -0.39
CA ASP A 1110 -14.67 -45.84 0.32
C ASP A 1110 -15.68 -46.59 -0.56
N ASN A 1111 -15.93 -46.11 -1.79
CA ASN A 1111 -16.92 -46.68 -2.71
C ASN A 1111 -16.34 -47.04 -4.09
N THR A 1112 -15.02 -47.13 -4.18
CA THR A 1112 -14.25 -47.52 -5.36
C THR A 1112 -13.10 -48.44 -4.96
N GLU A 1113 -12.56 -49.19 -5.91
CA GLU A 1113 -11.34 -49.98 -5.74
C GLU A 1113 -10.15 -49.23 -6.38
N ASP A 1114 -8.93 -49.49 -5.89
CA ASP A 1114 -7.67 -48.92 -6.41
C ASP A 1114 -7.65 -47.38 -6.53
N TYR A 1115 -8.38 -46.70 -5.63
CA TYR A 1115 -8.45 -45.25 -5.58
C TYR A 1115 -7.11 -44.63 -5.20
N THR A 1116 -6.49 -43.91 -6.13
CA THR A 1116 -5.16 -43.32 -5.96
C THR A 1116 -5.12 -41.91 -6.54
N PHE A 1117 -4.77 -40.94 -5.69
CA PHE A 1117 -4.47 -39.57 -6.11
C PHE A 1117 -2.96 -39.31 -6.04
N LEU A 1118 -2.41 -38.76 -7.12
CA LEU A 1118 -0.99 -38.41 -7.22
C LEU A 1118 -0.85 -36.96 -7.66
N SER A 1119 -0.32 -36.13 -6.77
CA SER A 1119 0.18 -34.80 -7.12
C SER A 1119 1.48 -34.92 -7.93
N LYS A 1120 1.62 -34.08 -8.93
CA LYS A 1120 2.77 -34.02 -9.83
C LYS A 1120 3.49 -32.69 -9.59
N GLY A 1121 4.83 -32.73 -9.65
CA GLY A 1121 5.68 -31.63 -9.18
C GLY A 1121 5.46 -30.29 -9.90
N LYS A 1122 6.00 -29.21 -9.31
CA LYS A 1122 5.79 -27.82 -9.75
C LYS A 1122 6.17 -27.53 -11.21
N ASP A 1123 7.20 -28.19 -11.74
CA ASP A 1123 7.81 -27.85 -13.04
C ASP A 1123 7.28 -28.65 -14.24
N ILE A 1124 6.17 -29.39 -14.08
CA ILE A 1124 5.54 -30.16 -15.17
C ILE A 1124 4.08 -29.75 -15.39
N PRO A 1125 3.59 -29.70 -16.64
CA PRO A 1125 2.20 -29.29 -16.93
C PRO A 1125 1.14 -30.22 -16.32
N LEU A 1126 1.41 -31.52 -16.26
CA LEU A 1126 0.54 -32.48 -15.55
C LEU A 1126 0.67 -32.23 -14.05
N LYS A 1127 -0.39 -31.81 -13.37
CA LYS A 1127 -0.40 -31.43 -11.93
C LYS A 1127 -1.00 -32.46 -11.01
N ALA A 1128 -1.96 -33.24 -11.49
CA ALA A 1128 -2.57 -34.29 -10.69
C ALA A 1128 -3.05 -35.44 -11.57
N VAL A 1129 -3.04 -36.64 -10.99
CA VAL A 1129 -3.64 -37.84 -11.57
C VAL A 1129 -4.52 -38.50 -10.51
N LEU A 1130 -5.77 -38.82 -10.86
CA LEU A 1130 -6.64 -39.66 -10.05
C LEU A 1130 -6.96 -40.93 -10.82
N SER A 1131 -6.76 -42.09 -10.20
CA SER A 1131 -7.14 -43.37 -10.79
C SER A 1131 -8.01 -44.16 -9.82
N PHE A 1132 -9.03 -44.87 -10.30
CA PHE A 1132 -9.90 -45.73 -9.49
C PHE A 1132 -10.71 -46.70 -10.37
N ILE A 1133 -11.36 -47.68 -9.74
CA ILE A 1133 -12.31 -48.63 -10.36
C ILE A 1133 -13.66 -48.47 -9.64
N PRO A 1134 -14.76 -48.09 -10.32
CA PRO A 1134 -16.08 -47.98 -9.69
C PRO A 1134 -16.71 -49.36 -9.48
N ASP A 1135 -17.69 -49.46 -8.58
CA ASP A 1135 -18.45 -50.69 -8.31
C ASP A 1135 -18.96 -51.37 -9.61
N THR A 1136 -19.93 -50.72 -10.25
CA THR A 1136 -20.52 -51.04 -11.55
C THR A 1136 -21.23 -49.81 -12.09
N LEU A 1137 -21.10 -49.55 -13.38
CA LEU A 1137 -21.90 -48.60 -14.15
C LEU A 1137 -23.33 -49.16 -14.36
N ASP A 1138 -24.28 -48.29 -14.62
CA ASP A 1138 -25.64 -48.70 -14.99
C ASP A 1138 -25.65 -49.23 -16.42
N TRP A 1139 -26.54 -50.18 -16.71
CA TRP A 1139 -26.83 -50.53 -18.10
C TRP A 1139 -27.50 -49.33 -18.79
N ASP A 1140 -27.12 -49.05 -20.05
CA ASP A 1140 -27.48 -47.89 -20.85
C ASP A 1140 -26.60 -46.64 -20.58
N ASP A 1141 -27.13 -45.43 -20.75
CA ASP A 1141 -26.42 -44.16 -20.57
C ASP A 1141 -25.92 -43.95 -19.13
N ASN A 1142 -24.66 -43.60 -19.01
CA ASN A 1142 -23.97 -43.19 -17.79
C ASN A 1142 -23.37 -41.80 -17.97
N VAL A 1143 -23.74 -40.87 -17.09
CA VAL A 1143 -23.20 -39.51 -17.09
C VAL A 1143 -22.00 -39.44 -16.17
N ILE A 1144 -20.82 -39.23 -16.74
CA ILE A 1144 -19.58 -38.98 -16.02
C ILE A 1144 -19.35 -37.46 -15.99
N THR A 1145 -19.25 -36.91 -14.79
CA THR A 1145 -18.87 -35.51 -14.57
C THR A 1145 -17.60 -35.47 -13.73
N VAL A 1146 -16.54 -34.93 -14.31
CA VAL A 1146 -15.26 -34.66 -13.65
C VAL A 1146 -15.21 -33.18 -13.33
N TYR A 1147 -15.08 -32.85 -12.06
CA TYR A 1147 -14.86 -31.50 -11.57
C TYR A 1147 -13.38 -31.36 -11.23
N ALA A 1148 -12.71 -30.38 -11.79
CA ALA A 1148 -11.34 -30.09 -11.42
C ALA A 1148 -11.16 -28.63 -11.02
N SER A 1149 -10.25 -28.39 -10.09
CA SER A 1149 -9.72 -27.07 -9.79
C SER A 1149 -8.21 -27.11 -9.71
N ASP A 1150 -7.54 -26.13 -10.29
CA ASP A 1150 -6.09 -25.94 -10.11
C ASP A 1150 -5.78 -25.44 -8.68
N ALA A 1151 -4.51 -25.18 -8.40
CA ALA A 1151 -4.07 -24.68 -7.10
C ALA A 1151 -4.42 -23.20 -6.84
N SER A 1152 -4.66 -22.41 -7.90
CA SER A 1152 -5.09 -21.01 -7.82
C SER A 1152 -6.62 -20.86 -7.72
N GLY A 1153 -7.37 -21.96 -7.85
CA GLY A 1153 -8.83 -22.03 -7.72
C GLY A 1153 -9.61 -21.90 -9.03
N ASN A 1154 -8.96 -21.84 -10.20
CA ASN A 1154 -9.67 -21.90 -11.47
C ASN A 1154 -10.24 -23.30 -11.66
N ARG A 1155 -11.45 -23.37 -12.20
CA ARG A 1155 -12.20 -24.62 -12.31
C ARG A 1155 -12.55 -24.95 -13.74
N ASP A 1156 -12.49 -26.24 -14.05
CA ASP A 1156 -13.07 -26.80 -15.25
C ASP A 1156 -13.94 -28.01 -14.92
N THR A 1157 -14.89 -28.30 -15.80
CA THR A 1157 -15.79 -29.44 -15.65
C THR A 1157 -15.88 -30.17 -16.98
N LEU A 1158 -15.41 -31.42 -17.00
CA LEU A 1158 -15.61 -32.33 -18.12
C LEU A 1158 -16.87 -33.15 -17.83
N ARG A 1159 -17.87 -33.07 -18.71
CA ARG A 1159 -19.08 -33.88 -18.64
C ARG A 1159 -19.24 -34.67 -19.92
N LEU A 1160 -19.23 -35.99 -19.81
CA LEU A 1160 -19.40 -36.93 -20.91
C LEU A 1160 -20.49 -37.93 -20.55
N THR A 1161 -21.21 -38.40 -21.56
CA THR A 1161 -22.15 -39.52 -21.47
C THR A 1161 -21.47 -40.72 -22.11
N VAL A 1162 -21.33 -41.82 -21.38
CA VAL A 1162 -20.85 -43.10 -21.93
C VAL A 1162 -21.96 -44.11 -21.77
N PHE A 1163 -22.08 -45.08 -22.67
CA PHE A 1163 -23.13 -46.08 -22.56
C PHE A 1163 -22.56 -47.47 -22.29
N CYS A 1164 -23.18 -48.20 -21.38
CA CYS A 1164 -22.86 -49.60 -21.11
C CYS A 1164 -23.93 -50.48 -21.74
N SER A 1165 -23.56 -51.36 -22.67
CA SER A 1165 -24.50 -52.29 -23.27
C SER A 1165 -24.11 -53.73 -22.99
N LEU A 1166 -25.09 -54.59 -22.68
CA LEU A 1166 -24.89 -56.04 -22.55
C LEU A 1166 -24.62 -56.67 -23.93
N ASN A 1167 -25.19 -56.07 -24.97
CA ASN A 1167 -25.11 -56.54 -26.35
C ASN A 1167 -24.24 -55.60 -27.18
N GLY A 1168 -23.46 -56.14 -28.09
CA GLY A 1168 -22.76 -55.36 -29.09
C GLY A 1168 -23.68 -55.02 -30.26
N LEU A 1169 -23.48 -53.85 -30.86
CA LEU A 1169 -24.23 -53.35 -32.00
C LEU A 1169 -23.36 -53.43 -33.26
N VAL A 1170 -23.93 -53.94 -34.35
CA VAL A 1170 -23.30 -53.91 -35.68
C VAL A 1170 -23.90 -52.76 -36.48
N LYS A 1171 -23.06 -51.85 -36.95
CA LYS A 1171 -23.41 -50.76 -37.87
C LYS A 1171 -22.80 -51.01 -39.25
N ASP A 1172 -23.48 -50.55 -40.28
CA ASP A 1172 -22.97 -50.48 -41.66
C ASP A 1172 -22.38 -51.80 -42.19
N LEU A 1173 -23.08 -52.92 -41.98
CA LEU A 1173 -22.69 -54.20 -42.59
C LEU A 1173 -22.92 -54.15 -44.10
N LEU A 1174 -21.82 -53.98 -44.82
CA LEU A 1174 -21.79 -53.82 -46.27
C LEU A 1174 -20.79 -54.81 -46.84
N ASN A 1175 -20.93 -55.12 -48.12
CA ASN A 1175 -19.87 -55.78 -48.87
C ASN A 1175 -19.61 -55.03 -50.17
N TYR A 1176 -18.34 -54.77 -50.47
CA TYR A 1176 -17.94 -54.05 -51.67
C TYR A 1176 -16.68 -54.68 -52.29
N PRO A 1177 -16.63 -54.86 -53.62
CA PRO A 1177 -17.74 -54.67 -54.58
C PRO A 1177 -18.87 -55.69 -54.39
N ASN A 1178 -20.10 -55.31 -54.75
CA ASN A 1178 -21.29 -56.16 -54.82
C ASN A 1178 -22.22 -55.64 -55.94
N PRO A 1179 -22.36 -56.35 -57.10
CA PRO A 1179 -21.80 -57.67 -57.39
C PRO A 1179 -20.26 -57.68 -57.54
N PHE A 1180 -19.62 -58.84 -57.37
CA PHE A 1180 -18.16 -59.00 -57.56
C PHE A 1180 -17.77 -60.19 -58.45
N ALA A 1181 -16.58 -60.11 -59.07
CA ALA A 1181 -16.04 -61.15 -59.94
C ALA A 1181 -14.94 -62.01 -59.29
N ALA A 1182 -13.97 -61.36 -58.64
CA ALA A 1182 -12.81 -62.03 -58.02
C ALA A 1182 -12.92 -62.11 -56.49
N GLN A 1183 -13.14 -60.97 -55.82
CA GLN A 1183 -13.21 -60.88 -54.37
C GLN A 1183 -14.15 -59.76 -53.92
N THR A 1184 -14.64 -59.85 -52.70
CA THR A 1184 -15.41 -58.80 -52.01
C THR A 1184 -14.89 -58.64 -50.59
N THR A 1185 -15.02 -57.44 -50.04
CA THR A 1185 -14.69 -57.16 -48.64
C THR A 1185 -15.97 -56.87 -47.90
N PHE A 1186 -16.23 -57.62 -46.83
CA PHE A 1186 -17.24 -57.30 -45.85
C PHE A 1186 -16.69 -56.22 -44.91
N SER A 1187 -17.32 -55.06 -44.91
CA SER A 1187 -17.03 -53.94 -44.02
C SER A 1187 -18.16 -53.80 -43.02
N PHE A 1188 -17.86 -53.63 -41.74
CA PHE A 1188 -18.84 -53.35 -40.69
C PHE A 1188 -18.18 -52.64 -39.53
N GLN A 1189 -18.94 -51.86 -38.79
CA GLN A 1189 -18.52 -51.24 -37.55
C GLN A 1189 -19.17 -51.98 -36.37
N ILE A 1190 -18.42 -52.21 -35.29
CA ILE A 1190 -18.98 -52.74 -34.05
C ILE A 1190 -18.81 -51.77 -32.89
N GLU A 1191 -19.85 -51.64 -32.08
CA GLU A 1191 -19.83 -51.01 -30.77
C GLU A 1191 -20.04 -52.12 -29.73
N ALA A 1192 -19.12 -52.26 -28.78
CA ALA A 1192 -19.18 -53.35 -27.82
C ALA A 1192 -18.47 -53.00 -26.49
N PRO A 1193 -18.96 -53.52 -25.35
CA PRO A 1193 -18.36 -53.33 -24.04
C PRO A 1193 -17.03 -54.07 -23.84
N SER A 1194 -16.55 -54.83 -24.84
CA SER A 1194 -15.32 -55.62 -24.77
C SER A 1194 -14.60 -55.61 -26.12
N GLN A 1195 -13.27 -55.66 -26.08
CA GLN A 1195 -12.40 -55.75 -27.27
C GLN A 1195 -12.21 -57.21 -27.75
N ASP A 1196 -12.63 -58.21 -26.97
CA ASP A 1196 -12.34 -59.63 -27.24
C ASP A 1196 -13.49 -60.31 -28.01
N ASN A 1197 -13.74 -59.86 -29.24
CA ASN A 1197 -14.79 -60.42 -30.10
C ASN A 1197 -14.21 -61.07 -31.37
N ILE A 1198 -14.73 -62.23 -31.77
CA ILE A 1198 -14.38 -62.87 -33.05
C ILE A 1198 -15.56 -62.73 -34.00
N ALA A 1199 -15.40 -61.95 -35.07
CA ALA A 1199 -16.38 -61.86 -36.15
C ALA A 1199 -16.33 -63.10 -37.03
N ILE A 1200 -17.51 -63.62 -37.36
CA ILE A 1200 -17.71 -64.81 -38.16
C ILE A 1200 -18.71 -64.50 -39.27
N ILE A 1201 -18.29 -64.65 -40.52
CA ILE A 1201 -19.17 -64.54 -41.69
C ILE A 1201 -19.41 -65.93 -42.26
N ASP A 1202 -20.64 -66.41 -42.14
CA ASP A 1202 -21.11 -67.61 -42.81
C ASP A 1202 -21.80 -67.22 -44.12
N ILE A 1203 -21.44 -67.87 -45.22
CA ILE A 1203 -21.97 -67.62 -46.57
C ILE A 1203 -22.74 -68.85 -47.04
N TYR A 1204 -23.91 -68.64 -47.64
CA TYR A 1204 -24.88 -69.66 -48.03
C TYR A 1204 -25.36 -69.46 -49.47
N ASP A 1205 -25.67 -70.55 -50.17
CA ASP A 1205 -26.33 -70.49 -51.48
C ASP A 1205 -27.86 -70.26 -51.37
N ILE A 1206 -28.55 -70.13 -52.50
CA ILE A 1206 -30.02 -69.94 -52.56
C ILE A 1206 -30.84 -71.09 -51.96
N PHE A 1207 -30.22 -72.27 -51.75
CA PHE A 1207 -30.86 -73.44 -51.14
C PHE A 1207 -30.57 -73.51 -49.64
N GLY A 1208 -29.88 -72.52 -49.06
CA GLY A 1208 -29.50 -72.49 -47.65
C GLY A 1208 -28.33 -73.41 -47.30
N ARG A 1209 -27.60 -73.96 -48.28
CA ARG A 1209 -26.40 -74.76 -48.02
C ARG A 1209 -25.24 -73.81 -47.70
N LYS A 1210 -24.55 -74.07 -46.59
CA LYS A 1210 -23.36 -73.28 -46.20
C LYS A 1210 -22.21 -73.58 -47.16
N ILE A 1211 -21.55 -72.52 -47.61
CA ILE A 1211 -20.52 -72.52 -48.65
C ILE A 1211 -19.15 -72.16 -48.08
N LYS A 1212 -19.10 -71.22 -47.13
CA LYS A 1212 -17.86 -70.74 -46.52
C LYS A 1212 -18.13 -70.15 -45.13
N THR A 1213 -17.18 -70.31 -44.22
CA THR A 1213 -17.08 -69.54 -42.97
C THR A 1213 -15.76 -68.78 -42.96
N ILE A 1214 -15.80 -67.49 -42.59
CA ILE A 1214 -14.63 -66.61 -42.43
C ILE A 1214 -14.61 -66.15 -40.99
N ARG A 1215 -13.47 -66.29 -40.30
CA ARG A 1215 -13.29 -65.89 -38.89
C ARG A 1215 -12.17 -64.87 -38.78
N LYS A 1216 -12.39 -63.78 -38.02
CA LYS A 1216 -11.37 -62.77 -37.75
C LYS A 1216 -11.61 -62.12 -36.39
N ALA A 1217 -10.57 -61.85 -35.63
CA ALA A 1217 -10.65 -61.00 -34.45
C ALA A 1217 -11.20 -59.62 -34.86
N ALA A 1218 -12.27 -59.19 -34.21
CA ALA A 1218 -12.95 -57.94 -34.47
C ALA A 1218 -12.56 -56.93 -33.39
N LYS A 1219 -12.25 -55.70 -33.81
CA LYS A 1219 -11.96 -54.59 -32.91
C LYS A 1219 -13.17 -53.69 -32.79
N VAL A 1220 -13.39 -53.05 -31.65
CA VAL A 1220 -14.39 -51.97 -31.56
C VAL A 1220 -14.07 -50.90 -32.61
N GLY A 1221 -15.07 -50.43 -33.34
CA GLY A 1221 -14.91 -49.60 -34.54
C GLY A 1221 -14.96 -50.39 -35.85
N VAL A 1222 -14.27 -49.89 -36.88
CA VAL A 1222 -14.36 -50.40 -38.27
C VAL A 1222 -13.57 -51.70 -38.45
N ASN A 1223 -14.22 -52.70 -39.06
CA ASN A 1223 -13.66 -54.02 -39.36
C ASN A 1223 -13.84 -54.37 -40.84
N ASN A 1224 -12.85 -55.08 -41.40
CA ASN A 1224 -12.83 -55.51 -42.79
C ASN A 1224 -12.44 -56.99 -42.90
N LEU A 1225 -13.26 -57.80 -43.59
CA LEU A 1225 -13.03 -59.22 -43.86
C LEU A 1225 -13.10 -59.49 -45.37
N LEU A 1226 -12.01 -60.01 -45.95
CA LEU A 1226 -11.92 -60.32 -47.37
C LEU A 1226 -12.45 -61.73 -47.68
N TRP A 1227 -13.18 -61.88 -48.78
CA TRP A 1227 -13.52 -63.17 -49.36
C TRP A 1227 -13.16 -63.24 -50.85
N ASP A 1228 -12.52 -64.33 -51.26
CA ASP A 1228 -12.03 -64.58 -52.62
C ASP A 1228 -13.03 -65.35 -53.52
N GLY A 1229 -14.28 -65.47 -53.08
CA GLY A 1229 -15.33 -66.18 -53.84
C GLY A 1229 -15.11 -67.68 -53.96
N LYS A 1230 -14.36 -68.30 -53.03
CA LYS A 1230 -14.17 -69.77 -52.96
C LYS A 1230 -14.96 -70.39 -51.81
N ASN A 1231 -15.38 -71.63 -52.01
CA ASN A 1231 -16.00 -72.45 -50.97
C ASN A 1231 -14.95 -72.94 -49.95
N GLU A 1232 -15.38 -73.76 -49.00
CA GLU A 1232 -14.53 -74.31 -47.94
C GLU A 1232 -13.41 -75.22 -48.46
N GLU A 1233 -13.64 -75.90 -49.59
CA GLU A 1233 -12.69 -76.78 -50.29
C GLU A 1233 -11.72 -76.02 -51.20
N GLY A 1234 -11.78 -74.68 -51.24
CA GLY A 1234 -10.94 -73.85 -52.10
C GLY A 1234 -11.37 -73.84 -53.57
N THR A 1235 -12.56 -74.34 -53.88
CA THR A 1235 -13.13 -74.32 -55.23
C THR A 1235 -13.97 -73.07 -55.44
N GLN A 1236 -13.89 -72.50 -56.63
CA GLN A 1236 -14.55 -71.26 -56.96
C GLN A 1236 -16.08 -71.43 -57.09
N VAL A 1237 -16.89 -70.61 -56.40
CA VAL A 1237 -18.37 -70.78 -56.34
C VAL A 1237 -19.07 -70.21 -57.58
N ALA A 1238 -20.22 -70.72 -58.00
CA ALA A 1238 -20.89 -70.30 -59.25
C ALA A 1238 -21.37 -68.83 -59.25
N THR A 1239 -21.61 -68.27 -60.44
CA THR A 1239 -22.32 -66.98 -60.61
C THR A 1239 -23.74 -67.09 -60.05
N GLY A 1240 -24.17 -66.12 -59.25
CA GLY A 1240 -25.49 -66.17 -58.61
C GLY A 1240 -25.62 -65.26 -57.39
N VAL A 1241 -26.78 -65.34 -56.75
CA VAL A 1241 -27.09 -64.65 -55.48
C VAL A 1241 -26.75 -65.58 -54.32
N TYR A 1242 -26.10 -65.04 -53.30
CA TYR A 1242 -25.76 -65.74 -52.05
C TYR A 1242 -26.23 -64.91 -50.86
N TYR A 1243 -26.47 -65.60 -49.75
CA TYR A 1243 -26.77 -64.98 -48.47
C TYR A 1243 -25.55 -65.06 -47.58
N TYR A 1244 -25.26 -64.02 -46.81
CA TYR A 1244 -24.24 -64.08 -45.78
C TYR A 1244 -24.80 -63.60 -44.45
N MET A 1245 -24.27 -64.14 -43.36
CA MET A 1245 -24.64 -63.80 -41.99
C MET A 1245 -23.38 -63.53 -41.18
N LEU A 1246 -23.31 -62.32 -40.62
CA LEU A 1246 -22.33 -61.92 -39.63
C LEU A 1246 -22.85 -62.31 -38.25
N LYS A 1247 -22.03 -63.04 -37.50
CA LYS A 1247 -22.23 -63.40 -36.10
C LYS A 1247 -20.91 -63.25 -35.35
N PHE A 1248 -20.97 -63.25 -34.02
CA PHE A 1248 -19.79 -63.09 -33.18
C PHE A 1248 -19.65 -64.25 -32.19
N GLU A 1249 -18.42 -64.65 -31.92
CA GLU A 1249 -18.06 -65.50 -30.78
C GLU A 1249 -17.30 -64.64 -29.75
N GLY A 1250 -17.74 -64.66 -28.49
CA GLY A 1250 -17.20 -63.85 -27.41
C GLY A 1250 -18.15 -63.78 -26.21
N ASN A 1251 -17.78 -62.99 -25.20
CA ASN A 1251 -18.62 -62.75 -24.01
C ASN A 1251 -19.73 -61.71 -24.26
N THR A 1252 -19.62 -60.94 -25.35
CA THR A 1252 -20.63 -59.98 -25.78
C THR A 1252 -21.55 -60.62 -26.82
N TYR A 1253 -22.87 -60.59 -26.58
CA TYR A 1253 -23.84 -61.03 -27.57
C TYR A 1253 -24.05 -59.95 -28.64
N PHE A 1254 -24.05 -60.34 -29.92
CA PHE A 1254 -24.44 -59.48 -31.03
C PHE A 1254 -25.60 -60.14 -31.76
N GLU A 1255 -26.60 -59.36 -32.16
CA GLU A 1255 -27.68 -59.89 -32.99
C GLU A 1255 -27.13 -60.28 -34.37
N PRO A 1256 -27.31 -61.54 -34.82
CA PRO A 1256 -26.81 -61.97 -36.12
C PRO A 1256 -27.40 -61.12 -37.25
N THR A 1257 -26.53 -60.44 -38.00
CA THR A 1257 -26.94 -59.55 -39.08
C THR A 1257 -26.72 -60.26 -40.41
N SER A 1258 -27.71 -60.30 -41.29
CA SER A 1258 -27.61 -60.98 -42.58
C SER A 1258 -27.91 -60.05 -43.75
N SER A 1259 -27.32 -60.33 -44.91
CA SER A 1259 -27.57 -59.60 -46.14
C SER A 1259 -27.26 -60.49 -47.35
N THR A 1260 -27.42 -59.94 -48.55
CA THR A 1260 -27.21 -60.64 -49.81
C THR A 1260 -25.99 -60.12 -50.54
N LEU A 1261 -25.31 -61.02 -51.24
CA LEU A 1261 -24.26 -60.68 -52.17
C LEU A 1261 -24.51 -61.35 -53.52
N GLN A 1262 -23.95 -60.76 -54.58
CA GLN A 1262 -24.06 -61.27 -55.92
C GLN A 1262 -22.67 -61.49 -56.52
N ILE A 1263 -22.48 -62.64 -57.14
CA ILE A 1263 -21.24 -63.00 -57.84
C ILE A 1263 -21.54 -62.97 -59.33
N VAL A 1264 -20.72 -62.24 -60.10
CA VAL A 1264 -20.81 -62.13 -61.57
C VAL A 1264 -19.45 -62.49 -62.14
N ARG A 1265 -19.36 -63.66 -62.78
CA ARG A 1265 -18.13 -64.16 -63.42
C ARG A 1265 -18.20 -64.15 -64.92
#